data_AF-A0A350C940-F1
#
_entry.id   AF-A0A350C940-F1
#
_cell.length_a   1.000
_cell.length_b   1.000
_cell.length_c   1.000
_cell.angle_alpha   90.00
_cell.angle_beta   90.00
_cell.angle_gamma   90.00
#
_symmetry.space_group_name_H-M   'P 1'
#
loop_
_entity.id
_entity.type
_entity.pdbx_description
1 polymer ?
#
loop_
_entity_poly.entity_id
_entity_poly.type
_entity_poly.pdbx_seq_one_letter_code
_entity_poly.pdbx_strand_id
1 'polypeptide(L)'
;MAADIIARSGATISTLEFSAGKNLSLLDGSFPNVRDKLAITAGRELAQSQTLLNWAATSPTGELLITAGGNLVLGEAALVQSVLKADARISISSLGYVDDSGAARGGNLAVVSVPSGWSTTNTKLLNLFARNYLHLHESFTASDKLSMRGGQSMITRRAILRNLAGDILADGPEASNILSQLSRSVASISGTKLELAQGTILKLEQQIGSGDQFAADTEIVLTAGDIIVQVDPVDPRDGEAESNRNKVAPNTTMAGALTGAGSLIKRGDGVLELGAANTYTGRTVLEAGKLIVNGSTAPESNVEVIAGTLAGSGTIHGDVSVSSGAILSPGNSPGILSTGDLVLTAGSTYIVEIQGVDPGTGYDRTNVTGTVDLGGATLSLVFTNFAAPEGGEYIIVMNDGTDEIVNRFAGLEDGALVAASFAGQPYAGRISYHAGDGNDVSIIVDKPNNNIVIPAVPSEIILRVAEETLQVLVNGAVVDTFVLDGIDSVTLAGNAGVNDVMRLSFAAANQKLLTKLTMLGIDLGGDSGDDLIINANNGNVTVTHSATGSGSINVDGLPLPFTGVGSNTLYIENTTNLTMTFGNSANGINFTDHADATYSQVAGTGFTTTRFTNPATSFTINLGTNDNTLAFTSMDAAFNPTTGVTINGGTGANSFTFTNFGSSFTGALNILGNAGTDSTTFTTSLTTTVINVQTETTTISGISLSTSGGNMTFGGDVALNTGNVTLNTTGGNLSIAGNLSGAQDLTLAPGIAAGTTTIAGNVSNLGDGNGAALNIGSGITGLVWFQGSFAANSGITAFAGSSVRFNGDVTLGNGTVGTTLPGNLTLDGLNWSSFDDVALGTVTLSSAAVSLTTNNGNLTFNGTVNGAQDLSAVAGTGTVIFASEVGSGTTIGSLTVTAATIQTNPGADIAANGAASFTATTANSLGGNITTSSDAITIIGNTTLSSSVSLNTSSPGNSIQITGTVEGTAANSQALTLNAGTAGTVTVTGSIGKNTALQSLTLTNSNGATFGTLESDTIQAKTSTVISNSVAGSTVLFNGALVTDSLTSSGNAYHLHLAGTGSIIGTISLQNAGQAIFGNSSADILLFLAPLSVTVPSSVELFGQIRTQRSTVLLGDSNTPVNLRSADSVVDTTNNMDPLFLIGATITFGSVIEGKTGAGSENLALNAGTTGDVVFAGTIGAARRMGTLHLRGLRNTILPSVTAQTLLQTTGTGTTTLNGTVNTTSATGVDVTTTNIVVNALITTIVDASVPASAPGIVRLQATAGTASDTTGIITM
;
A
#
# COMPACT_ATOMS: atom_id res chain seq x y z
N MET A 1 -30.31 94.95 -70.09
CA MET A 1 -29.55 95.26 -71.32
C MET A 1 -30.58 95.54 -72.40
N ALA A 2 -30.64 96.77 -72.91
CA ALA A 2 -31.29 97.09 -74.16
C ALA A 2 -30.24 96.90 -75.26
N ALA A 3 -30.32 95.79 -75.99
CA ALA A 3 -29.52 95.54 -77.19
C ALA A 3 -30.38 94.68 -78.13
N ASP A 4 -30.84 95.26 -79.23
CA ASP A 4 -31.62 94.58 -80.26
C ASP A 4 -30.80 93.44 -80.86
N ILE A 5 -31.17 92.19 -80.58
CA ILE A 5 -30.58 91.02 -81.23
C ILE A 5 -31.32 90.80 -82.55
N ILE A 6 -30.84 91.44 -83.62
CA ILE A 6 -31.41 91.31 -84.97
C ILE A 6 -30.63 90.24 -85.74
N ALA A 7 -31.27 89.12 -86.07
CA ALA A 7 -30.72 88.17 -87.03
C ALA A 7 -30.70 88.77 -88.45
N ARG A 8 -29.70 88.42 -89.28
CA ARG A 8 -29.67 88.82 -90.70
C ARG A 8 -30.98 88.39 -91.38
N SER A 9 -31.60 89.30 -92.15
CA SER A 9 -32.89 89.10 -92.83
C SER A 9 -32.98 87.74 -93.52
N GLY A 10 -33.91 86.90 -93.07
CA GLY A 10 -34.20 85.59 -93.65
C GLY A 10 -33.46 84.38 -93.04
N ALA A 11 -32.56 84.58 -92.07
CA ALA A 11 -31.90 83.48 -91.36
C ALA A 11 -32.74 82.96 -90.18
N THR A 12 -32.93 81.64 -90.09
CA THR A 12 -33.63 80.92 -89.01
C THR A 12 -32.66 80.45 -87.94
N ILE A 13 -32.99 80.65 -86.66
CA ILE A 13 -32.20 80.18 -85.50
C ILE A 13 -32.82 78.86 -85.01
N SER A 14 -32.06 77.78 -84.85
CA SER A 14 -32.62 76.49 -84.37
C SER A 14 -33.01 76.55 -82.88
N THR A 15 -32.11 77.00 -82.02
CA THR A 15 -32.36 77.16 -80.58
C THR A 15 -31.87 78.52 -80.10
N LEU A 16 -32.69 79.20 -79.28
CA LEU A 16 -32.34 80.47 -78.66
C LEU A 16 -32.66 80.41 -77.16
N GLU A 17 -31.69 80.72 -76.31
CA GLU A 17 -31.86 80.68 -74.85
C GLU A 17 -31.47 82.02 -74.20
N PHE A 18 -32.35 82.53 -73.34
CA PHE A 18 -32.10 83.73 -72.52
C PHE A 18 -32.06 83.35 -71.05
N SER A 19 -31.03 83.79 -70.33
CA SER A 19 -30.94 83.58 -68.88
C SER A 19 -30.50 84.86 -68.18
N ALA A 20 -31.18 85.21 -67.09
CA ALA A 20 -30.81 86.32 -66.22
C ALA A 20 -30.89 85.91 -64.76
N GLY A 21 -29.86 86.25 -63.99
CA GLY A 21 -29.76 85.85 -62.59
C GLY A 21 -30.75 86.51 -61.62
N LYS A 22 -31.51 87.53 -62.04
CA LYS A 22 -32.56 88.21 -61.24
C LYS A 22 -33.80 88.50 -62.09
N ASN A 23 -34.24 89.76 -62.23
CA ASN A 23 -35.40 90.11 -63.06
C ASN A 23 -35.01 90.24 -64.54
N LEU A 24 -35.86 89.72 -65.43
CA LEU A 24 -35.70 89.84 -66.89
C LEU A 24 -36.90 90.61 -67.46
N SER A 25 -36.62 91.75 -68.11
CA SER A 25 -37.64 92.57 -68.80
C SER A 25 -37.31 92.60 -70.29
N LEU A 26 -38.18 92.06 -71.13
CA LEU A 26 -38.04 92.06 -72.58
C LEU A 26 -38.89 93.22 -73.13
N LEU A 27 -38.30 94.18 -73.86
CA LEU A 27 -39.07 95.25 -74.51
C LEU A 27 -39.70 94.71 -75.80
N ASP A 28 -41.00 94.95 -75.98
CA ASP A 28 -41.78 94.50 -77.13
C ASP A 28 -41.26 95.10 -78.44
N GLY A 29 -40.51 94.30 -79.20
CA GLY A 29 -40.05 94.66 -80.53
C GLY A 29 -38.92 93.76 -81.02
N SER A 30 -39.23 92.87 -81.97
CA SER A 30 -38.28 92.10 -82.80
C SER A 30 -37.53 90.91 -82.15
N PHE A 31 -38.22 89.77 -81.99
CA PHE A 31 -37.55 88.46 -81.85
C PHE A 31 -37.14 87.89 -83.23
N PRO A 32 -35.95 87.29 -83.39
CA PRO A 32 -35.57 86.57 -84.60
C PRO A 32 -36.36 85.25 -84.77
N ASN A 33 -36.43 84.72 -86.00
CA ASN A 33 -37.25 83.56 -86.34
C ASN A 33 -36.61 82.25 -85.80
N VAL A 34 -37.04 81.79 -84.60
CA VAL A 34 -36.52 80.57 -83.93
C VAL A 34 -37.35 79.33 -84.30
N ARG A 35 -36.72 78.20 -84.67
CA ARG A 35 -37.40 77.03 -85.25
C ARG A 35 -37.65 75.86 -84.29
N ASP A 36 -36.67 75.47 -83.47
CA ASP A 36 -36.69 74.18 -82.74
C ASP A 36 -36.80 74.33 -81.20
N LYS A 37 -36.18 75.33 -80.56
CA LYS A 37 -36.38 75.59 -79.10
C LYS A 37 -36.14 77.05 -78.71
N LEU A 38 -37.03 77.61 -77.90
CA LEU A 38 -36.86 78.91 -77.25
C LEU A 38 -36.93 78.71 -75.73
N ALA A 39 -35.84 78.99 -75.01
CA ALA A 39 -35.79 78.86 -73.55
C ALA A 39 -35.57 80.21 -72.86
N ILE A 40 -36.32 80.49 -71.80
CA ILE A 40 -36.18 81.73 -71.02
C ILE A 40 -36.09 81.36 -69.54
N THR A 41 -35.01 81.77 -68.88
CA THR A 41 -34.79 81.59 -67.45
C THR A 41 -34.63 82.94 -66.76
N ALA A 42 -35.51 83.24 -65.80
CA ALA A 42 -35.41 84.43 -64.95
C ALA A 42 -35.19 84.02 -63.50
N GLY A 43 -34.19 84.61 -62.85
CA GLY A 43 -33.86 84.32 -61.46
C GLY A 43 -34.94 84.74 -60.47
N ARG A 44 -35.70 85.83 -60.68
CA ARG A 44 -36.75 86.27 -59.73
C ARG A 44 -38.11 86.50 -60.39
N GLU A 45 -38.28 87.55 -61.18
CA GLU A 45 -39.56 87.89 -61.83
C GLU A 45 -39.37 88.08 -63.35
N LEU A 46 -40.36 87.65 -64.14
CA LEU A 46 -40.39 87.86 -65.60
C LEU A 46 -41.54 88.83 -65.93
N ALA A 47 -41.22 90.03 -66.41
CA ALA A 47 -42.22 91.06 -66.75
C ALA A 47 -42.77 90.90 -68.18
N GLN A 48 -44.06 91.23 -68.35
CA GLN A 48 -44.94 91.07 -69.53
C GLN A 48 -44.26 91.23 -70.91
N SER A 49 -44.58 90.33 -71.85
CA SER A 49 -44.26 90.50 -73.29
C SER A 49 -45.32 89.80 -74.16
N GLN A 50 -46.04 90.55 -74.99
CA GLN A 50 -47.10 90.03 -75.88
C GLN A 50 -46.54 89.13 -77.00
N THR A 51 -45.27 89.32 -77.36
CA THR A 51 -44.65 88.71 -78.55
C THR A 51 -44.31 87.22 -78.38
N LEU A 52 -44.12 86.74 -77.15
CA LEU A 52 -43.78 85.34 -76.85
C LEU A 52 -44.94 84.38 -77.13
N LEU A 53 -46.18 84.81 -76.88
CA LEU A 53 -47.38 84.04 -77.20
C LEU A 53 -47.56 83.90 -78.74
N ASN A 54 -47.21 84.94 -79.49
CA ASN A 54 -47.26 84.94 -80.96
C ASN A 54 -46.19 84.02 -81.59
N TRP A 55 -45.01 83.85 -80.97
CA TRP A 55 -44.01 82.86 -81.44
C TRP A 55 -44.53 81.43 -81.29
N ALA A 56 -45.12 81.09 -80.14
CA ALA A 56 -45.69 79.77 -79.91
C ALA A 56 -46.82 79.43 -80.91
N ALA A 57 -47.59 80.45 -81.34
CA ALA A 57 -48.63 80.29 -82.34
C ALA A 57 -48.12 80.12 -83.80
N THR A 58 -46.87 80.51 -84.10
CA THR A 58 -46.35 80.58 -85.48
C THR A 58 -45.19 79.64 -85.80
N SER A 59 -44.47 79.10 -84.80
CA SER A 59 -43.38 78.15 -85.00
C SER A 59 -43.89 76.73 -85.29
N PRO A 60 -43.43 76.03 -86.36
CA PRO A 60 -44.03 74.78 -86.79
C PRO A 60 -43.66 73.53 -85.96
N THR A 61 -42.54 73.49 -85.24
CA THR A 61 -42.04 72.27 -84.55
C THR A 61 -41.19 72.53 -83.28
N GLY A 62 -41.28 73.70 -82.65
CA GLY A 62 -40.37 74.10 -81.57
C GLY A 62 -40.87 73.89 -80.13
N GLU A 63 -39.96 73.73 -79.17
CA GLU A 63 -40.25 73.70 -77.72
C GLU A 63 -40.10 75.09 -77.08
N LEU A 64 -41.12 75.56 -76.34
CA LEU A 64 -41.04 76.74 -75.47
C LEU A 64 -40.82 76.29 -74.02
N LEU A 65 -39.69 76.67 -73.43
CA LEU A 65 -39.37 76.37 -72.03
C LEU A 65 -39.22 77.67 -71.23
N ILE A 66 -40.06 77.85 -70.21
CA ILE A 66 -40.00 79.03 -69.32
C ILE A 66 -39.77 78.58 -67.89
N THR A 67 -38.74 79.15 -67.26
CA THR A 67 -38.41 78.92 -65.85
C THR A 67 -38.24 80.25 -65.12
N ALA A 68 -39.01 80.47 -64.04
CA ALA A 68 -38.92 81.69 -63.24
C ALA A 68 -38.84 81.38 -61.74
N GLY A 69 -38.12 82.23 -61.01
CA GLY A 69 -37.94 82.16 -59.56
C GLY A 69 -39.12 82.64 -58.69
N GLY A 70 -40.12 83.27 -59.31
CA GLY A 70 -41.21 84.02 -58.67
C GLY A 70 -42.41 84.20 -59.62
N ASN A 71 -43.29 85.18 -59.36
CA ASN A 71 -44.56 85.34 -60.08
C ASN A 71 -44.38 85.43 -61.61
N LEU A 72 -45.17 84.64 -62.34
CA LEU A 72 -45.23 84.62 -63.80
C LEU A 72 -46.58 85.18 -64.27
N VAL A 73 -46.58 86.29 -65.02
CA VAL A 73 -47.81 86.89 -65.60
C VAL A 73 -47.65 87.01 -67.12
N LEU A 74 -48.43 86.25 -67.89
CA LEU A 74 -48.53 86.36 -69.35
C LEU A 74 -49.72 87.28 -69.70
N GLY A 75 -49.51 88.31 -70.52
CA GLY A 75 -50.56 89.30 -70.88
C GLY A 75 -51.64 88.78 -71.86
N GLU A 76 -52.76 89.51 -71.97
CA GLU A 76 -53.92 89.16 -72.82
C GLU A 76 -53.64 89.15 -74.34
N ALA A 77 -54.04 88.12 -75.08
CA ALA A 77 -53.90 88.14 -76.54
C ALA A 77 -54.88 89.13 -77.21
N ALA A 78 -54.40 89.91 -78.19
CA ALA A 78 -55.27 90.73 -79.03
C ALA A 78 -56.18 89.86 -79.92
N LEU A 79 -57.44 90.28 -80.06
CA LEU A 79 -58.54 89.67 -80.82
C LEU A 79 -58.19 89.36 -82.30
N VAL A 80 -57.41 88.31 -82.58
CA VAL A 80 -57.35 87.67 -83.90
C VAL A 80 -57.10 86.18 -83.72
N GLN A 81 -57.98 85.39 -84.36
CA GLN A 81 -57.95 83.94 -84.45
C GLN A 81 -56.59 83.40 -84.91
N SER A 82 -56.03 82.41 -84.19
CA SER A 82 -55.48 81.18 -84.81
C SER A 82 -54.85 80.24 -83.78
N VAL A 83 -55.51 79.09 -83.63
CA VAL A 83 -55.01 77.73 -83.36
C VAL A 83 -53.48 77.56 -83.25
N LEU A 84 -53.00 77.06 -82.10
CA LEU A 84 -51.66 76.49 -81.96
C LEU A 84 -51.48 75.30 -82.91
N LYS A 85 -50.40 75.29 -83.70
CA LYS A 85 -50.07 74.21 -84.66
C LYS A 85 -49.56 72.95 -83.95
N ALA A 86 -49.81 71.80 -84.59
CA ALA A 86 -49.98 70.49 -83.96
C ALA A 86 -48.79 69.81 -83.25
N ASP A 87 -47.58 70.39 -83.22
CA ASP A 87 -46.40 69.74 -82.63
C ASP A 87 -45.53 70.64 -81.71
N ALA A 88 -46.01 71.82 -81.31
CA ALA A 88 -45.28 72.67 -80.36
C ALA A 88 -45.46 72.18 -78.89
N ARG A 89 -44.36 72.04 -78.14
CA ARG A 89 -44.37 71.67 -76.70
C ARG A 89 -44.16 72.89 -75.82
N ILE A 90 -45.00 73.10 -74.82
CA ILE A 90 -44.89 74.18 -73.84
C ILE A 90 -44.67 73.57 -72.45
N SER A 91 -43.54 73.88 -71.82
CA SER A 91 -43.25 73.51 -70.43
C SER A 91 -43.00 74.76 -69.60
N ILE A 92 -43.74 74.89 -68.48
CA ILE A 92 -43.65 76.01 -67.54
C ILE A 92 -43.31 75.43 -66.17
N SER A 93 -42.23 75.90 -65.57
CA SER A 93 -41.84 75.52 -64.21
C SER A 93 -41.52 76.75 -63.36
N SER A 94 -42.03 76.78 -62.12
CA SER A 94 -41.57 77.72 -61.10
C SER A 94 -40.61 76.97 -60.17
N LEU A 95 -39.35 77.38 -60.17
CA LEU A 95 -38.33 76.82 -59.26
C LEU A 95 -38.03 77.92 -58.26
N GLY A 96 -38.10 77.65 -56.95
CA GLY A 96 -37.79 78.67 -55.94
C GLY A 96 -36.40 79.30 -56.13
N TYR A 97 -36.24 80.57 -55.77
CA TYR A 97 -34.98 81.30 -55.94
C TYR A 97 -34.38 81.73 -54.61
N VAL A 98 -33.06 81.85 -54.58
CA VAL A 98 -32.31 82.36 -53.42
C VAL A 98 -32.08 83.85 -53.58
N ASP A 99 -32.76 84.59 -52.73
CA ASP A 99 -32.80 86.03 -52.73
C ASP A 99 -31.38 86.63 -52.37
N ASP A 100 -31.06 87.91 -52.67
CA ASP A 100 -29.72 88.50 -52.44
C ASP A 100 -29.23 88.46 -50.99
N SER A 101 -30.13 88.16 -50.04
CA SER A 101 -29.80 87.89 -48.65
C SER A 101 -29.37 86.43 -48.38
N GLY A 102 -29.37 85.57 -49.39
CA GLY A 102 -29.07 84.14 -49.27
C GLY A 102 -30.27 83.26 -48.89
N ALA A 103 -31.48 83.82 -48.79
CA ALA A 103 -32.69 83.08 -48.39
C ALA A 103 -33.42 82.42 -49.59
N ALA A 104 -33.65 81.10 -49.52
CA ALA A 104 -34.44 80.37 -50.51
C ALA A 104 -35.94 80.70 -50.35
N ARG A 105 -36.60 81.16 -51.41
CA ARG A 105 -38.05 81.40 -51.46
C ARG A 105 -38.72 80.42 -52.43
N GLY A 106 -39.74 79.70 -51.97
CA GLY A 106 -40.52 78.77 -52.79
C GLY A 106 -41.38 79.47 -53.84
N GLY A 107 -41.49 78.90 -55.04
CA GLY A 107 -42.31 79.46 -56.12
C GLY A 107 -43.80 79.21 -55.91
N ASN A 108 -44.65 80.23 -56.13
CA ASN A 108 -46.11 80.10 -56.12
C ASN A 108 -46.65 79.75 -57.52
N LEU A 109 -47.79 79.04 -57.52
CA LEU A 109 -48.50 78.46 -58.67
C LEU A 109 -48.65 79.43 -59.86
N ALA A 110 -48.16 79.04 -61.03
CA ALA A 110 -48.42 79.77 -62.27
C ALA A 110 -49.92 79.69 -62.62
N VAL A 111 -50.63 80.82 -62.55
CA VAL A 111 -52.01 80.93 -63.05
C VAL A 111 -51.94 81.19 -64.55
N VAL A 112 -52.22 80.16 -65.35
CA VAL A 112 -52.42 80.33 -66.81
C VAL A 112 -53.90 80.64 -67.05
N SER A 113 -54.23 81.89 -67.36
CA SER A 113 -55.57 82.28 -67.79
C SER A 113 -55.70 82.02 -69.31
N VAL A 114 -56.61 81.14 -69.72
CA VAL A 114 -56.82 80.79 -71.14
C VAL A 114 -58.02 81.58 -71.69
N PRO A 115 -57.90 82.33 -72.81
CA PRO A 115 -59.03 83.07 -73.38
C PRO A 115 -60.11 82.16 -73.98
N SER A 116 -61.37 82.60 -73.98
CA SER A 116 -62.51 81.89 -74.59
C SER A 116 -62.29 81.66 -76.10
N GLY A 117 -62.15 80.40 -76.52
CA GLY A 117 -62.00 80.03 -77.93
C GLY A 117 -61.00 78.91 -78.24
N TRP A 118 -60.34 78.32 -77.23
CA TRP A 118 -59.45 77.18 -77.42
C TRP A 118 -60.24 75.87 -77.55
N SER A 119 -60.12 75.19 -78.70
CA SER A 119 -60.72 73.88 -78.99
C SER A 119 -59.61 72.90 -79.37
N THR A 120 -59.57 71.72 -78.73
CA THR A 120 -58.59 70.67 -79.05
C THR A 120 -59.26 69.31 -79.19
N THR A 121 -59.92 69.10 -80.32
CA THR A 121 -60.52 67.83 -80.77
C THR A 121 -59.48 66.79 -81.25
N ASN A 122 -58.18 66.92 -80.94
CA ASN A 122 -57.18 65.86 -81.18
C ASN A 122 -55.98 65.95 -80.20
N THR A 123 -55.52 64.79 -79.76
CA THR A 123 -54.80 64.43 -78.51
C THR A 123 -53.35 64.91 -78.37
N LYS A 124 -52.90 65.30 -77.15
CA LYS A 124 -51.60 64.95 -76.48
C LYS A 124 -51.31 65.80 -75.21
N LEU A 125 -50.47 65.24 -74.32
CA LEU A 125 -50.19 65.59 -72.92
C LEU A 125 -49.75 67.04 -72.64
N LEU A 126 -50.50 67.75 -71.78
CA LEU A 126 -49.95 68.77 -70.88
C LEU A 126 -49.48 68.07 -69.61
N ASN A 127 -48.17 67.85 -69.47
CA ASN A 127 -47.57 67.25 -68.27
C ASN A 127 -47.46 68.28 -67.15
N LEU A 128 -48.43 68.29 -66.22
CA LEU A 128 -48.28 68.92 -64.90
C LEU A 128 -47.91 67.83 -63.88
N PHE A 129 -46.63 67.69 -63.55
CA PHE A 129 -46.11 66.84 -62.47
C PHE A 129 -45.80 67.74 -61.24
N ALA A 130 -46.02 67.40 -59.96
CA ALA A 130 -46.31 66.11 -59.33
C ALA A 130 -46.89 66.19 -57.90
N ARG A 131 -47.61 65.10 -57.57
CA ARG A 131 -47.84 64.38 -56.28
C ARG A 131 -48.35 65.12 -55.03
N ASN A 132 -49.59 64.75 -54.68
CA ASN A 132 -50.37 65.21 -53.53
C ASN A 132 -49.79 64.75 -52.17
N TYR A 133 -49.39 65.70 -51.35
CA TYR A 133 -49.34 65.58 -49.89
C TYR A 133 -50.53 66.33 -49.32
N LEU A 134 -51.33 65.70 -48.46
CA LEU A 134 -52.34 66.41 -47.68
C LEU A 134 -51.66 66.93 -46.40
N HIS A 135 -51.12 68.15 -46.47
CA HIS A 135 -50.76 68.92 -45.28
C HIS A 135 -52.00 69.72 -44.83
N LEU A 136 -52.57 69.38 -43.68
CA LEU A 136 -53.56 70.22 -43.01
C LEU A 136 -52.81 71.25 -42.17
N HIS A 137 -52.55 72.43 -42.73
CA HIS A 137 -51.98 73.54 -41.98
C HIS A 137 -52.70 74.83 -42.34
N GLU A 138 -53.85 75.07 -41.70
CA GLU A 138 -54.31 76.43 -41.45
C GLU A 138 -54.64 76.58 -39.96
N SER A 139 -53.93 77.53 -39.37
CA SER A 139 -53.84 77.79 -37.95
C SER A 139 -55.11 78.48 -37.43
N PHE A 140 -55.91 77.78 -36.65
CA PHE A 140 -57.06 78.37 -35.95
C PHE A 140 -56.60 79.29 -34.81
N THR A 141 -57.15 80.50 -34.75
CA THR A 141 -56.88 81.43 -33.65
C THR A 141 -57.47 80.90 -32.34
N ALA A 142 -57.00 81.38 -31.18
CA ALA A 142 -57.51 80.94 -29.87
C ALA A 142 -59.03 81.18 -29.70
N SER A 143 -59.62 82.11 -30.47
CA SER A 143 -61.07 82.36 -30.48
C SER A 143 -61.85 81.32 -31.30
N ASP A 144 -61.24 80.72 -32.33
CA ASP A 144 -61.83 79.63 -33.11
C ASP A 144 -61.80 78.30 -32.33
N LYS A 145 -60.80 78.11 -31.46
CA LYS A 145 -60.70 76.93 -30.57
C LYS A 145 -61.71 76.92 -29.41
N LEU A 146 -62.28 78.07 -29.03
CA LEU A 146 -63.26 78.14 -27.92
C LEU A 146 -64.70 77.78 -28.37
N SER A 147 -65.02 77.96 -29.65
CA SER A 147 -66.30 77.54 -30.24
C SER A 147 -66.35 76.04 -30.61
N MET A 148 -65.22 75.34 -30.53
CA MET A 148 -65.06 73.94 -30.93
C MET A 148 -65.18 72.92 -29.79
N ARG A 149 -65.47 73.37 -28.55
CA ARG A 149 -65.68 72.48 -27.38
C ARG A 149 -67.06 71.78 -27.35
N GLY A 150 -67.90 71.95 -28.38
CA GLY A 150 -69.28 71.44 -28.42
C GLY A 150 -69.61 70.61 -29.65
N GLY A 151 -68.85 69.53 -29.92
CA GLY A 151 -69.35 68.34 -30.63
C GLY A 151 -70.02 68.50 -32.01
N GLN A 152 -69.65 69.46 -32.88
CA GLN A 152 -70.20 69.54 -34.25
C GLN A 152 -69.13 69.52 -35.35
N SER A 153 -69.33 68.59 -36.29
CA SER A 153 -68.46 68.16 -37.39
C SER A 153 -68.41 69.16 -38.56
N MET A 154 -67.23 69.30 -39.20
CA MET A 154 -66.94 70.25 -40.28
C MET A 154 -67.83 70.08 -41.52
N ILE A 155 -68.89 70.88 -41.63
CA ILE A 155 -69.68 71.09 -42.86
C ILE A 155 -69.07 72.25 -43.64
N THR A 156 -67.97 72.03 -44.36
CA THR A 156 -67.41 73.11 -45.22
C THR A 156 -66.94 72.63 -46.60
N ARG A 157 -66.74 71.31 -46.80
CA ARG A 157 -66.42 70.75 -48.13
C ARG A 157 -67.64 70.52 -49.05
N ARG A 158 -68.87 70.56 -48.50
CA ARG A 158 -70.15 70.25 -49.19
C ARG A 158 -70.88 71.44 -49.86
N ALA A 159 -70.38 72.67 -49.72
CA ALA A 159 -71.01 73.88 -50.28
C ALA A 159 -70.38 74.31 -51.62
N ILE A 160 -69.08 74.11 -51.81
CA ILE A 160 -68.35 74.50 -53.03
C ILE A 160 -68.69 73.55 -54.21
N LEU A 161 -68.94 72.27 -53.93
CA LEU A 161 -69.35 71.26 -54.94
C LEU A 161 -70.82 71.39 -55.40
N ARG A 162 -71.69 72.11 -54.68
CA ARG A 162 -73.10 72.31 -55.06
C ARG A 162 -73.31 73.47 -56.03
N ASN A 163 -72.46 74.50 -55.99
CA ASN A 163 -72.54 75.62 -56.93
C ASN A 163 -71.97 75.24 -58.30
N LEU A 164 -70.92 74.40 -58.36
CA LEU A 164 -70.42 73.85 -59.63
C LEU A 164 -71.41 72.87 -60.29
N ALA A 165 -72.26 72.19 -59.50
CA ALA A 165 -73.33 71.33 -60.03
C ALA A 165 -74.55 72.12 -60.55
N GLY A 166 -74.76 73.35 -60.08
CA GLY A 166 -75.81 74.26 -60.57
C GLY A 166 -75.50 74.81 -61.96
N ASP A 167 -74.24 75.13 -62.24
CA ASP A 167 -73.81 75.69 -63.52
C ASP A 167 -73.67 74.60 -64.62
N ILE A 168 -73.47 73.33 -64.25
CA ILE A 168 -73.40 72.18 -65.19
C ILE A 168 -74.79 71.68 -65.62
N LEU A 169 -75.86 72.03 -64.89
CA LEU A 169 -77.25 71.71 -65.26
C LEU A 169 -77.83 72.67 -66.33
N ALA A 170 -77.15 73.77 -66.65
CA ALA A 170 -77.60 74.77 -67.62
C ALA A 170 -77.34 74.40 -69.10
N ASP A 171 -76.48 73.40 -69.38
CA ASP A 171 -76.02 73.06 -70.75
C ASP A 171 -76.54 71.69 -71.29
N GLY A 172 -77.59 71.10 -70.70
CA GLY A 172 -78.33 69.97 -71.30
C GLY A 172 -78.03 68.57 -70.73
N PRO A 173 -78.83 67.53 -71.09
CA PRO A 173 -79.22 66.48 -70.15
C PRO A 173 -78.32 65.23 -69.97
N GLU A 174 -77.06 65.21 -70.42
CA GLU A 174 -76.22 63.99 -70.38
C GLU A 174 -75.17 63.92 -69.24
N ALA A 175 -75.27 64.75 -68.19
CA ALA A 175 -74.23 64.90 -67.16
C ALA A 175 -74.36 64.02 -65.88
N SER A 176 -75.22 63.00 -65.82
CA SER A 176 -75.47 62.27 -64.55
C SER A 176 -74.40 61.23 -64.16
N ASN A 177 -73.59 60.73 -65.10
CA ASN A 177 -72.66 59.62 -64.83
C ASN A 177 -71.33 60.04 -64.17
N ILE A 178 -71.01 61.35 -64.19
CA ILE A 178 -69.75 61.89 -63.63
C ILE A 178 -69.86 62.10 -62.11
N LEU A 179 -71.08 62.25 -61.57
CA LEU A 179 -71.28 62.54 -60.14
C LEU A 179 -71.06 61.33 -59.21
N SER A 180 -71.11 60.09 -59.71
CA SER A 180 -71.01 58.89 -58.86
C SER A 180 -69.56 58.46 -58.55
N GLN A 181 -68.58 58.88 -59.35
CA GLN A 181 -67.18 58.44 -59.20
C GLN A 181 -66.36 59.30 -58.23
N LEU A 182 -66.85 60.47 -57.80
CA LEU A 182 -66.11 61.41 -56.94
C LEU A 182 -66.34 61.22 -55.43
N SER A 183 -67.16 60.25 -55.00
CA SER A 183 -67.61 60.12 -53.59
C SER A 183 -66.92 59.03 -52.76
N ARG A 184 -65.92 58.30 -53.27
CA ARG A 184 -65.24 57.21 -52.53
C ARG A 184 -63.74 57.47 -52.33
N SER A 185 -63.27 57.95 -51.16
CA SER A 185 -61.95 57.57 -50.60
C SER A 185 -61.59 58.09 -49.17
N VAL A 186 -60.99 57.18 -48.37
CA VAL A 186 -59.97 57.31 -47.28
C VAL A 186 -60.31 57.07 -45.78
N ALA A 187 -61.44 57.46 -45.18
CA ALA A 187 -61.70 57.10 -43.77
C ALA A 187 -63.20 57.12 -43.43
N SER A 188 -63.63 56.19 -42.57
CA SER A 188 -64.99 56.08 -42.04
C SER A 188 -64.99 56.54 -40.59
N ILE A 189 -65.77 57.58 -40.27
CA ILE A 189 -66.05 57.99 -38.89
C ILE A 189 -67.47 57.54 -38.59
N SER A 190 -67.62 56.66 -37.59
CA SER A 190 -68.92 56.18 -37.13
C SER A 190 -69.04 56.45 -35.63
N GLY A 191 -69.76 57.50 -35.25
CA GLY A 191 -69.89 57.92 -33.86
C GLY A 191 -68.54 58.38 -33.27
N THR A 192 -68.17 57.83 -32.11
CA THR A 192 -66.87 58.07 -31.46
C THR A 192 -65.78 57.09 -31.94
N LYS A 193 -66.00 56.37 -33.04
CA LYS A 193 -65.10 55.34 -33.56
C LYS A 193 -64.48 55.76 -34.89
N LEU A 194 -63.15 55.72 -34.96
CA LEU A 194 -62.37 55.94 -36.17
C LEU A 194 -61.90 54.58 -36.70
N GLU A 195 -62.39 54.19 -37.88
CA GLU A 195 -62.03 52.92 -38.53
C GLU A 195 -61.07 53.17 -39.70
N LEU A 196 -59.88 52.58 -39.61
CA LEU A 196 -58.85 52.67 -40.65
C LEU A 196 -58.97 51.46 -41.60
N ALA A 197 -59.01 51.71 -42.90
CA ALA A 197 -59.03 50.65 -43.91
C ALA A 197 -57.66 49.96 -44.04
N GLN A 198 -57.64 48.68 -44.41
CA GLN A 198 -56.43 47.86 -44.58
C GLN A 198 -55.37 48.57 -45.45
N GLY A 199 -54.12 48.66 -44.95
CA GLY A 199 -53.00 49.35 -45.62
C GLY A 199 -52.91 50.87 -45.37
N THR A 200 -53.81 51.44 -44.56
CA THR A 200 -53.74 52.85 -44.15
C THR A 200 -52.77 53.01 -42.97
N ILE A 201 -51.72 53.81 -43.14
CA ILE A 201 -50.83 54.23 -42.04
C ILE A 201 -51.37 55.54 -41.48
N LEU A 202 -51.85 55.53 -40.23
CA LEU A 202 -52.14 56.76 -39.51
C LEU A 202 -50.86 57.23 -38.82
N LYS A 203 -50.26 58.30 -39.35
CA LYS A 203 -49.12 58.97 -38.73
C LYS A 203 -49.61 60.09 -37.84
N LEU A 204 -49.35 59.98 -36.54
CA LEU A 204 -49.63 61.04 -35.56
C LEU A 204 -48.32 61.78 -35.29
N GLU A 205 -48.20 63.00 -35.82
CA GLU A 205 -47.10 63.93 -35.53
C GLU A 205 -47.66 65.05 -34.64
N GLN A 206 -47.18 65.20 -33.41
CA GLN A 206 -47.61 66.27 -32.50
C GLN A 206 -46.61 67.43 -32.58
N GLN A 207 -47.05 68.62 -33.03
CA GLN A 207 -46.32 69.87 -32.86
C GLN A 207 -46.79 70.59 -31.57
N ILE A 208 -45.82 71.10 -30.81
CA ILE A 208 -45.84 71.42 -29.38
C ILE A 208 -47.14 72.08 -28.85
N GLY A 209 -47.73 71.40 -27.86
CA GLY A 209 -48.61 71.93 -26.81
C GLY A 209 -48.77 70.85 -25.75
N SER A 210 -48.21 71.03 -24.55
CA SER A 210 -48.28 70.01 -23.49
C SER A 210 -49.73 69.70 -23.13
N GLY A 211 -50.14 68.43 -23.24
CA GLY A 211 -51.39 67.92 -22.66
C GLY A 211 -52.55 67.64 -23.62
N ASP A 212 -52.36 67.61 -24.93
CA ASP A 212 -53.41 67.16 -25.85
C ASP A 212 -53.64 65.64 -25.70
N GLN A 213 -54.72 65.28 -24.99
CA GLN A 213 -55.26 63.92 -24.92
C GLN A 213 -56.13 63.66 -26.15
N PHE A 214 -55.96 62.54 -26.84
CA PHE A 214 -57.06 62.00 -27.66
C PHE A 214 -58.19 61.64 -26.70
N ALA A 215 -59.38 62.23 -26.88
CA ALA A 215 -60.48 62.21 -25.91
C ALA A 215 -60.75 60.81 -25.33
N ALA A 216 -60.97 60.74 -24.02
CA ALA A 216 -61.18 59.51 -23.25
C ALA A 216 -62.36 58.64 -23.74
N ASP A 217 -63.24 59.16 -24.61
CA ASP A 217 -64.44 58.50 -25.12
C ASP A 217 -64.30 57.94 -26.56
N THR A 218 -63.10 57.94 -27.15
CA THR A 218 -62.85 57.54 -28.55
C THR A 218 -62.15 56.17 -28.65
N GLU A 219 -62.79 55.17 -29.26
CA GLU A 219 -62.17 53.86 -29.59
C GLU A 219 -61.52 53.95 -30.99
N ILE A 220 -60.24 53.57 -31.10
CA ILE A 220 -59.54 53.51 -32.40
C ILE A 220 -59.44 52.04 -32.80
N VAL A 221 -60.09 51.68 -33.92
CA VAL A 221 -60.20 50.28 -34.36
C VAL A 221 -59.33 50.02 -35.56
N LEU A 222 -58.34 49.14 -35.35
CA LEU A 222 -57.29 48.74 -36.26
C LEU A 222 -57.76 47.55 -37.09
N THR A 223 -58.52 47.80 -38.15
CA THR A 223 -58.93 46.78 -39.14
C THR A 223 -57.79 46.48 -40.13
N ALA A 224 -56.67 45.98 -39.61
CA ALA A 224 -55.47 45.50 -40.32
C ALA A 224 -54.54 46.57 -40.97
N GLY A 225 -54.51 47.80 -40.45
CA GLY A 225 -53.47 48.79 -40.75
C GLY A 225 -52.64 49.11 -39.50
N ASP A 226 -51.35 49.41 -39.67
CA ASP A 226 -50.45 49.76 -38.57
C ASP A 226 -50.61 51.24 -38.16
N ILE A 227 -50.54 51.52 -36.86
CA ILE A 227 -50.33 52.90 -36.36
C ILE A 227 -48.84 53.09 -36.15
N ILE A 228 -48.30 54.15 -36.75
CA ILE A 228 -46.96 54.64 -36.44
C ILE A 228 -47.12 55.93 -35.64
N VAL A 229 -46.78 55.87 -34.35
CA VAL A 229 -46.71 57.05 -33.50
C VAL A 229 -45.27 57.54 -33.49
N GLN A 230 -44.99 58.61 -34.23
CA GLN A 230 -43.68 59.26 -34.27
C GLN A 230 -43.70 60.50 -33.39
N VAL A 231 -42.97 60.45 -32.28
CA VAL A 231 -42.89 61.56 -31.31
C VAL A 231 -41.49 62.14 -31.34
N ASP A 232 -41.26 63.12 -32.22
CA ASP A 232 -39.95 63.77 -32.38
C ASP A 232 -39.95 65.20 -31.84
N PRO A 233 -38.81 65.71 -31.34
CA PRO A 233 -38.59 67.13 -31.18
C PRO A 233 -38.42 67.83 -32.55
N VAL A 234 -39.02 69.01 -32.72
CA VAL A 234 -38.93 69.80 -33.96
C VAL A 234 -37.48 70.10 -34.39
N ASP A 235 -37.19 69.94 -35.69
CA ASP A 235 -35.92 70.34 -36.33
C ASP A 235 -35.88 71.88 -36.48
N PRO A 236 -34.88 72.57 -35.91
CA PRO A 236 -34.90 74.03 -35.66
C PRO A 236 -34.62 74.92 -36.90
N ARG A 237 -35.10 74.56 -38.10
CA ARG A 237 -34.75 75.28 -39.35
C ARG A 237 -35.78 76.33 -39.82
N ASP A 238 -36.81 76.54 -39.04
CA ASP A 238 -37.79 77.63 -39.11
C ASP A 238 -37.38 78.76 -38.16
N GLY A 239 -36.44 79.59 -38.63
CA GLY A 239 -35.88 80.68 -37.85
C GLY A 239 -36.89 81.79 -37.56
N GLU A 240 -37.28 81.94 -36.29
CA GLU A 240 -37.11 83.19 -35.54
C GLU A 240 -36.73 82.91 -34.06
N ALA A 241 -35.69 83.61 -33.61
CA ALA A 241 -35.22 83.83 -32.22
C ALA A 241 -34.73 82.63 -31.38
N GLU A 242 -33.40 82.51 -31.30
CA GLU A 242 -32.72 81.89 -30.16
C GLU A 242 -33.08 82.62 -28.84
N SER A 243 -33.85 81.98 -27.95
CA SER A 243 -33.69 82.08 -26.48
C SER A 243 -34.80 81.32 -25.75
N ASN A 244 -34.81 79.98 -25.81
CA ASN A 244 -34.92 79.15 -24.60
C ASN A 244 -34.73 77.67 -24.94
N ARG A 245 -33.58 77.13 -24.54
CA ARG A 245 -33.24 75.71 -24.59
C ARG A 245 -34.02 74.99 -23.48
N ASN A 246 -35.11 74.32 -23.83
CA ASN A 246 -35.53 73.09 -23.15
C ASN A 246 -36.17 72.16 -24.18
N LYS A 247 -35.32 71.37 -24.86
CA LYS A 247 -35.71 70.43 -25.91
C LYS A 247 -36.30 69.18 -25.23
N VAL A 248 -37.53 69.28 -24.72
CA VAL A 248 -38.28 68.12 -24.22
C VAL A 248 -39.15 67.63 -25.38
N ALA A 249 -38.87 66.42 -25.88
CA ALA A 249 -39.77 65.76 -26.81
C ALA A 249 -41.15 65.60 -26.11
N PRO A 250 -42.28 65.91 -26.77
CA PRO A 250 -43.58 65.97 -26.11
C PRO A 250 -44.04 64.59 -25.60
N ASN A 251 -44.87 64.56 -24.56
CA ASN A 251 -45.57 63.35 -24.11
C ASN A 251 -46.90 63.24 -24.85
N THR A 252 -47.18 62.08 -25.44
CA THR A 252 -48.47 61.76 -26.06
C THR A 252 -49.15 60.66 -25.26
N THR A 253 -50.35 60.91 -24.75
CA THR A 253 -51.16 59.89 -24.07
C THR A 253 -52.28 59.43 -25.02
N MET A 254 -52.35 58.13 -25.27
CA MET A 254 -53.51 57.48 -25.88
C MET A 254 -54.48 57.07 -24.77
N ALA A 255 -55.46 57.92 -24.51
CA ALA A 255 -56.44 57.70 -23.43
C ALA A 255 -57.62 56.80 -23.84
N GLY A 256 -57.88 56.63 -25.14
CA GLY A 256 -58.87 55.70 -25.67
C GLY A 256 -58.29 54.31 -25.91
N ALA A 257 -59.14 53.28 -25.80
CA ALA A 257 -58.72 51.90 -26.08
C ALA A 257 -58.36 51.72 -27.57
N LEU A 258 -57.17 51.19 -27.82
CA LEU A 258 -56.78 50.66 -29.13
C LEU A 258 -57.35 49.24 -29.26
N THR A 259 -58.09 48.95 -30.33
CA THR A 259 -58.70 47.63 -30.58
C THR A 259 -58.43 47.17 -32.02
N GLY A 260 -58.57 45.88 -32.34
CA GLY A 260 -58.40 45.34 -33.70
C GLY A 260 -57.08 44.59 -33.95
N ALA A 261 -56.76 44.23 -35.19
CA ALA A 261 -55.67 43.30 -35.52
C ALA A 261 -54.34 43.95 -35.95
N GLY A 262 -54.26 45.29 -35.98
CA GLY A 262 -53.07 46.03 -36.45
C GLY A 262 -51.99 46.20 -35.38
N SER A 263 -50.76 46.51 -35.80
CA SER A 263 -49.61 46.71 -34.92
C SER A 263 -49.52 48.16 -34.42
N LEU A 264 -48.93 48.34 -33.24
CA LEU A 264 -48.54 49.65 -32.70
C LEU A 264 -47.03 49.80 -32.78
N ILE A 265 -46.54 50.76 -33.57
CA ILE A 265 -45.11 51.06 -33.68
C ILE A 265 -44.83 52.44 -33.09
N LYS A 266 -44.03 52.49 -32.01
CA LYS A 266 -43.59 53.73 -31.37
C LYS A 266 -42.18 54.12 -31.86
N ARG A 267 -42.10 55.30 -32.48
CA ARG A 267 -40.86 55.93 -32.98
C ARG A 267 -40.62 57.29 -32.33
N GLY A 268 -39.40 57.79 -32.48
CA GLY A 268 -38.99 59.12 -32.00
C GLY A 268 -38.68 59.19 -30.52
N ASP A 269 -37.91 60.20 -30.11
CA ASP A 269 -37.34 60.31 -28.76
C ASP A 269 -38.38 60.60 -27.65
N GLY A 270 -39.62 60.98 -27.99
CA GLY A 270 -40.66 61.34 -27.04
C GLY A 270 -41.35 60.16 -26.34
N VAL A 271 -42.27 60.50 -25.44
CA VAL A 271 -42.99 59.53 -24.59
C VAL A 271 -44.37 59.22 -25.18
N LEU A 272 -44.70 57.93 -25.30
CA LEU A 272 -46.06 57.47 -25.57
C LEU A 272 -46.60 56.76 -24.32
N GLU A 273 -47.78 57.15 -23.85
CA GLU A 273 -48.46 56.49 -22.75
C GLU A 273 -49.75 55.78 -23.23
N LEU A 274 -49.90 54.52 -22.86
CA LEU A 274 -51.09 53.70 -23.03
C LEU A 274 -51.80 53.57 -21.68
N GLY A 275 -52.83 54.38 -21.46
CA GLY A 275 -53.56 54.43 -20.18
C GLY A 275 -54.83 53.56 -20.13
N ALA A 276 -55.37 53.15 -21.28
CA ALA A 276 -56.60 52.37 -21.38
C ALA A 276 -56.36 50.84 -21.43
N ALA A 277 -57.44 50.06 -21.30
CA ALA A 277 -57.42 48.64 -21.63
C ALA A 277 -57.44 48.44 -23.15
N ASN A 278 -56.28 48.21 -23.74
CA ASN A 278 -56.12 48.02 -25.17
C ASN A 278 -56.31 46.55 -25.54
N THR A 279 -57.11 46.28 -26.56
CA THR A 279 -57.47 44.94 -27.03
C THR A 279 -57.02 44.68 -28.47
N TYR A 280 -56.05 45.46 -28.98
CA TYR A 280 -55.44 45.16 -30.25
C TYR A 280 -54.55 43.92 -30.16
N THR A 281 -54.54 43.09 -31.20
CA THR A 281 -53.84 41.80 -31.21
C THR A 281 -52.56 41.82 -32.07
N GLY A 282 -52.26 42.92 -32.76
CA GLY A 282 -50.98 43.10 -33.44
C GLY A 282 -49.84 43.39 -32.46
N ARG A 283 -48.60 43.22 -32.92
CA ARG A 283 -47.40 43.42 -32.06
C ARG A 283 -47.24 44.89 -31.69
N THR A 284 -46.63 45.12 -30.53
CA THR A 284 -46.20 46.46 -30.10
C THR A 284 -44.70 46.57 -30.25
N VAL A 285 -44.21 47.48 -31.07
CA VAL A 285 -42.77 47.66 -31.32
C VAL A 285 -42.33 49.03 -30.82
N LEU A 286 -41.39 49.06 -29.89
CA LEU A 286 -40.73 50.29 -29.43
C LEU A 286 -39.37 50.41 -30.12
N GLU A 287 -39.27 51.32 -31.09
CA GLU A 287 -38.04 51.56 -31.87
C GLU A 287 -37.20 52.72 -31.31
N ALA A 288 -37.80 53.67 -30.57
CA ALA A 288 -37.09 54.79 -29.92
C ALA A 288 -37.99 55.52 -28.89
N GLY A 289 -37.35 56.26 -27.97
CA GLY A 289 -38.03 57.06 -26.94
C GLY A 289 -38.53 56.21 -25.77
N LYS A 290 -39.65 56.62 -25.15
CA LYS A 290 -40.23 55.91 -24.00
C LYS A 290 -41.67 55.46 -24.29
N LEU A 291 -41.99 54.21 -23.99
CA LEU A 291 -43.37 53.68 -23.97
C LEU A 291 -43.76 53.40 -22.52
N ILE A 292 -44.86 54.00 -22.07
CA ILE A 292 -45.43 53.81 -20.74
C ILE A 292 -46.73 53.03 -20.89
N VAL A 293 -46.82 51.85 -20.31
CA VAL A 293 -48.03 51.02 -20.27
C VAL A 293 -48.60 51.06 -18.86
N ASN A 294 -49.60 51.92 -18.65
CA ASN A 294 -50.33 52.05 -17.38
C ASN A 294 -51.67 51.32 -17.40
N GLY A 295 -52.24 51.09 -18.58
CA GLY A 295 -53.42 50.26 -18.80
C GLY A 295 -53.07 48.80 -19.07
N SER A 296 -53.65 48.20 -20.11
CA SER A 296 -53.31 46.83 -20.51
C SER A 296 -53.21 46.63 -22.01
N THR A 297 -52.57 45.54 -22.45
CA THR A 297 -52.61 45.02 -23.84
C THR A 297 -53.35 43.68 -23.91
N ALA A 298 -53.70 43.21 -25.11
CA ALA A 298 -54.27 41.87 -25.30
C ALA A 298 -53.20 40.77 -25.13
N PRO A 299 -53.57 39.53 -24.74
CA PRO A 299 -52.62 38.41 -24.63
C PRO A 299 -51.84 38.10 -25.91
N GLU A 300 -52.45 38.33 -27.08
CA GLU A 300 -51.80 38.08 -28.37
C GLU A 300 -50.83 39.22 -28.79
N SER A 301 -50.82 40.34 -28.07
CA SER A 301 -50.00 41.52 -28.40
C SER A 301 -48.66 41.49 -27.68
N ASN A 302 -47.69 40.81 -28.29
CA ASN A 302 -46.31 40.80 -27.79
C ASN A 302 -45.64 42.18 -27.95
N VAL A 303 -44.86 42.56 -26.95
CA VAL A 303 -44.08 43.81 -26.91
C VAL A 303 -42.62 43.51 -27.22
N GLU A 304 -42.11 44.14 -28.29
CA GLU A 304 -40.71 44.07 -28.70
C GLU A 304 -40.07 45.45 -28.52
N VAL A 305 -39.11 45.55 -27.60
CA VAL A 305 -38.34 46.77 -27.34
C VAL A 305 -37.02 46.66 -28.08
N ILE A 306 -36.95 47.31 -29.25
CA ILE A 306 -35.75 47.32 -30.10
C ILE A 306 -34.75 48.36 -29.59
N ALA A 307 -35.23 49.55 -29.20
CA ALA A 307 -34.44 50.59 -28.55
C ALA A 307 -35.35 51.56 -27.76
N GLY A 308 -34.80 52.26 -26.76
CA GLY A 308 -35.57 53.14 -25.86
C GLY A 308 -35.97 52.46 -24.55
N THR A 309 -36.97 53.03 -23.85
CA THR A 309 -37.39 52.58 -22.51
C THR A 309 -38.85 52.13 -22.50
N LEU A 310 -39.10 50.87 -22.11
CA LEU A 310 -40.41 50.39 -21.71
C LEU A 310 -40.60 50.60 -20.21
N ALA A 311 -41.75 51.17 -19.84
CA ALA A 311 -42.10 51.51 -18.47
C ALA A 311 -43.62 51.41 -18.26
N GLY A 312 -44.09 51.75 -17.06
CA GLY A 312 -45.49 51.83 -16.69
C GLY A 312 -45.90 50.80 -15.64
N SER A 313 -47.06 51.01 -15.03
CA SER A 313 -47.56 50.18 -13.92
C SER A 313 -48.74 49.27 -14.29
N GLY A 314 -48.89 48.98 -15.58
CA GLY A 314 -50.01 48.23 -16.14
C GLY A 314 -49.73 46.73 -16.34
N THR A 315 -50.58 46.08 -17.15
CA THR A 315 -50.44 44.66 -17.50
C THR A 315 -50.25 44.48 -18.99
N ILE A 316 -49.09 43.99 -19.40
CA ILE A 316 -48.83 43.50 -20.75
C ILE A 316 -49.16 42.01 -20.76
N HIS A 317 -50.28 41.59 -21.33
CA HIS A 317 -50.66 40.16 -21.26
C HIS A 317 -49.82 39.27 -22.20
N GLY A 318 -49.22 39.84 -23.24
CA GLY A 318 -48.32 39.13 -24.15
C GLY A 318 -46.87 39.18 -23.69
N ASP A 319 -45.99 38.57 -24.47
CA ASP A 319 -44.57 38.44 -24.13
C ASP A 319 -43.83 39.77 -24.29
N VAL A 320 -42.89 40.05 -23.39
CA VAL A 320 -41.99 41.21 -23.45
C VAL A 320 -40.58 40.74 -23.80
N SER A 321 -40.05 41.25 -24.92
CA SER A 321 -38.66 41.03 -25.34
C SER A 321 -37.90 42.36 -25.39
N VAL A 322 -36.76 42.44 -24.71
CA VAL A 322 -35.94 43.65 -24.60
C VAL A 322 -34.59 43.43 -25.27
N SER A 323 -34.38 44.12 -26.38
CA SER A 323 -33.18 43.99 -27.23
C SER A 323 -31.95 44.68 -26.61
N SER A 324 -30.76 44.34 -27.11
CA SER A 324 -29.51 44.96 -26.69
C SER A 324 -29.54 46.48 -26.85
N GLY A 325 -29.15 47.23 -25.81
CA GLY A 325 -29.22 48.69 -25.76
C GLY A 325 -30.60 49.28 -25.43
N ALA A 326 -31.65 48.46 -25.28
CA ALA A 326 -32.95 48.88 -24.78
C ALA A 326 -33.06 48.74 -23.26
N ILE A 327 -34.06 49.42 -22.69
CA ILE A 327 -34.27 49.54 -21.24
C ILE A 327 -35.67 49.07 -20.86
N LEU A 328 -35.75 48.23 -19.82
CA LEU A 328 -36.97 47.96 -19.07
C LEU A 328 -36.88 48.64 -17.70
N SER A 329 -37.84 49.49 -17.37
CA SER A 329 -37.91 50.23 -16.11
C SER A 329 -39.36 50.17 -15.62
N PRO A 330 -39.74 49.14 -14.84
CA PRO A 330 -41.12 48.96 -14.39
C PRO A 330 -41.65 50.21 -13.67
N GLY A 331 -42.97 50.40 -13.74
CA GLY A 331 -43.63 51.54 -13.13
C GLY A 331 -43.49 52.85 -13.90
N ASN A 332 -44.19 53.88 -13.40
CA ASN A 332 -43.78 55.27 -13.63
C ASN A 332 -42.69 55.70 -12.64
N SER A 333 -42.14 54.71 -11.93
CA SER A 333 -41.06 54.77 -10.97
C SER A 333 -41.41 55.44 -9.63
N PRO A 334 -41.65 54.68 -8.52
CA PRO A 334 -41.80 53.22 -8.45
C PRO A 334 -43.14 52.69 -8.98
N GLY A 335 -43.21 51.42 -9.42
CA GLY A 335 -44.43 50.72 -9.82
C GLY A 335 -44.24 49.23 -10.14
N ILE A 336 -45.35 48.50 -10.28
CA ILE A 336 -45.35 47.10 -10.73
C ILE A 336 -45.76 47.04 -12.18
N LEU A 337 -44.95 46.42 -13.04
CA LEU A 337 -45.32 46.06 -14.40
C LEU A 337 -45.54 44.56 -14.48
N SER A 338 -46.70 44.11 -14.95
CA SER A 338 -46.99 42.69 -15.14
C SER A 338 -46.83 42.31 -16.61
N THR A 339 -46.25 41.14 -16.89
CA THR A 339 -45.98 40.62 -18.24
C THR A 339 -46.28 39.12 -18.38
N GLY A 340 -46.47 38.64 -19.63
CA GLY A 340 -46.35 37.22 -20.00
C GLY A 340 -44.90 36.74 -19.90
N ASP A 341 -44.34 36.11 -20.93
CA ASP A 341 -42.90 35.77 -20.91
C ASP A 341 -42.04 37.05 -20.85
N LEU A 342 -40.93 37.01 -20.11
CA LEU A 342 -39.94 38.09 -20.04
C LEU A 342 -38.60 37.61 -20.58
N VAL A 343 -38.16 38.18 -21.70
CA VAL A 343 -36.83 37.92 -22.28
C VAL A 343 -36.00 39.20 -22.32
N LEU A 344 -34.96 39.27 -21.51
CA LEU A 344 -33.96 40.34 -21.52
C LEU A 344 -32.71 39.85 -22.26
N THR A 345 -32.43 40.40 -23.44
CA THR A 345 -31.26 39.98 -24.20
C THR A 345 -29.96 40.62 -23.67
N ALA A 346 -28.83 39.97 -23.90
CA ALA A 346 -27.51 40.47 -23.48
C ALA A 346 -27.26 41.92 -23.95
N GLY A 347 -26.88 42.78 -23.02
CA GLY A 347 -26.64 44.21 -23.26
C GLY A 347 -27.91 45.09 -23.20
N SER A 348 -29.08 44.56 -22.89
CA SER A 348 -30.22 45.35 -22.40
C SER A 348 -29.99 45.80 -20.95
N THR A 349 -30.77 46.78 -20.47
CA THR A 349 -30.71 47.25 -19.07
C THR A 349 -32.06 47.09 -18.38
N TYR A 350 -32.05 46.49 -17.20
CA TYR A 350 -33.19 46.44 -16.28
C TYR A 350 -32.97 47.43 -15.15
N ILE A 351 -33.81 48.47 -15.10
CA ILE A 351 -33.74 49.53 -14.09
C ILE A 351 -34.79 49.25 -13.01
N VAL A 352 -34.36 49.32 -11.76
CA VAL A 352 -35.23 49.19 -10.58
C VAL A 352 -34.99 50.37 -9.67
N GLU A 353 -36.03 51.15 -9.43
CA GLU A 353 -36.01 52.25 -8.46
C GLU A 353 -36.48 51.75 -7.08
N ILE A 354 -35.68 52.03 -6.06
CA ILE A 354 -35.92 51.61 -4.67
C ILE A 354 -35.90 52.85 -3.78
N GLN A 355 -37.07 53.20 -3.24
CA GLN A 355 -37.29 54.35 -2.36
C GLN A 355 -38.07 54.02 -1.06
N GLY A 356 -38.47 52.76 -0.89
CA GLY A 356 -39.26 52.25 0.21
C GLY A 356 -39.25 50.71 0.21
N VAL A 357 -39.93 50.09 1.17
CA VAL A 357 -39.93 48.62 1.36
C VAL A 357 -41.12 47.91 0.73
N ASP A 358 -42.18 48.64 0.35
CA ASP A 358 -43.38 48.05 -0.22
C ASP A 358 -43.29 47.93 -1.75
N PRO A 359 -43.57 46.77 -2.36
CA PRO A 359 -43.52 46.62 -3.81
C PRO A 359 -44.54 47.54 -4.51
N GLY A 360 -44.15 48.13 -5.63
CA GLY A 360 -44.99 48.98 -6.48
C GLY A 360 -45.29 50.38 -5.95
N THR A 361 -45.03 50.67 -4.67
CA THR A 361 -45.17 52.01 -4.09
C THR A 361 -43.86 52.52 -3.47
N GLY A 362 -43.07 51.60 -2.92
CA GLY A 362 -41.72 51.82 -2.42
C GLY A 362 -40.64 51.39 -3.39
N TYR A 363 -40.84 50.35 -4.20
CA TYR A 363 -39.82 49.95 -5.18
C TYR A 363 -40.42 49.28 -6.43
N ASP A 364 -39.67 49.29 -7.53
CA ASP A 364 -40.08 48.70 -8.82
C ASP A 364 -40.05 47.17 -8.81
N ARG A 365 -41.02 46.57 -9.50
CA ARG A 365 -41.05 45.12 -9.67
C ARG A 365 -41.65 44.74 -11.02
N THR A 366 -41.07 43.73 -11.66
CA THR A 366 -41.73 43.03 -12.77
C THR A 366 -42.39 41.77 -12.24
N ASN A 367 -43.69 41.61 -12.48
CA ASN A 367 -44.40 40.37 -12.23
C ASN A 367 -44.51 39.60 -13.55
N VAL A 368 -44.04 38.36 -13.57
CA VAL A 368 -44.00 37.52 -14.77
C VAL A 368 -44.91 36.32 -14.54
N THR A 369 -45.87 36.08 -15.43
CA THR A 369 -46.79 34.92 -15.39
C THR A 369 -46.45 33.87 -16.44
N GLY A 370 -45.18 33.81 -16.82
CA GLY A 370 -44.61 32.99 -17.87
C GLY A 370 -43.10 32.89 -17.65
N THR A 371 -42.36 32.44 -18.66
CA THR A 371 -40.92 32.19 -18.49
C THR A 371 -40.10 33.45 -18.34
N VAL A 372 -39.07 33.39 -17.48
CA VAL A 372 -38.09 34.47 -17.29
C VAL A 372 -36.75 34.07 -17.89
N ASP A 373 -36.28 34.79 -18.90
CA ASP A 373 -34.90 34.72 -19.40
C ASP A 373 -34.20 36.08 -19.20
N LEU A 374 -33.20 36.13 -18.32
CA LEU A 374 -32.47 37.36 -18.01
C LEU A 374 -31.30 37.64 -18.98
N GLY A 375 -30.93 36.64 -19.80
CA GLY A 375 -30.01 36.70 -20.95
C GLY A 375 -28.69 37.48 -20.79
N GLY A 376 -28.19 37.74 -19.58
CA GLY A 376 -27.02 38.58 -19.34
C GLY A 376 -27.31 40.09 -19.43
N ALA A 377 -28.51 40.54 -19.10
CA ALA A 377 -28.87 41.96 -19.04
C ALA A 377 -28.14 42.68 -17.89
N THR A 378 -27.99 44.00 -17.98
CA THR A 378 -27.41 44.82 -16.90
C THR A 378 -28.49 45.19 -15.90
N LEU A 379 -28.34 44.79 -14.62
CA LEU A 379 -29.18 45.27 -13.53
C LEU A 379 -28.68 46.65 -13.06
N SER A 380 -29.55 47.65 -13.02
CA SER A 380 -29.25 49.00 -12.55
C SER A 380 -30.22 49.39 -11.44
N LEU A 381 -29.69 49.56 -10.23
CA LEU A 381 -30.47 49.99 -9.07
C LEU A 381 -30.37 51.51 -8.88
N VAL A 382 -31.51 52.16 -8.70
CA VAL A 382 -31.59 53.61 -8.48
C VAL A 382 -32.22 53.87 -7.11
N PHE A 383 -31.57 54.68 -6.28
CA PHE A 383 -32.03 54.99 -4.93
C PHE A 383 -32.38 56.47 -4.80
N THR A 384 -33.53 56.79 -4.19
CA THR A 384 -33.98 58.17 -3.95
C THR A 384 -34.35 58.38 -2.48
N ASN A 385 -33.51 59.11 -1.73
CA ASN A 385 -33.73 59.48 -0.31
C ASN A 385 -34.16 58.31 0.60
N PHE A 386 -33.63 57.12 0.34
CA PHE A 386 -34.01 55.90 1.04
C PHE A 386 -32.83 55.33 1.80
N ALA A 387 -33.09 54.92 3.05
CA ALA A 387 -32.18 54.13 3.85
C ALA A 387 -32.80 52.74 3.98
N ALA A 388 -32.23 51.77 3.27
CA ALA A 388 -32.70 50.39 3.35
C ALA A 388 -32.55 49.88 4.79
N PRO A 389 -33.61 49.30 5.41
CA PRO A 389 -33.47 48.61 6.68
C PRO A 389 -32.48 47.46 6.55
N GLU A 390 -31.73 47.24 7.63
CA GLU A 390 -30.84 46.10 7.80
C GLU A 390 -31.62 44.79 7.64
N GLY A 391 -31.10 43.84 6.85
CA GLY A 391 -31.81 42.58 6.55
C GLY A 391 -33.02 42.74 5.61
N GLY A 392 -33.19 43.90 4.96
CA GLY A 392 -34.27 44.11 4.00
C GLY A 392 -34.13 43.26 2.75
N GLU A 393 -35.24 42.71 2.26
CA GLU A 393 -35.31 41.96 1.01
C GLU A 393 -36.23 42.66 0.01
N TYR A 394 -35.78 42.78 -1.24
CA TYR A 394 -36.50 43.44 -2.35
C TYR A 394 -36.64 42.48 -3.53
N ILE A 395 -37.81 41.86 -3.70
CA ILE A 395 -38.09 40.99 -4.85
C ILE A 395 -38.35 41.85 -6.08
N ILE A 396 -37.35 41.96 -6.97
CA ILE A 396 -37.35 42.84 -8.14
C ILE A 396 -37.91 42.18 -9.40
N VAL A 397 -37.89 40.85 -9.47
CA VAL A 397 -38.62 40.05 -10.45
C VAL A 397 -39.35 38.97 -9.67
N MET A 398 -40.67 38.97 -9.79
CA MET A 398 -41.54 37.96 -9.19
C MET A 398 -41.99 37.01 -10.30
N ASN A 399 -41.49 35.78 -10.24
CA ASN A 399 -41.90 34.70 -11.14
C ASN A 399 -43.15 34.00 -10.58
N ASP A 400 -43.91 33.29 -11.41
CA ASP A 400 -45.19 32.69 -10.99
C ASP A 400 -45.08 31.28 -10.38
N GLY A 401 -43.86 30.80 -10.16
CA GLY A 401 -43.58 29.55 -9.46
C GLY A 401 -43.61 28.29 -10.33
N THR A 402 -43.95 28.33 -11.63
CA THR A 402 -44.03 27.10 -12.45
C THR A 402 -42.73 26.67 -13.14
N ASP A 403 -41.78 27.59 -13.32
CA ASP A 403 -40.58 27.38 -14.11
C ASP A 403 -39.36 28.11 -13.53
N GLU A 404 -38.16 27.62 -13.83
CA GLU A 404 -36.90 28.22 -13.33
C GLU A 404 -36.53 29.45 -14.16
N ILE A 405 -35.89 30.43 -13.51
CA ILE A 405 -35.27 31.56 -14.21
C ILE A 405 -34.14 31.05 -15.11
N VAL A 406 -34.20 31.39 -16.40
CA VAL A 406 -33.19 31.07 -17.41
C VAL A 406 -32.16 32.22 -17.46
N ASN A 407 -30.87 31.87 -17.41
CA ASN A 407 -29.74 32.82 -17.37
C ASN A 407 -29.78 33.81 -16.17
N ARG A 408 -28.76 34.67 -16.08
CA ARG A 408 -28.58 35.64 -14.99
C ARG A 408 -28.31 37.04 -15.52
N PHE A 409 -28.28 38.02 -14.63
CA PHE A 409 -27.80 39.37 -14.98
C PHE A 409 -26.28 39.35 -15.20
N ALA A 410 -25.76 40.26 -16.02
CA ALA A 410 -24.36 40.32 -16.40
C ALA A 410 -23.43 40.45 -15.18
N GLY A 411 -22.58 39.45 -14.97
CA GLY A 411 -21.58 39.45 -13.89
C GLY A 411 -22.16 39.32 -12.48
N LEU A 412 -23.44 38.97 -12.37
CA LEU A 412 -24.15 38.81 -11.11
C LEU A 412 -24.58 37.35 -10.97
N GLU A 413 -23.67 36.52 -10.45
CA GLU A 413 -24.03 35.16 -9.99
C GLU A 413 -24.90 35.23 -8.73
N ASP A 414 -25.50 34.10 -8.32
CA ASP A 414 -26.26 34.05 -7.06
C ASP A 414 -25.38 34.46 -5.87
N GLY A 415 -25.88 35.36 -5.01
CA GLY A 415 -25.14 35.96 -3.89
C GLY A 415 -24.14 37.08 -4.27
N ALA A 416 -24.01 37.43 -5.56
CA ALA A 416 -23.07 38.46 -6.00
C ALA A 416 -23.42 39.85 -5.44
N LEU A 417 -22.37 40.63 -5.15
CA LEU A 417 -22.51 42.02 -4.71
C LEU A 417 -23.11 42.87 -5.83
N VAL A 418 -24.32 43.37 -5.61
CA VAL A 418 -24.90 44.43 -6.46
C VAL A 418 -24.43 45.81 -6.04
N ALA A 419 -24.12 46.00 -4.75
CA ALA A 419 -23.46 47.19 -4.22
C ALA A 419 -22.76 46.90 -2.89
N ALA A 420 -21.54 47.41 -2.69
CA ALA A 420 -20.84 47.33 -1.41
C ALA A 420 -21.40 48.27 -0.32
N SER A 421 -22.20 49.27 -0.74
CA SER A 421 -22.93 50.18 0.15
C SER A 421 -24.32 50.39 -0.45
N PHE A 422 -25.30 49.67 0.07
CA PHE A 422 -26.65 49.61 -0.48
C PHE A 422 -27.48 50.81 0.00
N ALA A 423 -28.12 51.55 -0.92
CA ALA A 423 -28.90 52.74 -0.60
C ALA A 423 -28.17 53.75 0.33
N GLY A 424 -26.85 53.89 0.18
CA GLY A 424 -26.02 54.79 0.99
C GLY A 424 -25.76 54.31 2.44
N GLN A 425 -26.20 53.11 2.80
CA GLN A 425 -25.91 52.45 4.07
C GLN A 425 -24.60 51.64 3.97
N PRO A 426 -23.91 51.36 5.11
CA PRO A 426 -22.65 50.61 5.12
C PRO A 426 -22.82 49.10 4.87
N TYR A 427 -24.05 48.65 4.61
CA TYR A 427 -24.38 47.25 4.36
C TYR A 427 -24.25 46.95 2.87
N ALA A 428 -23.72 45.76 2.55
CA ALA A 428 -23.70 45.28 1.18
C ALA A 428 -25.11 44.83 0.76
N GLY A 429 -25.44 45.05 -0.51
CA GLY A 429 -26.61 44.46 -1.16
C GLY A 429 -26.16 43.33 -2.06
N ARG A 430 -26.84 42.19 -1.98
CA ARG A 430 -26.52 40.98 -2.74
C ARG A 430 -27.74 40.48 -3.48
N ILE A 431 -27.55 39.90 -4.65
CA ILE A 431 -28.63 39.32 -5.44
C ILE A 431 -28.91 37.87 -5.03
N SER A 432 -30.17 37.45 -5.08
CA SER A 432 -30.62 36.06 -4.96
C SER A 432 -31.53 35.72 -6.13
N TYR A 433 -31.36 34.54 -6.74
CA TYR A 433 -32.22 33.97 -7.77
C TYR A 433 -33.18 32.89 -7.22
N HIS A 434 -33.20 32.74 -5.89
CA HIS A 434 -33.93 31.69 -5.18
C HIS A 434 -34.82 32.26 -4.06
N ALA A 435 -35.19 33.54 -4.19
CA ALA A 435 -36.01 34.22 -3.20
C ALA A 435 -37.49 33.79 -3.26
N GLY A 436 -38.29 34.27 -2.31
CA GLY A 436 -39.74 34.02 -2.30
C GLY A 436 -40.09 32.54 -2.15
N ASP A 437 -40.70 31.96 -3.18
CA ASP A 437 -41.04 30.54 -3.29
C ASP A 437 -39.96 29.67 -3.95
N GLY A 438 -38.79 30.24 -4.28
CA GLY A 438 -37.58 29.53 -4.70
C GLY A 438 -37.10 29.79 -6.13
N ASN A 439 -37.83 30.60 -6.90
CA ASN A 439 -37.49 30.99 -8.28
C ASN A 439 -37.73 32.49 -8.56
N ASP A 440 -37.71 33.34 -7.54
CA ASP A 440 -37.77 34.80 -7.67
C ASP A 440 -36.37 35.45 -7.67
N VAL A 441 -36.27 36.65 -8.27
CA VAL A 441 -35.06 37.49 -8.13
C VAL A 441 -35.25 38.53 -7.03
N SER A 442 -34.44 38.46 -5.98
CA SER A 442 -34.41 39.47 -4.91
C SER A 442 -33.04 40.10 -4.70
N ILE A 443 -33.06 41.26 -4.04
CA ILE A 443 -31.88 41.91 -3.49
C ILE A 443 -31.98 41.88 -1.98
N ILE A 444 -30.99 41.29 -1.32
CA ILE A 444 -30.91 41.12 0.13
C ILE A 444 -29.86 42.09 0.67
N VAL A 445 -30.22 42.87 1.69
CA VAL A 445 -29.31 43.78 2.38
C VAL A 445 -28.69 43.06 3.57
N ASP A 446 -27.36 42.95 3.57
CA ASP A 446 -26.62 42.20 4.58
C ASP A 446 -26.93 42.71 6.00
N LYS A 447 -27.03 41.75 6.94
CA LYS A 447 -27.17 42.00 8.38
C LYS A 447 -25.82 41.79 9.06
N PRO A 448 -25.26 42.73 9.86
CA PRO A 448 -24.04 42.52 10.64
C PRO A 448 -24.17 41.51 11.80
N ASN A 449 -25.33 40.87 11.99
CA ASN A 449 -25.51 39.85 13.02
C ASN A 449 -25.15 38.48 12.46
N ASN A 450 -23.88 38.15 12.63
CA ASN A 450 -23.23 36.98 12.08
C ASN A 450 -23.59 35.64 12.80
N ASN A 451 -24.60 35.58 13.68
CA ASN A 451 -24.96 34.37 14.42
C ASN A 451 -26.42 33.94 14.18
N ILE A 452 -26.61 32.79 13.51
CA ILE A 452 -27.92 32.20 13.21
C ILE A 452 -28.23 31.10 14.25
N VAL A 453 -29.40 31.16 14.88
CA VAL A 453 -29.90 30.08 15.75
C VAL A 453 -31.10 29.43 15.07
N ILE A 454 -31.00 28.13 14.77
CA ILE A 454 -32.09 27.34 14.18
C ILE A 454 -32.72 26.51 15.30
N PRO A 455 -33.93 26.84 15.78
CA PRO A 455 -34.60 26.08 16.82
C PRO A 455 -35.09 24.73 16.28
N ALA A 456 -34.80 23.67 17.00
CA ALA A 456 -35.27 22.33 16.70
C ALA A 456 -36.72 22.19 17.15
N VAL A 457 -37.54 21.71 16.23
CA VAL A 457 -38.83 21.05 16.49
C VAL A 457 -38.64 19.58 16.08
N PRO A 458 -39.45 18.61 16.55
CA PRO A 458 -39.15 17.17 16.44
C PRO A 458 -39.16 16.66 14.98
N SER A 459 -38.11 16.95 14.21
CA SER A 459 -38.05 16.78 12.75
C SER A 459 -36.60 16.72 12.24
N GLU A 460 -36.38 16.03 11.11
CA GLU A 460 -35.06 15.89 10.47
C GLU A 460 -34.62 17.22 9.85
N ILE A 461 -33.48 17.77 10.28
CA ILE A 461 -32.92 19.03 9.78
C ILE A 461 -31.73 18.74 8.88
N ILE A 462 -31.83 19.05 7.59
CA ILE A 462 -30.72 18.90 6.63
C ILE A 462 -30.17 20.30 6.31
N LEU A 463 -28.88 20.51 6.54
CA LEU A 463 -28.19 21.72 6.09
C LEU A 463 -27.53 21.44 4.73
N ARG A 464 -27.87 22.21 3.69
CA ARG A 464 -27.34 22.05 2.32
C ARG A 464 -26.70 23.35 1.85
N VAL A 465 -25.53 23.27 1.22
CA VAL A 465 -24.91 24.42 0.55
C VAL A 465 -25.18 24.36 -0.95
N ALA A 466 -25.69 25.44 -1.54
CA ALA A 466 -25.94 25.57 -2.97
C ALA A 466 -25.34 26.88 -3.50
N GLU A 467 -24.42 26.79 -4.46
CA GLU A 467 -23.69 27.90 -5.09
C GLU A 467 -22.87 28.76 -4.10
N GLU A 468 -23.49 29.61 -3.28
CA GLU A 468 -22.91 30.37 -2.15
C GLU A 468 -23.94 30.63 -1.01
N THR A 469 -25.01 29.82 -0.92
CA THR A 469 -26.05 29.91 0.12
C THR A 469 -26.12 28.66 1.00
N LEU A 470 -26.45 28.83 2.28
CA LEU A 470 -26.77 27.80 3.26
C LEU A 470 -28.30 27.64 3.34
N GLN A 471 -28.80 26.50 2.90
CA GLN A 471 -30.21 26.13 2.97
C GLN A 471 -30.46 25.26 4.20
N VAL A 472 -31.54 25.58 4.93
CA VAL A 472 -32.06 24.78 6.03
C VAL A 472 -33.27 24.03 5.50
N LEU A 473 -33.18 22.71 5.47
CA LEU A 473 -34.27 21.85 5.06
C LEU A 473 -34.85 21.15 6.29
N VAL A 474 -36.17 21.05 6.37
CA VAL A 474 -36.87 20.28 7.39
C VAL A 474 -37.67 19.19 6.69
N ASN A 475 -37.41 17.92 7.01
CA ASN A 475 -37.98 16.75 6.33
C ASN A 475 -37.81 16.78 4.81
N GLY A 476 -36.70 17.35 4.32
CA GLY A 476 -36.34 17.40 2.89
C GLY A 476 -36.88 18.60 2.09
N ALA A 477 -37.71 19.48 2.68
CA ALA A 477 -38.14 20.72 2.05
C ALA A 477 -37.26 21.89 2.52
N VAL A 478 -36.85 22.79 1.62
CA VAL A 478 -36.12 24.02 1.98
C VAL A 478 -37.08 24.94 2.74
N VAL A 479 -36.72 25.28 3.97
CA VAL A 479 -37.49 26.14 4.88
C VAL A 479 -36.83 27.51 5.04
N ASP A 480 -35.51 27.60 4.88
CA ASP A 480 -34.77 28.87 4.96
C ASP A 480 -33.51 28.82 4.10
N THR A 481 -33.02 29.98 3.63
CA THR A 481 -31.81 30.12 2.82
C THR A 481 -31.04 31.37 3.22
N PHE A 482 -29.75 31.21 3.53
CA PHE A 482 -28.88 32.29 3.96
C PHE A 482 -27.67 32.43 3.05
N VAL A 483 -27.20 33.63 2.75
CA VAL A 483 -25.94 33.84 2.01
C VAL A 483 -24.76 33.50 2.92
N LEU A 484 -23.84 32.67 2.43
CA LEU A 484 -22.72 32.13 3.22
C LEU A 484 -21.65 33.18 3.55
N ASP A 485 -21.46 34.18 2.69
CA ASP A 485 -20.48 35.28 2.81
C ASP A 485 -21.03 36.42 3.70
N GLY A 486 -21.25 36.12 4.98
CA GLY A 486 -21.83 37.04 5.97
C GLY A 486 -22.24 36.39 7.30
N ILE A 487 -22.04 35.07 7.46
CA ILE A 487 -22.40 34.32 8.67
C ILE A 487 -21.09 33.89 9.37
N ASP A 488 -20.90 34.28 10.64
CA ASP A 488 -19.74 33.85 11.46
C ASP A 488 -20.06 32.54 12.16
N SER A 489 -21.29 32.35 12.64
CA SER A 489 -21.69 31.15 13.35
C SER A 489 -23.14 30.74 13.13
N VAL A 490 -23.37 29.43 13.16
CA VAL A 490 -24.70 28.80 13.16
C VAL A 490 -24.79 27.91 14.38
N THR A 491 -25.86 28.02 15.17
CA THR A 491 -26.16 27.13 16.29
C THR A 491 -27.48 26.41 16.03
N LEU A 492 -27.47 25.09 16.09
CA LEU A 492 -28.65 24.26 16.02
C LEU A 492 -29.10 23.97 17.46
N ALA A 493 -30.24 24.52 17.88
CA ALA A 493 -30.65 24.53 19.29
C ALA A 493 -31.91 23.70 19.53
N GLY A 494 -31.89 22.78 20.50
CA GLY A 494 -33.04 22.03 21.01
C GLY A 494 -33.92 22.81 21.98
N ASN A 495 -35.11 22.29 22.27
CA ASN A 495 -36.01 22.83 23.27
C ASN A 495 -35.72 22.17 24.62
N ALA A 496 -35.24 22.97 25.57
CA ALA A 496 -35.10 22.51 26.95
C ALA A 496 -36.43 21.98 27.54
N GLY A 497 -36.37 20.80 28.17
CA GLY A 497 -37.49 20.05 28.73
C GLY A 497 -38.20 19.08 27.77
N VAL A 498 -37.71 18.88 26.55
CA VAL A 498 -38.33 18.05 25.50
C VAL A 498 -37.29 17.14 24.87
N ASN A 499 -37.64 15.87 24.63
CA ASN A 499 -36.76 14.98 23.88
C ASN A 499 -36.67 15.41 22.42
N ASP A 500 -35.51 15.90 22.00
CA ASP A 500 -35.23 16.30 20.63
C ASP A 500 -34.51 15.20 19.84
N VAL A 501 -34.73 15.12 18.52
CA VAL A 501 -33.96 14.26 17.62
C VAL A 501 -33.40 15.11 16.49
N MET A 502 -32.08 15.29 16.46
CA MET A 502 -31.39 16.07 15.44
C MET A 502 -30.56 15.13 14.57
N ARG A 503 -30.87 15.07 13.27
CA ARG A 503 -30.11 14.27 12.30
C ARG A 503 -29.45 15.16 11.26
N LEU A 504 -28.12 15.16 11.23
CA LEU A 504 -27.30 15.90 10.28
C LEU A 504 -26.70 14.93 9.27
N SER A 505 -27.08 15.09 8.00
CA SER A 505 -26.52 14.31 6.89
C SER A 505 -25.55 15.17 6.08
N PHE A 506 -24.31 14.72 6.00
CA PHE A 506 -23.24 15.39 5.27
C PHE A 506 -23.09 14.81 3.86
N ALA A 507 -22.63 15.61 2.90
CA ALA A 507 -22.26 15.18 1.55
C ALA A 507 -20.87 15.73 1.19
N ALA A 508 -20.27 15.27 0.10
CA ALA A 508 -18.91 15.66 -0.34
C ALA A 508 -18.67 17.19 -0.55
N ALA A 509 -19.70 18.03 -0.45
CA ALA A 509 -19.70 19.47 -0.73
C ALA A 509 -19.22 20.39 0.42
N ASN A 510 -18.86 19.85 1.60
CA ASN A 510 -18.70 20.63 2.84
C ASN A 510 -17.45 21.52 2.95
N GLN A 511 -16.46 21.43 2.05
CA GLN A 511 -15.26 22.28 2.12
C GLN A 511 -15.58 23.78 1.98
N LYS A 512 -16.68 24.15 1.30
CA LYS A 512 -17.12 25.55 1.16
C LYS A 512 -17.68 26.13 2.47
N LEU A 513 -18.35 25.33 3.29
CA LEU A 513 -18.91 25.77 4.58
C LEU A 513 -17.79 26.20 5.55
N LEU A 514 -16.66 25.47 5.49
CA LEU A 514 -15.52 25.62 6.40
C LEU A 514 -14.65 26.85 6.12
N THR A 515 -14.65 27.37 4.89
CA THR A 515 -13.90 28.60 4.54
C THR A 515 -14.64 29.87 4.92
N LYS A 516 -15.92 29.76 5.29
CA LYS A 516 -16.83 30.90 5.47
C LYS A 516 -17.44 31.00 6.87
N LEU A 517 -17.67 29.87 7.58
CA LEU A 517 -18.13 29.88 8.97
C LEU A 517 -16.97 29.77 9.97
N THR A 518 -17.04 30.51 11.08
CA THR A 518 -16.13 30.37 12.24
C THR A 518 -16.61 29.31 13.25
N MET A 519 -17.92 29.00 13.31
CA MET A 519 -18.48 27.97 14.19
C MET A 519 -19.82 27.39 13.67
N LEU A 520 -19.96 26.06 13.68
CA LEU A 520 -21.26 25.37 13.54
C LEU A 520 -21.51 24.54 14.81
N GLY A 521 -22.27 25.08 15.77
CA GLY A 521 -22.52 24.47 17.08
C GLY A 521 -23.87 23.75 17.16
N ILE A 522 -23.96 22.79 18.07
CA ILE A 522 -25.18 22.03 18.38
C ILE A 522 -25.43 22.13 19.89
N ASP A 523 -26.65 22.46 20.31
CA ASP A 523 -27.03 22.48 21.72
C ASP A 523 -28.44 21.94 21.88
N LEU A 524 -28.62 20.69 22.29
CA LEU A 524 -29.95 20.06 22.33
C LEU A 524 -30.77 20.38 23.59
N GLY A 525 -30.23 21.14 24.55
CA GLY A 525 -31.00 21.57 25.72
C GLY A 525 -30.88 20.67 26.96
N GLY A 526 -30.38 19.44 26.83
CA GLY A 526 -29.85 18.65 27.95
C GLY A 526 -30.80 17.66 28.58
N ASP A 527 -31.85 17.25 27.87
CA ASP A 527 -32.78 16.23 28.33
C ASP A 527 -32.26 14.81 28.06
N SER A 528 -32.71 13.86 28.88
CA SER A 528 -32.20 12.48 28.83
C SER A 528 -32.51 11.74 27.51
N GLY A 529 -33.50 12.21 26.75
CA GLY A 529 -33.94 11.62 25.50
C GLY A 529 -33.50 12.39 24.24
N ASP A 530 -32.55 13.31 24.36
CA ASP A 530 -32.07 14.12 23.23
C ASP A 530 -31.07 13.35 22.37
N ASP A 531 -31.47 13.00 21.14
CA ASP A 531 -30.69 12.26 20.15
C ASP A 531 -29.99 13.18 19.14
N LEU A 532 -28.68 12.95 18.96
CA LEU A 532 -27.89 13.55 17.89
C LEU A 532 -27.43 12.45 16.94
N ILE A 533 -27.80 12.54 15.67
CA ILE A 533 -27.45 11.59 14.62
C ILE A 533 -26.58 12.29 13.57
N ILE A 534 -25.38 11.80 13.36
CA ILE A 534 -24.45 12.27 12.33
C ILE A 534 -24.31 11.20 11.26
N ASN A 535 -24.85 11.46 10.07
CA ASN A 535 -24.62 10.65 8.88
C ASN A 535 -23.47 11.26 8.07
N ALA A 536 -22.30 10.63 8.13
CA ALA A 536 -21.08 11.13 7.50
C ALA A 536 -20.98 10.86 5.99
N ASN A 537 -21.87 10.02 5.43
CA ASN A 537 -21.94 9.71 3.99
C ASN A 537 -20.56 9.37 3.38
N ASN A 538 -19.90 8.40 4.00
CA ASN A 538 -18.54 7.94 3.71
C ASN A 538 -17.43 8.97 4.01
N GLY A 539 -17.65 9.91 4.93
CA GLY A 539 -16.62 10.83 5.45
C GLY A 539 -15.79 10.27 6.62
N ASN A 540 -14.71 10.96 6.96
CA ASN A 540 -13.89 10.69 8.14
C ASN A 540 -14.48 11.40 9.35
N VAL A 541 -14.72 10.66 10.44
CA VAL A 541 -15.32 11.20 11.67
C VAL A 541 -14.36 11.06 12.83
N THR A 542 -14.17 12.14 13.59
CA THR A 542 -13.53 12.10 14.92
C THR A 542 -14.51 12.58 15.97
N VAL A 543 -14.94 11.70 16.87
CA VAL A 543 -15.73 12.06 18.04
C VAL A 543 -14.77 12.30 19.20
N THR A 544 -14.87 13.46 19.85
CA THR A 544 -14.12 13.77 21.07
C THR A 544 -15.11 14.03 22.20
N HIS A 545 -15.06 13.19 23.22
CA HIS A 545 -15.91 13.34 24.40
C HIS A 545 -15.24 14.24 25.43
N SER A 546 -15.95 15.29 25.88
CA SER A 546 -15.45 16.22 26.90
C SER A 546 -16.08 15.97 28.28
N ALA A 547 -17.36 15.63 28.31
CA ALA A 547 -18.10 15.16 29.48
C ALA A 547 -19.35 14.39 29.01
N THR A 548 -20.17 13.89 29.94
CA THR A 548 -21.49 13.37 29.58
C THR A 548 -22.35 14.49 28.99
N GLY A 549 -22.98 14.22 27.85
CA GLY A 549 -23.84 15.14 27.11
C GLY A 549 -23.14 16.26 26.35
N SER A 550 -21.80 16.28 26.31
CA SER A 550 -21.04 17.33 25.62
C SER A 550 -19.70 16.86 25.04
N GLY A 551 -19.33 17.42 23.89
CA GLY A 551 -18.11 17.08 23.19
C GLY A 551 -17.98 17.81 21.86
N SER A 552 -17.20 17.26 20.95
CA SER A 552 -17.10 17.76 19.59
C SER A 552 -17.01 16.61 18.59
N ILE A 553 -17.67 16.75 17.45
CA ILE A 553 -17.60 15.82 16.33
C ILE A 553 -16.92 16.54 15.18
N ASN A 554 -15.88 15.94 14.62
CA ASN A 554 -15.21 16.47 13.43
C ASN A 554 -15.55 15.57 12.23
N VAL A 555 -16.17 16.11 11.17
CA VAL A 555 -16.48 15.39 9.93
C VAL A 555 -15.67 15.99 8.79
N ASP A 556 -14.69 15.25 8.26
CA ASP A 556 -13.79 15.70 7.17
C ASP A 556 -13.15 17.09 7.39
N GLY A 557 -12.85 17.43 8.65
CA GLY A 557 -12.25 18.71 9.03
C GLY A 557 -13.25 19.76 9.54
N LEU A 558 -14.56 19.48 9.50
CA LEU A 558 -15.61 20.33 10.06
C LEU A 558 -15.85 20.03 11.55
N PRO A 559 -15.42 20.90 12.49
CA PRO A 559 -15.69 20.72 13.91
C PRO A 559 -17.12 21.15 14.26
N LEU A 560 -17.84 20.26 14.95
CA LEU A 560 -19.20 20.42 15.43
C LEU A 560 -19.18 20.25 16.96
N PRO A 561 -18.91 21.31 17.74
CA PRO A 561 -19.11 21.25 19.18
C PRO A 561 -20.57 20.96 19.48
N PHE A 562 -20.83 20.03 20.40
CA PHE A 562 -22.18 19.70 20.85
C PHE A 562 -22.30 19.79 22.37
N THR A 563 -23.44 20.27 22.83
CA THR A 563 -23.87 20.24 24.24
C THR A 563 -25.31 19.78 24.34
N GLY A 564 -25.74 19.43 25.55
CA GLY A 564 -27.14 19.08 25.82
C GLY A 564 -27.59 17.75 25.20
N VAL A 565 -26.69 16.90 24.70
CA VAL A 565 -27.08 15.57 24.20
C VAL A 565 -27.39 14.65 25.38
N GLY A 566 -28.39 13.80 25.27
CA GLY A 566 -28.72 12.79 26.28
C GLY A 566 -27.55 11.82 26.57
N SER A 567 -27.67 11.02 27.65
CA SER A 567 -26.60 10.10 28.05
C SER A 567 -26.47 8.86 27.16
N ASN A 568 -27.48 8.56 26.33
CA ASN A 568 -27.67 7.32 25.56
C ASN A 568 -27.91 7.51 24.06
N THR A 569 -27.46 8.62 23.47
CA THR A 569 -28.21 9.22 22.36
C THR A 569 -27.36 9.82 21.21
N LEU A 570 -26.03 9.63 21.18
CA LEU A 570 -25.21 10.03 20.03
C LEU A 570 -25.09 8.88 19.00
N TYR A 571 -25.38 9.14 17.73
CA TYR A 571 -25.30 8.17 16.63
C TYR A 571 -24.34 8.65 15.53
N ILE A 572 -23.48 7.75 15.07
CA ILE A 572 -22.52 8.01 13.98
C ILE A 572 -22.72 6.97 12.86
N GLU A 573 -23.22 7.43 11.70
CA GLU A 573 -23.60 6.58 10.57
C GLU A 573 -22.70 6.79 9.34
N ASN A 574 -22.53 5.73 8.54
CA ASN A 574 -21.89 5.74 7.22
C ASN A 574 -20.50 6.40 7.24
N THR A 575 -19.59 5.94 8.10
CA THR A 575 -18.22 6.50 8.20
C THR A 575 -17.21 5.70 7.38
N THR A 576 -16.22 6.40 6.81
CA THR A 576 -15.05 5.76 6.20
C THR A 576 -14.00 5.45 7.26
N ASN A 577 -13.52 6.46 7.98
CA ASN A 577 -12.67 6.30 9.16
C ASN A 577 -13.40 6.85 10.38
N LEU A 578 -13.38 6.12 11.49
CA LEU A 578 -13.98 6.58 12.75
C LEU A 578 -12.91 6.63 13.84
N THR A 579 -12.69 7.81 14.41
CA THR A 579 -11.83 8.02 15.57
C THR A 579 -12.68 8.41 16.77
N MET A 580 -12.48 7.78 17.92
CA MET A 580 -13.12 8.15 19.18
C MET A 580 -12.04 8.53 20.20
N THR A 581 -12.14 9.74 20.73
CA THR A 581 -11.21 10.28 21.73
C THR A 581 -11.93 10.46 23.05
N PHE A 582 -11.42 9.81 24.09
CA PHE A 582 -11.97 9.82 25.44
C PHE A 582 -11.09 10.66 26.35
N GLY A 583 -11.69 11.64 27.05
CA GLY A 583 -10.99 12.48 28.02
C GLY A 583 -10.66 11.76 29.33
N ASN A 584 -9.95 12.44 30.22
CA ASN A 584 -9.47 11.90 31.50
C ASN A 584 -10.57 11.41 32.45
N SER A 585 -11.81 11.88 32.28
CA SER A 585 -12.95 11.45 33.11
C SER A 585 -13.55 10.12 32.67
N ALA A 586 -13.17 9.59 31.49
CA ALA A 586 -13.73 8.36 30.96
C ALA A 586 -13.25 7.15 31.77
N ASN A 587 -14.14 6.20 32.09
CA ASN A 587 -13.77 4.91 32.67
C ASN A 587 -14.84 3.85 32.37
N GLY A 588 -14.46 2.58 32.37
CA GLY A 588 -15.35 1.46 32.06
C GLY A 588 -15.83 1.49 30.61
N ILE A 589 -14.93 1.81 29.67
CA ILE A 589 -15.24 1.98 28.25
C ILE A 589 -15.53 0.60 27.66
N ASN A 590 -16.80 0.28 27.44
CA ASN A 590 -17.22 -1.03 26.97
C ASN A 590 -17.91 -0.92 25.61
N PHE A 591 -17.33 -1.61 24.62
CA PHE A 591 -17.91 -1.79 23.31
C PHE A 591 -18.76 -3.06 23.28
N THR A 592 -20.03 -2.90 22.89
CA THR A 592 -21.04 -3.97 22.81
C THR A 592 -21.80 -3.89 21.49
N ASP A 593 -22.30 -5.02 21.00
CA ASP A 593 -23.33 -5.06 19.95
C ASP A 593 -24.62 -4.41 20.48
N HIS A 594 -25.30 -3.63 19.63
CA HIS A 594 -26.57 -3.00 20.00
C HIS A 594 -27.77 -3.87 19.62
N ALA A 595 -28.92 -3.68 20.28
CA ALA A 595 -30.13 -4.42 19.96
C ALA A 595 -30.69 -4.10 18.55
N ASP A 596 -30.44 -2.87 18.07
CA ASP A 596 -30.76 -2.48 16.70
C ASP A 596 -29.70 -3.06 15.77
N ALA A 597 -30.13 -3.95 14.87
CA ALA A 597 -29.27 -4.54 13.85
C ALA A 597 -28.50 -3.44 13.11
N THR A 598 -27.21 -3.64 12.86
CA THR A 598 -26.24 -2.74 12.20
C THR A 598 -25.47 -1.74 13.09
N TYR A 599 -25.81 -1.60 14.37
CA TYR A 599 -25.10 -0.70 15.29
C TYR A 599 -24.22 -1.45 16.28
N SER A 600 -22.98 -1.00 16.41
CA SER A 600 -22.19 -1.20 17.64
C SER A 600 -22.38 0.00 18.56
N GLN A 601 -22.18 -0.18 19.85
CA GLN A 601 -22.25 0.92 20.83
C GLN A 601 -21.03 0.92 21.76
N VAL A 602 -20.68 2.09 22.25
CA VAL A 602 -19.73 2.28 23.35
C VAL A 602 -20.40 2.99 24.51
N ALA A 603 -20.31 2.40 25.70
CA ALA A 603 -20.88 2.94 26.93
C ALA A 603 -19.84 2.94 28.05
N GLY A 604 -20.01 3.81 29.04
CA GLY A 604 -19.13 3.94 30.19
C GLY A 604 -19.51 5.13 31.05
N THR A 605 -18.58 5.58 31.90
CA THR A 605 -18.76 6.78 32.74
C THR A 605 -17.91 7.92 32.20
N GLY A 606 -18.35 9.18 32.39
CA GLY A 606 -17.58 10.37 32.02
C GLY A 606 -17.66 10.79 30.54
N PHE A 607 -18.46 10.11 29.72
CA PHE A 607 -18.74 10.46 28.32
C PHE A 607 -20.18 10.10 27.93
N THR A 608 -20.60 10.51 26.73
CA THR A 608 -21.90 10.16 26.15
C THR A 608 -21.85 8.80 25.47
N THR A 609 -22.77 7.89 25.81
CA THR A 609 -22.89 6.61 25.10
C THR A 609 -23.11 6.88 23.62
N THR A 610 -22.29 6.24 22.78
CA THR A 610 -22.27 6.51 21.34
C THR A 610 -22.55 5.23 20.57
N ARG A 611 -23.55 5.26 19.69
CA ARG A 611 -23.85 4.21 18.72
C ARG A 611 -23.20 4.55 17.39
N PHE A 612 -22.74 3.54 16.68
CA PHE A 612 -22.12 3.74 15.38
C PHE A 612 -22.31 2.54 14.46
N THR A 613 -22.48 2.82 13.17
CA THR A 613 -22.40 1.80 12.12
C THR A 613 -20.94 1.43 11.86
N ASN A 614 -20.68 0.22 11.35
CA ASN A 614 -19.33 -0.26 11.06
C ASN A 614 -18.55 0.70 10.14
N PRO A 615 -17.40 1.23 10.56
CA PRO A 615 -16.57 2.08 9.71
C PRO A 615 -15.97 1.26 8.57
N ALA A 616 -15.93 1.82 7.35
CA ALA A 616 -15.50 1.08 6.17
C ALA A 616 -14.00 0.74 6.17
N THR A 617 -13.15 1.63 6.71
CA THR A 617 -11.69 1.54 6.58
C THR A 617 -10.95 1.41 7.89
N SER A 618 -11.05 2.35 8.83
CA SER A 618 -10.35 2.24 10.12
C SER A 618 -11.23 2.61 11.30
N PHE A 619 -10.91 2.04 12.46
CA PHE A 619 -11.45 2.43 13.74
C PHE A 619 -10.32 2.76 14.72
N THR A 620 -10.24 4.01 15.18
CA THR A 620 -9.19 4.47 16.09
C THR A 620 -9.78 4.89 17.42
N ILE A 621 -9.16 4.50 18.53
CA ILE A 621 -9.53 4.91 19.88
C ILE A 621 -8.35 5.61 20.52
N ASN A 622 -8.55 6.81 21.04
CA ASN A 622 -7.56 7.56 21.79
C ASN A 622 -8.01 7.69 23.24
N LEU A 623 -7.21 7.17 24.16
CA LEU A 623 -7.44 7.30 25.61
C LEU A 623 -6.69 8.51 26.18
N GLY A 624 -7.17 8.98 27.33
CA GLY A 624 -6.60 10.10 28.06
C GLY A 624 -5.35 9.73 28.86
N THR A 625 -5.04 10.54 29.87
CA THR A 625 -3.85 10.34 30.73
C THR A 625 -4.14 9.51 32.00
N ASN A 626 -5.40 9.19 32.27
CA ASN A 626 -5.83 8.46 33.46
C ASN A 626 -5.93 6.96 33.20
N ASP A 627 -5.91 6.17 34.27
CA ASP A 627 -6.11 4.72 34.20
C ASP A 627 -7.50 4.39 33.66
N ASN A 628 -7.56 3.58 32.60
CA ASN A 628 -8.81 3.22 31.96
C ASN A 628 -8.95 1.71 31.81
N THR A 629 -10.18 1.23 31.99
CA THR A 629 -10.58 -0.10 31.53
C THR A 629 -11.30 0.04 30.20
N LEU A 630 -10.84 -0.71 29.20
CA LEU A 630 -11.44 -0.77 27.87
C LEU A 630 -11.73 -2.23 27.51
N ALA A 631 -12.95 -2.52 27.07
CA ALA A 631 -13.34 -3.87 26.70
C ALA A 631 -14.13 -3.91 25.38
N PHE A 632 -13.84 -4.90 24.55
CA PHE A 632 -14.68 -5.32 23.42
C PHE A 632 -15.40 -6.61 23.81
N THR A 633 -16.63 -6.49 24.30
CA THR A 633 -17.39 -7.63 24.84
C THR A 633 -18.23 -8.33 23.77
N SER A 634 -18.89 -7.56 22.92
CA SER A 634 -19.51 -7.99 21.67
C SER A 634 -19.46 -6.83 20.68
N MET A 635 -19.36 -7.09 19.39
CA MET A 635 -19.53 -6.07 18.36
C MET A 635 -20.54 -6.60 17.36
N ASP A 636 -21.10 -5.71 16.54
CA ASP A 636 -21.94 -6.11 15.42
C ASP A 636 -21.22 -7.18 14.58
N ALA A 637 -21.96 -8.20 14.13
CA ALA A 637 -21.39 -9.34 13.44
C ALA A 637 -20.64 -8.96 12.14
N ALA A 638 -21.02 -7.84 11.50
CA ALA A 638 -20.38 -7.31 10.31
C ALA A 638 -19.25 -6.30 10.60
N PHE A 639 -18.87 -6.07 11.88
CA PHE A 639 -17.78 -5.16 12.24
C PHE A 639 -16.45 -5.63 11.64
N ASN A 640 -15.99 -4.94 10.60
CA ASN A 640 -14.74 -5.27 9.89
C ASN A 640 -14.14 -4.05 9.17
N PRO A 641 -13.58 -3.06 9.90
CA PRO A 641 -12.81 -1.99 9.27
C PRO A 641 -11.62 -2.60 8.51
N THR A 642 -11.53 -2.34 7.20
CA THR A 642 -10.58 -3.03 6.31
C THR A 642 -9.10 -2.87 6.68
N THR A 643 -8.71 -1.71 7.22
CA THR A 643 -7.35 -1.45 7.72
C THR A 643 -7.17 -1.85 9.19
N GLY A 644 -8.27 -2.04 9.92
CA GLY A 644 -8.26 -2.54 11.29
C GLY A 644 -8.65 -1.54 12.38
N VAL A 645 -8.36 -1.94 13.62
CA VAL A 645 -8.59 -1.21 14.86
C VAL A 645 -7.25 -0.76 15.44
N THR A 646 -7.14 0.51 15.81
CA THR A 646 -5.98 1.05 16.53
C THR A 646 -6.42 1.67 17.86
N ILE A 647 -5.79 1.26 18.96
CA ILE A 647 -6.04 1.78 20.31
C ILE A 647 -4.77 2.46 20.77
N ASN A 648 -4.84 3.76 21.03
CA ASN A 648 -3.78 4.57 21.61
C ASN A 648 -4.06 4.71 23.12
N GLY A 649 -3.27 4.03 23.95
CA GLY A 649 -3.49 3.93 25.40
C GLY A 649 -3.22 5.19 26.21
N GLY A 650 -2.61 6.22 25.61
CA GLY A 650 -2.23 7.43 26.35
C GLY A 650 -1.13 7.14 27.37
N THR A 651 -1.17 7.78 28.55
CA THR A 651 -0.11 7.64 29.59
C THR A 651 -0.56 6.94 30.86
N GLY A 652 -1.87 6.67 31.02
CA GLY A 652 -2.41 5.98 32.20
C GLY A 652 -2.01 4.51 32.27
N ALA A 653 -2.33 3.85 33.39
CA ALA A 653 -2.26 2.39 33.52
C ALA A 653 -3.57 1.76 33.05
N ASN A 654 -3.57 1.23 31.83
CA ASN A 654 -4.77 0.77 31.15
C ASN A 654 -4.90 -0.75 31.16
N SER A 655 -6.15 -1.22 31.13
CA SER A 655 -6.48 -2.63 30.95
C SER A 655 -7.37 -2.79 29.72
N PHE A 656 -6.89 -3.55 28.74
CA PHE A 656 -7.61 -3.86 27.50
C PHE A 656 -8.09 -5.32 27.50
N THR A 657 -9.39 -5.54 27.31
CA THR A 657 -9.97 -6.90 27.27
C THR A 657 -10.70 -7.15 25.96
N PHE A 658 -10.38 -8.26 25.29
CA PHE A 658 -10.95 -8.63 24.00
C PHE A 658 -11.68 -9.96 24.09
N THR A 659 -13.01 -9.91 24.00
CA THR A 659 -13.90 -11.06 24.07
C THR A 659 -14.61 -11.32 22.75
N ASN A 660 -15.08 -10.32 22.01
CA ASN A 660 -15.65 -10.58 20.69
C ASN A 660 -15.68 -9.30 19.83
N PHE A 661 -14.95 -9.30 18.71
CA PHE A 661 -14.94 -8.22 17.72
C PHE A 661 -15.99 -8.38 16.61
N GLY A 662 -16.86 -9.39 16.69
CA GLY A 662 -17.76 -9.77 15.60
C GLY A 662 -17.15 -10.88 14.75
N SER A 663 -18.01 -11.68 14.12
CA SER A 663 -17.59 -12.87 13.35
C SER A 663 -16.92 -12.54 12.01
N SER A 664 -17.04 -11.30 11.53
CA SER A 664 -16.46 -10.86 10.26
C SER A 664 -15.13 -10.12 10.41
N PHE A 665 -14.67 -9.84 11.63
CA PHE A 665 -13.47 -9.04 11.85
C PHE A 665 -12.23 -9.78 11.34
N THR A 666 -11.50 -9.12 10.44
CA THR A 666 -10.26 -9.63 9.83
C THR A 666 -9.17 -8.57 9.68
N GLY A 667 -9.48 -7.28 9.92
CA GLY A 667 -8.51 -6.19 9.85
C GLY A 667 -7.39 -6.28 10.89
N ALA A 668 -6.44 -5.34 10.87
CA ALA A 668 -5.34 -5.32 11.83
C ALA A 668 -5.85 -4.96 13.25
N LEU A 669 -5.17 -5.44 14.28
CA LEU A 669 -5.39 -5.01 15.67
C LEU A 669 -4.09 -4.43 16.21
N ASN A 670 -4.07 -3.11 16.41
CA ASN A 670 -2.96 -2.39 17.01
C ASN A 670 -3.36 -1.86 18.39
N ILE A 671 -2.65 -2.27 19.44
CA ILE A 671 -2.83 -1.81 20.81
C ILE A 671 -1.52 -1.13 21.20
N LEU A 672 -1.51 0.20 21.13
CA LEU A 672 -0.35 1.05 21.37
C LEU A 672 -0.45 1.61 22.80
N GLY A 673 -0.08 0.79 23.77
CA GLY A 673 -0.07 1.17 25.19
C GLY A 673 1.19 1.94 25.60
N ASN A 674 1.21 2.39 26.85
CA ASN A 674 2.40 2.94 27.51
C ASN A 674 3.23 1.80 28.13
N ALA A 675 4.54 1.82 27.90
CA ALA A 675 5.46 0.85 28.49
C ALA A 675 5.51 1.01 30.02
N GLY A 676 5.36 -0.09 30.77
CA GLY A 676 5.54 -0.14 32.22
C GLY A 676 4.28 -0.35 33.09
N THR A 677 3.06 -0.15 32.57
CA THR A 677 1.83 -0.30 33.39
C THR A 677 0.62 -0.93 32.68
N ASP A 678 0.59 -0.94 31.35
CA ASP A 678 -0.59 -1.39 30.59
C ASP A 678 -0.70 -2.92 30.50
N SER A 679 -1.94 -3.42 30.44
CA SER A 679 -2.24 -4.84 30.31
C SER A 679 -3.25 -5.12 29.20
N THR A 680 -3.09 -6.27 28.53
CA THR A 680 -4.01 -6.78 27.51
C THR A 680 -4.44 -8.20 27.85
N THR A 681 -5.72 -8.51 27.70
CA THR A 681 -6.25 -9.87 27.90
C THR A 681 -7.08 -10.29 26.69
N PHE A 682 -6.72 -11.44 26.09
CA PHE A 682 -7.53 -12.10 25.06
C PHE A 682 -8.25 -13.31 25.64
N THR A 683 -9.58 -13.32 25.54
CA THR A 683 -10.43 -14.40 26.08
C THR A 683 -11.12 -15.23 25.01
N THR A 684 -11.01 -14.84 23.73
CA THR A 684 -11.54 -15.59 22.59
C THR A 684 -10.56 -15.62 21.43
N SER A 685 -10.70 -16.64 20.59
CA SER A 685 -9.89 -16.79 19.39
C SER A 685 -10.15 -15.66 18.39
N LEU A 686 -9.08 -15.18 17.77
CA LEU A 686 -9.12 -14.05 16.86
C LEU A 686 -8.29 -14.34 15.60
N THR A 687 -8.80 -13.97 14.43
CA THR A 687 -8.05 -13.98 13.17
C THR A 687 -8.02 -12.57 12.59
N THR A 688 -6.82 -12.02 12.39
CA THR A 688 -6.62 -10.62 11.91
C THR A 688 -5.64 -10.59 10.74
N THR A 689 -5.37 -9.44 10.13
CA THR A 689 -4.21 -9.30 9.24
C THR A 689 -2.91 -9.14 10.01
N VAL A 690 -2.94 -8.43 11.15
CA VAL A 690 -1.81 -8.14 12.03
C VAL A 690 -2.31 -8.10 13.47
N ILE A 691 -1.53 -8.62 14.40
CA ILE A 691 -1.71 -8.37 15.84
C ILE A 691 -0.47 -7.65 16.33
N ASN A 692 -0.62 -6.44 16.84
CA ASN A 692 0.47 -5.65 17.41
C ASN A 692 0.05 -5.14 18.78
N VAL A 693 0.60 -5.74 19.83
CA VAL A 693 0.27 -5.43 21.23
C VAL A 693 1.51 -4.85 21.91
N GLN A 694 1.52 -3.55 22.15
CA GLN A 694 2.60 -2.80 22.79
C GLN A 694 2.20 -2.44 24.22
N THR A 695 1.88 -3.44 25.04
CA THR A 695 1.55 -3.31 26.46
C THR A 695 2.59 -4.05 27.31
N GLU A 696 2.66 -3.74 28.61
CA GLU A 696 3.61 -4.36 29.53
C GLU A 696 3.32 -5.84 29.76
N THR A 697 2.04 -6.19 29.87
CA THR A 697 1.60 -7.59 30.06
C THR A 697 0.48 -7.96 29.11
N THR A 698 0.57 -9.15 28.52
CA THR A 698 -0.48 -9.75 27.69
C THR A 698 -0.86 -11.11 28.24
N THR A 699 -2.13 -11.29 28.60
CA THR A 699 -2.70 -12.57 29.00
C THR A 699 -3.43 -13.21 27.83
N ILE A 700 -3.15 -14.49 27.56
CA ILE A 700 -3.81 -15.30 26.54
C ILE A 700 -4.37 -16.55 27.21
N SER A 701 -5.67 -16.79 27.08
CA SER A 701 -6.36 -17.84 27.85
C SER A 701 -7.11 -18.81 26.94
N GLY A 702 -6.48 -19.91 26.54
CA GLY A 702 -7.19 -21.10 26.03
C GLY A 702 -7.76 -20.92 24.63
N ILE A 703 -7.07 -20.12 23.81
CA ILE A 703 -7.57 -19.63 22.52
C ILE A 703 -6.52 -19.77 21.42
N SER A 704 -6.98 -19.57 20.19
CA SER A 704 -6.12 -19.44 19.02
C SER A 704 -6.04 -17.98 18.58
N LEU A 705 -4.85 -17.39 18.57
CA LEU A 705 -4.61 -16.12 17.91
C LEU A 705 -3.98 -16.39 16.54
N SER A 706 -4.56 -15.79 15.50
CA SER A 706 -4.15 -15.99 14.13
C SER A 706 -3.98 -14.67 13.37
N THR A 707 -3.01 -14.60 12.47
CA THR A 707 -2.94 -13.58 11.43
C THR A 707 -3.01 -14.20 10.03
N SER A 708 -3.46 -13.42 9.04
CA SER A 708 -3.57 -13.80 7.62
C SER A 708 -2.34 -13.35 6.81
N GLY A 709 -1.15 -13.62 7.33
CA GLY A 709 0.13 -13.36 6.67
C GLY A 709 0.92 -12.17 7.21
N GLY A 710 0.31 -11.33 8.06
CA GLY A 710 1.02 -10.26 8.77
C GLY A 710 1.63 -10.71 10.09
N ASN A 711 2.36 -9.81 10.74
CA ASN A 711 3.10 -10.13 11.97
C ASN A 711 2.19 -10.21 13.20
N MET A 712 2.60 -11.01 14.17
CA MET A 712 2.08 -11.04 15.53
C MET A 712 3.19 -10.57 16.48
N THR A 713 2.99 -9.44 17.14
CA THR A 713 4.00 -8.81 18.00
C THR A 713 3.41 -8.52 19.38
N PHE A 714 4.14 -8.93 20.42
CA PHE A 714 3.90 -8.59 21.82
C PHE A 714 5.13 -7.87 22.37
N GLY A 715 4.95 -6.61 22.77
CA GLY A 715 6.01 -5.72 23.24
C GLY A 715 6.48 -5.98 24.68
N GLY A 716 5.63 -6.58 25.51
CA GLY A 716 5.93 -6.92 26.91
C GLY A 716 5.82 -8.42 27.20
N ASP A 717 5.59 -8.74 28.47
CA ASP A 717 5.47 -10.11 28.98
C ASP A 717 4.17 -10.76 28.51
N VAL A 718 4.22 -12.05 28.15
CA VAL A 718 3.07 -12.85 27.74
C VAL A 718 2.82 -13.97 28.75
N ALA A 719 1.61 -14.05 29.29
CA ALA A 719 1.17 -15.07 30.25
C ALA A 719 0.06 -15.95 29.67
N LEU A 720 0.24 -17.28 29.73
CA LEU A 720 -0.72 -18.30 29.33
C LEU A 720 -1.46 -18.80 30.57
N ASN A 721 -2.65 -18.26 30.85
CA ASN A 721 -3.29 -18.44 32.16
C ASN A 721 -4.19 -19.68 32.26
N THR A 722 -5.09 -19.90 31.30
CA THR A 722 -6.07 -21.00 31.37
C THR A 722 -6.30 -21.63 30.01
N GLY A 723 -6.07 -22.93 29.87
CA GLY A 723 -6.24 -23.67 28.60
C GLY A 723 -5.09 -23.45 27.62
N ASN A 724 -4.89 -24.42 26.73
CA ASN A 724 -3.79 -24.43 25.77
C ASN A 724 -3.96 -23.34 24.71
N VAL A 725 -2.84 -22.74 24.30
CA VAL A 725 -2.81 -21.59 23.39
C VAL A 725 -2.22 -21.99 22.05
N THR A 726 -2.82 -21.54 20.96
CA THR A 726 -2.27 -21.71 19.61
C THR A 726 -1.98 -20.35 18.98
N LEU A 727 -0.77 -20.16 18.47
CA LEU A 727 -0.37 -18.96 17.74
C LEU A 727 -0.08 -19.32 16.28
N ASN A 728 -0.65 -18.57 15.34
CA ASN A 728 -0.48 -18.78 13.91
C ASN A 728 -0.33 -17.45 13.18
N THR A 729 0.68 -17.28 12.33
CA THR A 729 0.87 -16.04 11.58
C THR A 729 0.59 -16.16 10.07
N THR A 730 0.27 -17.36 9.59
CA THR A 730 0.02 -17.66 8.16
C THR A 730 1.09 -17.06 7.22
N GLY A 731 2.37 -17.09 7.63
CA GLY A 731 3.54 -16.61 6.88
C GLY A 731 4.28 -15.42 7.51
N GLY A 732 3.66 -14.69 8.44
CA GLY A 732 4.28 -13.55 9.12
C GLY A 732 5.20 -13.94 10.30
N ASN A 733 5.88 -12.96 10.89
CA ASN A 733 6.73 -13.18 12.06
C ASN A 733 5.91 -13.18 13.37
N LEU A 734 6.31 -14.03 14.32
CA LEU A 734 5.84 -13.99 15.70
C LEU A 734 6.97 -13.46 16.60
N SER A 735 6.71 -12.39 17.34
CA SER A 735 7.70 -11.78 18.24
C SER A 735 7.11 -11.52 19.61
N ILE A 736 7.78 -12.01 20.65
CA ILE A 736 7.53 -11.67 22.06
C ILE A 736 8.80 -11.03 22.60
N ALA A 737 8.74 -9.74 22.92
CA ALA A 737 9.89 -8.99 23.42
C ALA A 737 10.14 -9.22 24.93
N GLY A 738 9.08 -9.44 25.72
CA GLY A 738 9.18 -9.78 27.14
C GLY A 738 9.32 -11.29 27.41
N ASN A 739 9.07 -11.67 28.66
CA ASN A 739 9.03 -13.05 29.12
C ASN A 739 7.79 -13.77 28.59
N LEU A 740 7.88 -15.09 28.39
CA LEU A 740 6.73 -15.95 28.15
C LEU A 740 6.54 -16.85 29.38
N SER A 741 5.34 -16.91 29.93
CA SER A 741 5.07 -17.74 31.11
C SER A 741 3.69 -18.37 31.11
N GLY A 742 3.47 -19.35 31.99
CA GLY A 742 2.14 -19.88 32.28
C GLY A 742 2.03 -21.39 32.09
N ALA A 743 1.28 -22.04 32.98
CA ALA A 743 1.17 -23.49 33.11
C ALA A 743 0.29 -24.15 32.04
N GLN A 744 0.36 -23.65 30.80
CA GLN A 744 -0.44 -24.13 29.67
C GLN A 744 0.45 -24.40 28.46
N ASP A 745 0.06 -25.36 27.62
CA ASP A 745 0.84 -25.70 26.45
C ASP A 745 0.70 -24.64 25.36
N LEU A 746 1.82 -24.39 24.67
CA LEU A 746 1.87 -23.51 23.52
C LEU A 746 2.04 -24.32 22.24
N THR A 747 1.11 -24.14 21.29
CA THR A 747 1.26 -24.63 19.93
C THR A 747 1.61 -23.48 18.99
N LEU A 748 2.75 -23.59 18.32
CA LEU A 748 3.10 -22.77 17.16
C LEU A 748 2.56 -23.49 15.92
N ALA A 749 1.56 -22.91 15.25
CA ALA A 749 0.84 -23.59 14.19
C ALA A 749 1.64 -23.68 12.87
N PRO A 750 1.38 -24.70 12.03
CA PRO A 750 1.97 -24.86 10.68
C PRO A 750 1.98 -23.61 9.80
N GLY A 751 0.94 -22.77 9.93
CA GLY A 751 0.77 -21.59 9.08
C GLY A 751 1.87 -20.55 9.27
N ILE A 752 2.63 -20.54 10.37
CA ILE A 752 3.79 -19.63 10.53
C ILE A 752 4.77 -19.78 9.34
N ALA A 753 4.91 -20.99 8.80
CA ALA A 753 5.67 -21.27 7.59
C ALA A 753 7.11 -20.70 7.65
N ALA A 754 7.46 -19.82 6.71
CA ALA A 754 8.79 -19.20 6.64
C ALA A 754 9.00 -18.04 7.64
N GLY A 755 7.96 -17.59 8.32
CA GLY A 755 8.05 -16.54 9.33
C GLY A 755 8.89 -16.97 10.54
N THR A 756 9.63 -16.02 11.12
CA THR A 756 10.45 -16.29 12.31
C THR A 756 9.60 -16.18 13.58
N THR A 757 9.85 -17.06 14.55
CA THR A 757 9.36 -16.91 15.93
C THR A 757 10.51 -16.47 16.81
N THR A 758 10.40 -15.32 17.48
CA THR A 758 11.42 -14.83 18.42
C THR A 758 10.78 -14.60 19.78
N ILE A 759 11.38 -15.19 20.81
CA ILE A 759 11.06 -14.90 22.22
C ILE A 759 12.34 -14.36 22.85
N ALA A 760 12.35 -13.05 23.13
CA ALA A 760 13.54 -12.36 23.60
C ALA A 760 13.75 -12.51 25.11
N GLY A 761 12.67 -12.48 25.90
CA GLY A 761 12.73 -12.71 27.35
C GLY A 761 12.85 -14.19 27.72
N ASN A 762 12.76 -14.46 29.03
CA ASN A 762 12.81 -15.82 29.56
C ASN A 762 11.47 -16.54 29.34
N VAL A 763 11.53 -17.84 29.06
CA VAL A 763 10.37 -18.72 29.11
C VAL A 763 10.34 -19.39 30.48
N SER A 764 9.21 -19.34 31.19
CA SER A 764 9.09 -19.92 32.54
C SER A 764 7.75 -20.63 32.77
N ASN A 765 7.80 -21.78 33.44
CA ASN A 765 6.62 -22.58 33.78
C ASN A 765 5.72 -22.96 32.60
N LEU A 766 6.25 -23.03 31.37
CA LEU A 766 5.45 -23.35 30.19
C LEU A 766 4.90 -24.78 30.24
N GLY A 767 3.64 -24.98 29.86
CA GLY A 767 3.01 -26.30 29.79
C GLY A 767 2.35 -26.76 31.09
N ASP A 768 1.35 -27.63 30.99
CA ASP A 768 0.60 -28.15 32.15
C ASP A 768 1.17 -29.48 32.70
N GLY A 769 2.20 -30.02 32.05
CA GLY A 769 2.83 -31.30 32.36
C GLY A 769 2.27 -32.49 31.58
N ASN A 770 1.16 -32.34 30.86
CA ASN A 770 0.52 -33.36 30.03
C ASN A 770 0.66 -33.02 28.54
N GLY A 771 1.37 -33.85 27.78
CA GLY A 771 1.68 -33.53 26.39
C GLY A 771 2.96 -32.70 26.28
N ALA A 772 3.23 -32.15 25.10
CA ALA A 772 4.38 -31.29 24.88
C ALA A 772 4.07 -29.86 25.35
N ALA A 773 4.91 -29.29 26.21
CA ALA A 773 4.74 -27.92 26.69
C ALA A 773 4.87 -26.90 25.56
N LEU A 774 5.70 -27.23 24.56
CA LEU A 774 5.82 -26.50 23.31
C LEU A 774 5.70 -27.47 22.13
N ASN A 775 4.72 -27.22 21.27
CA ASN A 775 4.53 -27.94 20.01
C ASN A 775 4.80 -27.01 18.82
N ILE A 776 5.89 -27.28 18.08
CA ILE A 776 6.27 -26.57 16.86
C ILE A 776 5.69 -27.34 15.67
N GLY A 777 4.66 -26.79 15.03
CA GLY A 777 3.88 -27.44 13.98
C GLY A 777 4.67 -27.83 12.72
N SER A 778 4.12 -28.78 11.96
CA SER A 778 4.70 -29.23 10.70
C SER A 778 4.63 -28.13 9.64
N GLY A 779 5.75 -27.82 8.99
CA GLY A 779 5.80 -26.78 7.94
C GLY A 779 6.37 -25.43 8.41
N ILE A 780 6.67 -25.25 9.69
CA ILE A 780 7.47 -24.11 10.16
C ILE A 780 8.91 -24.30 9.68
N THR A 781 9.35 -23.47 8.75
CA THR A 781 10.70 -23.46 8.16
C THR A 781 11.52 -22.23 8.60
N GLY A 782 10.86 -21.19 9.10
CA GLY A 782 11.52 -20.06 9.74
C GLY A 782 12.17 -20.44 11.07
N LEU A 783 13.10 -19.62 11.53
CA LEU A 783 13.80 -19.83 12.80
C LEU A 783 12.84 -19.63 13.98
N VAL A 784 12.84 -20.60 14.91
CA VAL A 784 12.24 -20.47 16.25
C VAL A 784 13.37 -20.20 17.24
N TRP A 785 13.44 -18.99 17.75
CA TRP A 785 14.57 -18.47 18.52
C TRP A 785 14.19 -18.05 19.94
N PHE A 786 14.78 -18.72 20.91
CA PHE A 786 14.71 -18.38 22.33
C PHE A 786 16.02 -17.72 22.74
N GLN A 787 15.96 -16.42 23.06
CA GLN A 787 17.14 -15.64 23.44
C GLN A 787 17.46 -15.73 24.94
N GLY A 788 16.43 -15.83 25.78
CA GLY A 788 16.55 -16.06 27.22
C GLY A 788 16.63 -17.55 27.62
N SER A 789 16.57 -17.80 28.93
CA SER A 789 16.44 -19.16 29.46
C SER A 789 15.09 -19.76 29.10
N PHE A 790 15.03 -21.06 28.85
CA PHE A 790 13.79 -21.78 28.54
C PHE A 790 13.44 -22.78 29.63
N ALA A 791 12.35 -22.54 30.37
CA ALA A 791 11.84 -23.46 31.37
C ALA A 791 10.38 -23.87 31.12
N ALA A 792 10.14 -25.18 31.15
CA ALA A 792 8.84 -25.78 30.88
C ALA A 792 8.59 -27.01 31.78
N ASN A 793 7.32 -27.40 31.94
CA ASN A 793 6.90 -28.50 32.79
C ASN A 793 6.88 -29.87 32.07
N SER A 794 7.10 -29.89 30.75
CA SER A 794 7.16 -31.09 29.91
C SER A 794 8.09 -30.88 28.70
N GLY A 795 8.26 -31.89 27.86
CA GLY A 795 9.13 -31.86 26.67
C GLY A 795 8.65 -30.94 25.54
N ILE A 796 9.51 -30.79 24.52
CA ILE A 796 9.27 -29.98 23.31
C ILE A 796 9.10 -30.92 22.11
N THR A 797 8.10 -30.72 21.27
CA THR A 797 7.95 -31.46 20.00
C THR A 797 8.04 -30.56 18.79
N ALA A 798 8.83 -30.95 17.81
CA ALA A 798 8.98 -30.26 16.54
C ALA A 798 9.05 -31.24 15.36
N PHE A 799 8.88 -30.72 14.14
CA PHE A 799 9.02 -31.50 12.90
C PHE A 799 10.36 -31.23 12.20
N ALA A 800 10.79 -32.16 11.34
CA ALA A 800 12.15 -32.16 10.76
C ALA A 800 12.49 -30.94 9.88
N GLY A 801 11.49 -30.20 9.41
CA GLY A 801 11.69 -28.98 8.62
C GLY A 801 11.97 -27.72 9.45
N SER A 802 11.87 -27.79 10.79
CA SER A 802 12.05 -26.64 11.68
C SER A 802 13.51 -26.35 11.99
N SER A 803 13.82 -25.09 12.26
CA SER A 803 15.11 -24.66 12.81
C SER A 803 14.87 -24.01 14.16
N VAL A 804 15.50 -24.55 15.22
CA VAL A 804 15.33 -24.09 16.59
C VAL A 804 16.66 -23.62 17.15
N ARG A 805 16.66 -22.50 17.87
CA ARG A 805 17.86 -21.95 18.53
C ARG A 805 17.57 -21.61 19.98
N PHE A 806 18.46 -22.05 20.87
CA PHE A 806 18.47 -21.68 22.28
C PHE A 806 19.77 -20.95 22.62
N ASN A 807 19.64 -19.76 23.20
CA ASN A 807 20.77 -18.99 23.69
C ASN A 807 20.97 -19.06 25.21
N GLY A 808 19.94 -19.44 25.97
CA GLY A 808 20.01 -19.62 27.43
C GLY A 808 19.79 -21.07 27.86
N ASP A 809 20.00 -21.33 29.16
CA ASP A 809 19.78 -22.64 29.79
C ASP A 809 18.37 -23.18 29.53
N VAL A 810 18.27 -24.48 29.30
CA VAL A 810 17.01 -25.20 29.05
C VAL A 810 16.71 -26.13 30.22
N THR A 811 15.58 -25.95 30.89
CA THR A 811 15.14 -26.78 32.01
C THR A 811 13.72 -27.29 31.77
N LEU A 812 13.58 -28.58 31.49
CA LEU A 812 12.29 -29.22 31.23
C LEU A 812 11.94 -30.15 32.39
N GLY A 813 10.70 -30.04 32.88
CA GLY A 813 10.14 -30.87 33.94
C GLY A 813 9.83 -32.30 33.49
N ASN A 814 9.54 -33.15 34.47
CA ASN A 814 9.15 -34.55 34.25
C ASN A 814 7.65 -34.63 33.92
N GLY A 815 7.30 -34.23 32.69
CA GLY A 815 5.94 -34.32 32.15
C GLY A 815 5.62 -35.71 31.61
N THR A 816 4.73 -35.78 30.62
CA THR A 816 4.34 -37.06 29.98
C THR A 816 4.92 -37.27 28.59
N VAL A 817 5.65 -36.29 28.04
CA VAL A 817 6.24 -36.32 26.70
C VAL A 817 7.69 -35.86 26.74
N GLY A 818 8.58 -36.65 26.17
CA GLY A 818 9.99 -36.30 25.98
C GLY A 818 10.22 -35.25 24.89
N THR A 819 11.48 -34.87 24.67
CA THR A 819 11.82 -33.84 23.68
C THR A 819 12.19 -34.44 22.33
N THR A 820 11.57 -33.96 21.25
CA THR A 820 11.89 -34.35 19.88
C THR A 820 12.07 -33.11 19.00
N LEU A 821 13.31 -32.84 18.61
CA LEU A 821 13.74 -31.71 17.77
C LEU A 821 14.50 -32.21 16.53
N PRO A 822 13.82 -32.85 15.56
CA PRO A 822 14.46 -33.58 14.47
C PRO A 822 15.06 -32.69 13.36
N GLY A 823 14.78 -31.38 13.37
CA GLY A 823 15.32 -30.41 12.42
C GLY A 823 16.70 -29.88 12.81
N ASN A 824 17.03 -28.67 12.35
CA ASN A 824 18.29 -28.02 12.74
C ASN A 824 18.17 -27.41 14.14
N LEU A 825 19.13 -27.68 15.01
CA LEU A 825 19.19 -27.18 16.37
C LEU A 825 20.49 -26.42 16.58
N THR A 826 20.40 -25.17 17.04
CA THR A 826 21.56 -24.38 17.47
C THR A 826 21.54 -24.21 18.99
N LEU A 827 22.64 -24.58 19.65
CA LEU A 827 22.83 -24.45 21.10
C LEU A 827 24.00 -23.51 21.35
N ASP A 828 23.77 -22.43 22.09
CA ASP A 828 24.71 -21.31 22.20
C ASP A 828 25.35 -21.20 23.60
N GLY A 829 25.96 -22.29 24.07
CA GLY A 829 26.65 -22.28 25.36
C GLY A 829 25.72 -22.34 26.56
N LEU A 830 25.13 -23.50 26.82
CA LEU A 830 24.04 -23.65 27.79
C LEU A 830 24.10 -24.98 28.54
N ASN A 831 23.42 -25.02 29.69
CA ASN A 831 23.05 -26.22 30.39
C ASN A 831 21.62 -26.62 30.02
N TRP A 832 21.47 -27.84 29.52
CA TRP A 832 20.19 -28.45 29.24
C TRP A 832 19.93 -29.57 30.25
N SER A 833 18.83 -29.48 30.99
CA SER A 833 18.34 -30.53 31.87
C SER A 833 16.90 -30.85 31.50
N SER A 834 16.61 -32.10 31.15
CA SER A 834 15.26 -32.58 30.88
C SER A 834 15.05 -33.98 31.45
N PHE A 835 13.83 -34.47 31.38
CA PHE A 835 13.46 -35.85 31.68
C PHE A 835 13.01 -36.55 30.39
N ASP A 836 12.77 -37.85 30.47
CA ASP A 836 12.38 -38.71 29.35
C ASP A 836 13.37 -38.67 28.17
N ASP A 837 12.99 -39.32 27.07
CA ASP A 837 13.82 -39.42 25.88
C ASP A 837 13.96 -38.06 25.18
N VAL A 838 15.18 -37.74 24.78
CA VAL A 838 15.56 -36.56 23.99
C VAL A 838 16.12 -37.01 22.65
N ALA A 839 15.48 -36.60 21.57
CA ALA A 839 15.90 -36.88 20.20
C ALA A 839 16.18 -35.57 19.44
N LEU A 840 17.41 -35.37 19.00
CA LEU A 840 17.89 -34.15 18.35
C LEU A 840 18.29 -34.45 16.90
N GLY A 841 18.01 -33.52 15.98
CA GLY A 841 18.43 -33.58 14.58
C GLY A 841 19.89 -33.15 14.40
N THR A 842 20.14 -32.27 13.44
CA THR A 842 21.47 -31.69 13.23
C THR A 842 21.73 -30.63 14.30
N VAL A 843 22.79 -30.78 15.09
CA VAL A 843 23.14 -29.90 16.20
C VAL A 843 24.36 -29.05 15.84
N THR A 844 24.23 -27.74 16.00
CA THR A 844 25.34 -26.76 15.92
C THR A 844 25.59 -26.16 17.30
N LEU A 845 26.79 -26.35 17.82
CA LEU A 845 27.33 -25.66 18.98
C LEU A 845 27.88 -24.31 18.49
N SER A 846 27.45 -23.20 19.08
CA SER A 846 27.71 -21.87 18.50
C SER A 846 28.84 -21.10 19.20
N SER A 847 28.69 -20.70 20.47
CA SER A 847 29.66 -19.80 21.14
C SER A 847 30.45 -20.41 22.31
N ALA A 848 29.85 -21.27 23.13
CA ALA A 848 30.51 -21.85 24.31
C ALA A 848 30.08 -23.31 24.57
N ALA A 849 30.67 -23.93 25.59
CA ALA A 849 30.45 -25.32 25.96
C ALA A 849 28.97 -25.63 26.24
N VAL A 850 28.52 -26.82 25.84
CA VAL A 850 27.14 -27.29 26.03
C VAL A 850 27.13 -28.54 26.89
N SER A 851 26.23 -28.56 27.88
CA SER A 851 25.97 -29.74 28.71
C SER A 851 24.51 -30.19 28.53
N LEU A 852 24.30 -31.44 28.13
CA LEU A 852 22.98 -32.07 27.93
C LEU A 852 22.78 -33.18 28.96
N THR A 853 21.78 -33.04 29.82
CA THR A 853 21.41 -34.03 30.84
C THR A 853 19.94 -34.44 30.69
N THR A 854 19.66 -35.73 30.52
CA THR A 854 18.28 -36.27 30.32
C THR A 854 17.70 -36.97 31.55
N ASN A 855 18.36 -36.87 32.70
CA ASN A 855 17.88 -37.39 33.99
C ASN A 855 17.27 -38.80 33.92
N ASN A 856 17.99 -39.75 33.31
CA ASN A 856 17.64 -41.17 33.10
C ASN A 856 16.93 -41.53 31.79
N GLY A 857 16.51 -40.55 30.98
CA GLY A 857 16.00 -40.80 29.62
C GLY A 857 17.11 -41.00 28.60
N ASN A 858 16.79 -41.53 27.41
CA ASN A 858 17.75 -41.67 26.33
C ASN A 858 18.09 -40.31 25.69
N LEU A 859 19.33 -40.13 25.23
CA LEU A 859 19.76 -38.97 24.45
C LEU A 859 20.23 -39.43 23.07
N THR A 860 19.51 -39.07 22.02
CA THR A 860 19.81 -39.47 20.64
C THR A 860 20.12 -38.27 19.78
N PHE A 861 21.31 -38.26 19.17
CA PHE A 861 21.69 -37.34 18.11
C PHE A 861 21.46 -38.05 16.76
N ASN A 862 20.31 -37.76 16.13
CA ASN A 862 19.92 -38.31 14.83
C ASN A 862 20.69 -37.68 13.66
N GLY A 863 21.09 -36.41 13.79
CA GLY A 863 21.89 -35.68 12.79
C GLY A 863 23.33 -35.47 13.23
N THR A 864 24.08 -34.71 12.43
CA THR A 864 25.48 -34.38 12.75
C THR A 864 25.56 -33.43 13.94
N VAL A 865 26.66 -33.49 14.69
CA VAL A 865 26.94 -32.57 15.80
C VAL A 865 28.23 -31.81 15.50
N ASN A 866 28.16 -30.49 15.35
CA ASN A 866 29.31 -29.67 14.91
C ASN A 866 29.47 -28.40 15.74
N GLY A 867 30.68 -27.84 15.76
CA GLY A 867 31.00 -26.56 16.39
C GLY A 867 32.19 -26.69 17.33
N ALA A 868 33.11 -25.71 17.36
CA ALA A 868 34.41 -25.80 18.05
C ALA A 868 34.35 -25.86 19.60
N GLN A 869 33.19 -26.13 20.18
CA GLN A 869 32.88 -26.07 21.60
C GLN A 869 32.91 -27.46 22.23
N ASP A 870 33.07 -27.51 23.54
CA ASP A 870 32.97 -28.75 24.32
C ASP A 870 31.52 -29.22 24.40
N LEU A 871 31.33 -30.54 24.35
CA LEU A 871 30.04 -31.20 24.52
C LEU A 871 30.11 -32.22 25.67
N SER A 872 29.24 -32.04 26.65
CA SER A 872 28.96 -33.02 27.70
C SER A 872 27.56 -33.62 27.49
N ALA A 873 27.46 -34.95 27.42
CA ALA A 873 26.21 -35.69 27.22
C ALA A 873 26.01 -36.70 28.35
N VAL A 874 24.97 -36.53 29.17
CA VAL A 874 24.71 -37.31 30.38
C VAL A 874 23.30 -37.90 30.36
N ALA A 875 23.19 -39.23 30.37
CA ALA A 875 21.90 -39.92 30.29
C ALA A 875 21.52 -40.73 31.55
N GLY A 876 22.31 -40.72 32.62
CA GLY A 876 22.02 -41.51 33.82
C GLY A 876 21.86 -43.00 33.48
N THR A 877 20.68 -43.59 33.77
CA THR A 877 20.37 -44.98 33.36
C THR A 877 19.98 -45.17 31.89
N GLY A 878 19.83 -44.08 31.13
CA GLY A 878 19.49 -44.08 29.71
C GLY A 878 20.69 -44.36 28.80
N THR A 879 20.43 -44.36 27.50
CA THR A 879 21.43 -44.56 26.44
C THR A 879 21.78 -43.24 25.76
N VAL A 880 23.05 -42.97 25.49
CA VAL A 880 23.48 -41.92 24.55
C VAL A 880 23.77 -42.55 23.19
N ILE A 881 23.11 -42.07 22.13
CA ILE A 881 23.23 -42.59 20.76
C ILE A 881 23.70 -41.47 19.83
N PHE A 882 24.84 -41.66 19.17
CA PHE A 882 25.27 -40.87 18.02
C PHE A 882 24.95 -41.65 16.74
N ALA A 883 23.88 -41.23 16.05
CA ALA A 883 23.44 -41.89 14.83
C ALA A 883 24.18 -41.41 13.58
N SER A 884 24.83 -40.24 13.66
CA SER A 884 25.60 -39.60 12.59
C SER A 884 26.93 -39.06 13.13
N GLU A 885 27.73 -38.50 12.25
CA GLU A 885 29.08 -38.00 12.56
C GLU A 885 29.05 -36.84 13.57
N VAL A 886 30.08 -36.79 14.41
CA VAL A 886 30.36 -35.71 15.36
C VAL A 886 31.65 -35.01 14.93
N GLY A 887 31.58 -33.71 14.70
CA GLY A 887 32.74 -32.89 14.32
C GLY A 887 33.18 -33.02 12.86
N SER A 888 32.35 -33.56 11.97
CA SER A 888 32.72 -33.75 10.55
C SER A 888 32.74 -32.45 9.73
N GLY A 889 31.90 -31.47 10.08
CA GLY A 889 31.91 -30.14 9.47
C GLY A 889 32.84 -29.18 10.21
N THR A 890 32.62 -29.00 11.52
CA THR A 890 33.51 -28.24 12.41
C THR A 890 33.81 -29.14 13.60
N THR A 891 35.07 -29.58 13.68
CA THR A 891 35.59 -30.43 14.77
C THR A 891 35.23 -29.83 16.12
N ILE A 892 34.66 -30.65 16.99
CA ILE A 892 34.24 -30.20 18.32
C ILE A 892 35.45 -29.93 19.23
N GLY A 893 35.23 -29.29 20.37
CA GLY A 893 36.23 -29.16 21.43
C GLY A 893 36.54 -30.53 22.02
N SER A 894 36.14 -30.77 23.26
CA SER A 894 36.14 -32.09 23.91
C SER A 894 34.75 -32.73 23.85
N LEU A 895 34.72 -34.06 23.94
CA LEU A 895 33.49 -34.85 24.05
C LEU A 895 33.51 -35.68 25.33
N THR A 896 32.58 -35.43 26.23
CA THR A 896 32.39 -36.25 27.44
C THR A 896 31.00 -36.87 27.43
N VAL A 897 30.93 -38.20 27.54
CA VAL A 897 29.67 -38.94 27.50
C VAL A 897 29.58 -39.87 28.72
N THR A 898 28.50 -39.75 29.49
CA THR A 898 28.23 -40.61 30.65
C THR A 898 26.81 -41.17 30.59
N ALA A 899 26.66 -42.49 30.51
CA ALA A 899 25.37 -43.16 30.34
C ALA A 899 25.40 -44.60 30.85
N ALA A 900 24.25 -45.28 30.88
CA ALA A 900 24.25 -46.73 31.05
C ALA A 900 24.84 -47.41 29.81
N THR A 901 24.38 -46.99 28.64
CA THR A 901 24.87 -47.48 27.35
C THR A 901 25.29 -46.30 26.48
N ILE A 902 26.43 -46.42 25.81
CA ILE A 902 26.89 -45.44 24.81
C ILE A 902 26.96 -46.13 23.45
N GLN A 903 26.34 -45.56 22.43
CA GLN A 903 26.29 -46.12 21.09
C GLN A 903 26.75 -45.11 20.05
N THR A 904 27.69 -45.51 19.20
CA THR A 904 27.95 -44.85 17.90
C THR A 904 27.52 -45.80 16.79
N ASN A 905 26.70 -45.33 15.86
CA ASN A 905 26.26 -46.16 14.74
C ASN A 905 27.43 -46.41 13.76
N PRO A 906 27.35 -47.46 12.92
CA PRO A 906 28.32 -47.66 11.84
C PRO A 906 28.48 -46.40 10.97
N GLY A 907 29.71 -45.86 10.92
CA GLY A 907 30.03 -44.63 10.17
C GLY A 907 29.75 -43.32 10.91
N ALA A 908 29.29 -43.36 12.16
CA ALA A 908 29.14 -42.18 13.02
C ALA A 908 30.50 -41.77 13.60
N ASP A 909 31.42 -41.33 12.72
CA ASP A 909 32.78 -40.95 13.10
C ASP A 909 32.80 -39.71 13.99
N ILE A 910 33.72 -39.69 14.95
CA ILE A 910 33.89 -38.63 15.94
C ILE A 910 35.23 -37.95 15.73
N ALA A 911 35.22 -36.63 15.54
CA ALA A 911 36.39 -35.78 15.48
C ALA A 911 36.31 -34.70 16.57
N ALA A 912 37.28 -34.70 17.48
CA ALA A 912 37.39 -33.74 18.57
C ALA A 912 38.78 -33.09 18.60
N ASN A 913 38.88 -31.80 18.88
CA ASN A 913 40.16 -31.14 19.08
C ASN A 913 40.72 -31.37 20.49
N GLY A 914 39.84 -31.68 21.45
CA GLY A 914 40.15 -32.07 22.82
C GLY A 914 39.91 -33.57 23.07
N ALA A 915 39.85 -33.94 24.35
CA ALA A 915 39.68 -35.33 24.76
C ALA A 915 38.30 -35.90 24.38
N ALA A 916 38.26 -37.20 24.07
CA ALA A 916 37.03 -37.96 23.90
C ALA A 916 36.92 -39.01 25.02
N SER A 917 35.94 -38.85 25.91
CA SER A 917 35.76 -39.67 27.11
C SER A 917 34.37 -40.28 27.19
N PHE A 918 34.30 -41.61 27.12
CA PHE A 918 33.08 -42.40 27.14
C PHE A 918 33.04 -43.20 28.44
N THR A 919 32.04 -42.98 29.29
CA THR A 919 31.86 -43.70 30.54
C THR A 919 30.49 -44.39 30.54
N ALA A 920 30.50 -45.69 30.25
CA ALA A 920 29.31 -46.53 30.27
C ALA A 920 29.29 -47.43 31.51
N THR A 921 28.17 -47.46 32.24
CA THR A 921 28.03 -48.38 33.39
C THR A 921 27.60 -49.78 32.98
N THR A 922 27.02 -49.94 31.78
CA THR A 922 26.54 -51.23 31.25
C THR A 922 27.35 -51.65 30.03
N ALA A 923 27.37 -50.85 28.96
CA ALA A 923 28.08 -51.20 27.72
C ALA A 923 28.39 -50.00 26.81
N ASN A 924 29.49 -50.09 26.08
CA ASN A 924 29.79 -49.26 24.91
C ASN A 924 29.54 -50.09 23.63
N SER A 925 28.91 -49.49 22.62
CA SER A 925 28.74 -50.06 21.28
C SER A 925 29.36 -49.09 20.27
N LEU A 926 30.53 -49.43 19.74
CA LEU A 926 31.30 -48.54 18.86
C LEU A 926 31.17 -48.95 17.40
N GLY A 927 30.65 -48.05 16.58
CA GLY A 927 30.50 -48.20 15.13
C GLY A 927 31.18 -47.10 14.29
N GLY A 928 31.60 -46.00 14.92
CA GLY A 928 32.37 -44.93 14.28
C GLY A 928 33.83 -44.92 14.73
N ASN A 929 34.70 -44.36 13.90
CA ASN A 929 36.07 -44.02 14.29
C ASN A 929 36.07 -42.88 15.30
N ILE A 930 37.09 -42.80 16.16
CA ILE A 930 37.30 -41.67 17.07
C ILE A 930 38.67 -41.08 16.82
N THR A 931 38.71 -39.80 16.44
CA THR A 931 39.94 -39.05 16.21
C THR A 931 40.01 -37.82 17.11
N THR A 932 41.14 -37.65 17.80
CA THR A 932 41.45 -36.45 18.59
C THR A 932 42.70 -35.73 18.09
N SER A 933 42.86 -34.45 18.43
CA SER A 933 44.01 -33.60 18.03
C SER A 933 45.13 -33.56 19.10
N SER A 934 45.72 -34.71 19.42
CA SER A 934 46.72 -34.91 20.49
C SER A 934 46.17 -34.90 21.92
N ASP A 935 44.90 -35.24 22.08
CA ASP A 935 44.23 -35.44 23.36
C ASP A 935 43.80 -36.89 23.59
N ALA A 936 43.55 -37.26 24.84
CA ALA A 936 43.30 -38.65 25.20
C ALA A 936 41.95 -39.17 24.66
N ILE A 937 41.92 -40.46 24.33
CA ILE A 937 40.68 -41.22 24.11
C ILE A 937 40.52 -42.19 25.28
N THR A 938 39.42 -42.05 26.03
CA THR A 938 39.11 -42.90 27.19
C THR A 938 37.76 -43.56 27.00
N ILE A 939 37.71 -44.89 27.06
CA ILE A 939 36.50 -45.69 27.00
C ILE A 939 36.43 -46.55 28.27
N ILE A 940 35.44 -46.28 29.11
CA ILE A 940 35.22 -46.99 30.37
C ILE A 940 33.99 -47.87 30.23
N GLY A 941 34.16 -49.16 30.55
CA GLY A 941 33.12 -50.18 30.48
C GLY A 941 33.24 -51.12 29.27
N ASN A 942 32.59 -52.29 29.36
CA ASN A 942 32.64 -53.32 28.32
C ASN A 942 32.25 -52.75 26.96
N THR A 943 33.02 -53.06 25.92
CA THR A 943 32.90 -52.49 24.59
C THR A 943 32.63 -53.56 23.54
N THR A 944 31.63 -53.33 22.70
CA THR A 944 31.31 -54.16 21.52
C THR A 944 31.51 -53.33 20.26
N LEU A 945 32.21 -53.88 19.27
CA LEU A 945 32.42 -53.25 17.97
C LEU A 945 31.28 -53.62 17.03
N SER A 946 30.43 -52.65 16.69
CA SER A 946 29.34 -52.81 15.72
C SER A 946 29.81 -52.65 14.27
N SER A 947 31.01 -52.08 14.07
CA SER A 947 31.74 -52.00 12.81
C SER A 947 33.26 -52.12 13.08
N SER A 948 34.10 -52.03 12.05
CA SER A 948 35.54 -51.85 12.26
C SER A 948 35.83 -50.42 12.74
N VAL A 949 36.59 -50.29 13.83
CA VAL A 949 36.82 -49.00 14.51
C VAL A 949 38.31 -48.68 14.57
N SER A 950 38.64 -47.42 14.29
CA SER A 950 39.95 -46.82 14.52
C SER A 950 39.87 -45.78 15.63
N LEU A 951 40.75 -45.89 16.63
CA LEU A 951 40.96 -44.87 17.67
C LEU A 951 42.31 -44.18 17.41
N ASN A 952 42.30 -42.88 17.16
CA ASN A 952 43.47 -42.14 16.69
C ASN A 952 43.62 -40.82 17.45
N THR A 953 44.72 -40.63 18.17
CA THR A 953 44.99 -39.36 18.88
C THR A 953 45.85 -38.37 18.08
N SER A 954 46.08 -38.66 16.80
CA SER A 954 46.94 -37.86 15.91
C SER A 954 48.39 -37.77 16.42
N SER A 955 49.24 -36.96 15.77
CA SER A 955 50.63 -36.75 16.16
C SER A 955 50.81 -35.35 16.76
N PRO A 956 51.55 -35.16 17.87
CA PRO A 956 52.37 -36.16 18.59
C PRO A 956 51.60 -37.23 19.35
N GLY A 957 50.30 -37.04 19.60
CA GLY A 957 49.39 -38.04 20.18
C GLY A 957 49.32 -38.05 21.71
N ASN A 958 48.37 -38.80 22.25
CA ASN A 958 48.09 -38.97 23.67
C ASN A 958 47.54 -40.37 23.96
N SER A 959 47.32 -40.71 25.22
CA SER A 959 46.96 -42.08 25.59
C SER A 959 45.58 -42.49 25.10
N ILE A 960 45.47 -43.75 24.67
CA ILE A 960 44.21 -44.44 24.41
C ILE A 960 44.00 -45.47 25.52
N GLN A 961 42.92 -45.33 26.27
CA GLN A 961 42.55 -46.22 27.35
C GLN A 961 41.19 -46.86 27.09
N ILE A 962 41.12 -48.18 27.14
CA ILE A 962 39.88 -48.95 27.14
C ILE A 962 39.85 -49.82 28.40
N THR A 963 38.82 -49.67 29.24
CA THR A 963 38.61 -50.54 30.39
C THR A 963 37.50 -51.56 30.11
N GLY A 964 37.61 -52.76 30.68
CA GLY A 964 36.68 -53.86 30.41
C GLY A 964 37.04 -54.64 29.14
N THR A 965 36.11 -55.48 28.69
CA THR A 965 36.30 -56.35 27.51
C THR A 965 36.07 -55.61 26.20
N VAL A 966 36.73 -56.02 25.11
CA VAL A 966 36.43 -55.56 23.74
C VAL A 966 36.02 -56.75 22.89
N GLU A 967 34.83 -56.74 22.30
CA GLU A 967 34.29 -57.88 21.54
C GLU A 967 33.77 -57.45 20.16
N GLY A 968 33.72 -58.38 19.20
CA GLY A 968 32.99 -58.18 17.95
C GLY A 968 31.48 -58.46 18.12
N THR A 969 30.67 -58.04 17.14
CA THR A 969 29.27 -58.49 17.04
C THR A 969 29.15 -59.86 16.40
N ALA A 970 30.11 -60.21 15.53
CA ALA A 970 30.24 -61.53 14.92
C ALA A 970 31.71 -61.92 14.86
N ALA A 971 31.99 -63.21 15.08
CA ALA A 971 33.36 -63.70 15.10
C ALA A 971 34.08 -63.39 13.78
N ASN A 972 35.33 -62.94 13.88
CA ASN A 972 36.21 -62.63 12.75
C ASN A 972 35.65 -61.60 11.75
N SER A 973 34.78 -60.68 12.21
CA SER A 973 34.13 -59.69 11.33
C SER A 973 34.63 -58.25 11.50
N GLN A 974 34.86 -57.79 12.74
CA GLN A 974 35.28 -56.40 13.02
C GLN A 974 36.77 -56.29 13.33
N ALA A 975 37.40 -55.21 12.85
CA ALA A 975 38.80 -54.87 13.13
C ALA A 975 38.90 -53.72 14.15
N LEU A 976 39.96 -53.74 14.97
CA LEU A 976 40.31 -52.64 15.87
C LEU A 976 41.69 -52.07 15.50
N THR A 977 41.74 -50.77 15.25
CA THR A 977 43.00 -50.03 15.03
C THR A 977 43.21 -49.01 16.15
N LEU A 978 44.41 -48.98 16.72
CA LEU A 978 44.80 -48.11 17.82
C LEU A 978 46.04 -47.31 17.42
N ASN A 979 45.93 -45.97 17.46
CA ASN A 979 47.00 -45.04 17.14
C ASN A 979 47.10 -43.94 18.20
N ALA A 980 48.00 -44.13 19.16
CA ALA A 980 48.23 -43.18 20.26
C ALA A 980 49.28 -42.11 19.91
N GLY A 981 49.69 -42.05 18.63
CA GLY A 981 50.80 -41.22 18.17
C GLY A 981 52.14 -41.63 18.79
N THR A 982 53.12 -40.75 18.71
CA THR A 982 54.49 -41.01 19.20
C THR A 982 54.69 -40.68 20.67
N ALA A 983 53.75 -39.98 21.31
CA ALA A 983 53.84 -39.60 22.73
C ALA A 983 52.91 -40.43 23.63
N GLY A 984 51.76 -40.87 23.10
CA GLY A 984 50.71 -41.56 23.86
C GLY A 984 50.93 -43.06 24.02
N THR A 985 50.41 -43.61 25.11
CA THR A 985 50.40 -45.05 25.40
C THR A 985 49.06 -45.69 25.05
N VAL A 986 49.03 -46.98 24.76
CA VAL A 986 47.78 -47.74 24.63
C VAL A 986 47.59 -48.67 25.83
N THR A 987 46.39 -48.69 26.43
CA THR A 987 46.08 -49.61 27.53
C THR A 987 44.68 -50.18 27.35
N VAL A 988 44.58 -51.49 27.23
CA VAL A 988 43.31 -52.24 27.24
C VAL A 988 43.36 -53.21 28.42
N THR A 989 42.55 -52.99 29.45
CA THR A 989 42.73 -53.72 30.72
C THR A 989 42.07 -55.10 30.76
N GLY A 990 41.04 -55.34 29.95
CA GLY A 990 40.34 -56.62 29.86
C GLY A 990 40.69 -57.42 28.61
N SER A 991 40.00 -58.54 28.44
CA SER A 991 40.13 -59.42 27.27
C SER A 991 39.65 -58.75 25.98
N ILE A 992 40.26 -59.11 24.84
CA ILE A 992 39.87 -58.67 23.50
C ILE A 992 39.43 -59.91 22.71
N GLY A 993 38.21 -59.94 22.19
CA GLY A 993 37.68 -60.99 21.33
C GLY A 993 37.50 -62.35 22.01
N LYS A 994 37.45 -62.42 23.34
CA LYS A 994 37.42 -63.70 24.07
C LYS A 994 36.14 -64.47 23.82
N ASN A 995 35.00 -63.77 23.79
CA ASN A 995 33.71 -64.39 23.51
C ASN A 995 33.36 -64.33 22.02
N THR A 996 33.71 -63.24 21.35
CA THR A 996 33.47 -63.01 19.93
C THR A 996 34.71 -62.39 19.29
N ALA A 997 35.57 -63.28 18.77
CA ALA A 997 36.87 -62.95 18.20
C ALA A 997 36.83 -61.77 17.21
N LEU A 998 37.80 -60.86 17.32
CA LEU A 998 37.99 -59.82 16.32
C LEU A 998 38.60 -60.41 15.04
N GLN A 999 38.42 -59.72 13.91
CA GLN A 999 39.13 -60.02 12.67
C GLN A 999 40.62 -59.69 12.83
N SER A 1000 40.93 -58.46 13.19
CA SER A 1000 42.30 -57.99 13.37
C SER A 1000 42.44 -56.98 14.50
N LEU A 1001 43.65 -56.93 15.06
CA LEU A 1001 44.10 -55.92 16.02
C LEU A 1001 45.34 -55.24 15.45
N THR A 1002 45.27 -53.94 15.21
CA THR A 1002 46.37 -53.14 14.67
C THR A 1002 46.78 -52.06 15.66
N LEU A 1003 48.05 -52.05 16.05
CA LEU A 1003 48.68 -50.98 16.81
C LEU A 1003 49.62 -50.20 15.88
N THR A 1004 49.38 -48.91 15.71
CA THR A 1004 50.17 -48.05 14.81
C THR A 1004 50.59 -46.78 15.54
N ASN A 1005 51.90 -46.53 15.69
CA ASN A 1005 52.44 -45.43 16.50
C ASN A 1005 51.97 -45.46 17.97
N SER A 1006 52.84 -45.91 18.86
CA SER A 1006 52.60 -45.85 20.30
C SER A 1006 53.89 -45.64 21.07
N ASN A 1007 53.82 -44.96 22.21
CA ASN A 1007 54.87 -44.92 23.22
C ASN A 1007 54.77 -46.12 24.18
N GLY A 1008 54.44 -47.30 23.65
CA GLY A 1008 54.19 -48.52 24.39
C GLY A 1008 52.69 -48.85 24.51
N ALA A 1009 52.41 -50.14 24.70
CA ALA A 1009 51.06 -50.66 24.79
C ALA A 1009 50.97 -51.81 25.80
N THR A 1010 49.83 -51.94 26.47
CA THR A 1010 49.51 -53.08 27.33
C THR A 1010 48.13 -53.63 27.00
N PHE A 1011 48.06 -54.91 26.69
CA PHE A 1011 46.82 -55.65 26.40
C PHE A 1011 46.59 -56.74 27.45
N GLY A 1012 45.51 -56.59 28.22
CA GLY A 1012 45.17 -57.40 29.38
C GLY A 1012 45.89 -56.97 30.65
N THR A 1013 45.35 -57.35 31.80
CA THR A 1013 45.95 -57.12 33.14
C THR A 1013 46.12 -58.42 33.93
N LEU A 1014 45.44 -59.48 33.54
CA LEU A 1014 45.53 -60.81 34.16
C LEU A 1014 46.03 -61.84 33.13
N GLU A 1015 46.72 -62.88 33.58
CA GLU A 1015 47.10 -64.02 32.73
C GLU A 1015 45.87 -64.77 32.15
N SER A 1016 44.71 -64.65 32.81
CA SER A 1016 43.43 -65.21 32.36
C SER A 1016 42.75 -64.40 31.25
N ASP A 1017 43.27 -63.21 30.92
CA ASP A 1017 42.80 -62.44 29.79
C ASP A 1017 43.19 -63.13 28.48
N THR A 1018 42.34 -63.01 27.47
CA THR A 1018 42.60 -63.53 26.12
C THR A 1018 42.51 -62.40 25.12
N ILE A 1019 43.51 -62.29 24.25
CA ILE A 1019 43.60 -61.32 23.17
C ILE A 1019 43.47 -62.09 21.85
N GLN A 1020 42.26 -62.17 21.32
CA GLN A 1020 41.90 -62.96 20.16
C GLN A 1020 41.54 -62.08 18.97
N ALA A 1021 42.53 -61.91 18.08
CA ALA A 1021 42.40 -61.26 16.78
C ALA A 1021 42.69 -62.31 15.70
N LYS A 1022 41.64 -62.97 15.23
CA LYS A 1022 41.73 -64.27 14.58
C LYS A 1022 42.60 -64.24 13.32
N THR A 1023 42.38 -63.28 12.43
CA THR A 1023 43.12 -63.20 11.16
C THR A 1023 44.53 -62.61 11.35
N SER A 1024 44.67 -61.49 12.06
CA SER A 1024 45.98 -60.86 12.22
C SER A 1024 46.10 -59.91 13.42
N THR A 1025 47.31 -59.85 13.97
CA THR A 1025 47.78 -58.83 14.90
C THR A 1025 48.97 -58.11 14.27
N VAL A 1026 48.87 -56.78 14.14
CA VAL A 1026 49.89 -55.96 13.47
C VAL A 1026 50.40 -54.89 14.43
N ILE A 1027 51.72 -54.76 14.54
CA ILE A 1027 52.37 -53.73 15.36
C ILE A 1027 53.30 -52.93 14.47
N SER A 1028 53.02 -51.65 14.28
CA SER A 1028 53.81 -50.77 13.42
C SER A 1028 54.21 -49.46 14.12
N ASN A 1029 55.40 -48.97 13.79
CA ASN A 1029 55.90 -47.64 14.13
C ASN A 1029 55.85 -47.26 15.63
N SER A 1030 55.96 -48.22 16.55
CA SER A 1030 56.06 -47.93 17.99
C SER A 1030 57.43 -47.32 18.35
N VAL A 1031 57.46 -46.51 19.41
CA VAL A 1031 58.63 -45.72 19.85
C VAL A 1031 59.74 -46.64 20.35
N ALA A 1032 60.98 -46.30 20.01
CA ALA A 1032 62.16 -47.03 20.43
C ALA A 1032 62.28 -47.10 21.97
N GLY A 1033 62.59 -48.27 22.52
CA GLY A 1033 62.73 -48.51 23.96
C GLY A 1033 61.42 -48.71 24.72
N SER A 1034 60.26 -48.45 24.11
CA SER A 1034 58.96 -48.70 24.73
C SER A 1034 58.54 -50.16 24.58
N THR A 1035 57.69 -50.66 25.49
CA THR A 1035 57.23 -52.06 25.48
C THR A 1035 55.81 -52.19 24.95
N VAL A 1036 55.61 -53.11 24.02
CA VAL A 1036 54.29 -53.63 23.63
C VAL A 1036 54.10 -54.97 24.33
N LEU A 1037 53.28 -54.96 25.39
CA LEU A 1037 53.02 -56.09 26.27
C LEU A 1037 51.66 -56.71 25.97
N PHE A 1038 51.67 -57.99 25.62
CA PHE A 1038 50.49 -58.86 25.67
C PHE A 1038 50.53 -59.63 26.98
N ASN A 1039 49.85 -59.10 27.99
CA ASN A 1039 49.82 -59.69 29.32
C ASN A 1039 48.86 -60.90 29.38
N GLY A 1040 47.77 -60.84 28.60
CA GLY A 1040 46.89 -61.98 28.32
C GLY A 1040 47.37 -62.84 27.15
N ALA A 1041 46.78 -64.03 27.00
CA ALA A 1041 47.13 -64.98 25.93
C ALA A 1041 46.79 -64.42 24.55
N LEU A 1042 47.79 -64.31 23.65
CA LEU A 1042 47.59 -63.85 22.28
C LEU A 1042 47.20 -65.02 21.37
N VAL A 1043 46.02 -64.94 20.74
CA VAL A 1043 45.51 -65.94 19.80
C VAL A 1043 45.28 -65.29 18.43
N THR A 1044 46.13 -65.61 17.46
CA THR A 1044 46.10 -64.99 16.13
C THR A 1044 46.72 -65.88 15.05
N ASP A 1045 46.16 -65.88 13.84
CA ASP A 1045 46.71 -66.63 12.70
C ASP A 1045 47.97 -65.95 12.12
N SER A 1046 48.19 -64.65 12.39
CA SER A 1046 49.39 -63.92 11.99
C SER A 1046 49.79 -62.83 12.99
N LEU A 1047 51.06 -62.77 13.37
CA LEU A 1047 51.65 -61.66 14.12
C LEU A 1047 52.75 -61.00 13.28
N THR A 1048 52.58 -59.71 12.96
CA THR A 1048 53.59 -58.93 12.23
C THR A 1048 54.03 -57.71 13.01
N SER A 1049 55.33 -57.44 13.01
CA SER A 1049 55.96 -56.31 13.69
C SER A 1049 56.84 -55.51 12.71
N SER A 1050 57.10 -54.23 12.98
CA SER A 1050 57.86 -53.31 12.08
C SER A 1050 59.26 -52.98 12.61
N GLY A 1051 60.12 -52.40 11.76
CA GLY A 1051 61.56 -52.15 11.97
C GLY A 1051 62.03 -51.30 13.16
N ASN A 1052 61.13 -50.76 13.98
CA ASN A 1052 61.51 -49.86 15.08
C ASN A 1052 62.06 -50.62 16.31
N ALA A 1053 62.86 -49.93 17.14
CA ALA A 1053 63.55 -50.53 18.28
C ALA A 1053 62.70 -50.67 19.56
N TYR A 1054 61.41 -51.00 19.46
CA TYR A 1054 60.54 -51.27 20.61
C TYR A 1054 60.67 -52.73 21.10
N HIS A 1055 60.35 -52.95 22.37
CA HIS A 1055 60.28 -54.29 22.96
C HIS A 1055 58.92 -54.92 22.68
N LEU A 1056 58.90 -56.18 22.25
CA LEU A 1056 57.71 -57.00 22.15
C LEU A 1056 57.72 -58.05 23.27
N HIS A 1057 56.71 -58.03 24.14
CA HIS A 1057 56.59 -58.97 25.25
C HIS A 1057 55.31 -59.78 25.14
N LEU A 1058 55.46 -61.08 24.90
CA LEU A 1058 54.37 -62.06 24.91
C LEU A 1058 54.37 -62.77 26.26
N ALA A 1059 53.68 -62.21 27.25
CA ALA A 1059 53.67 -62.73 28.62
C ALA A 1059 52.57 -63.77 28.85
N GLY A 1060 51.41 -63.64 28.20
CA GLY A 1060 50.26 -64.51 28.46
C GLY A 1060 50.46 -65.98 28.10
N THR A 1061 50.33 -66.85 29.10
CA THR A 1061 50.33 -68.31 28.92
C THR A 1061 49.16 -68.78 28.05
N GLY A 1062 49.38 -69.79 27.20
CA GLY A 1062 48.37 -70.30 26.27
C GLY A 1062 48.23 -69.48 24.99
N SER A 1063 49.20 -68.61 24.67
CA SER A 1063 49.25 -67.92 23.38
C SER A 1063 49.37 -68.93 22.22
N ILE A 1064 48.58 -68.73 21.17
CA ILE A 1064 48.56 -69.56 19.95
C ILE A 1064 48.75 -68.63 18.76
N ILE A 1065 49.94 -68.67 18.16
CA ILE A 1065 50.32 -67.77 17.07
C ILE A 1065 50.59 -68.59 15.82
N GLY A 1066 49.96 -68.21 14.71
CA GLY A 1066 50.19 -68.84 13.40
C GLY A 1066 51.51 -68.40 12.78
N THR A 1067 51.42 -67.67 11.66
CA THR A 1067 52.59 -67.06 11.01
C THR A 1067 53.14 -65.92 11.86
N ILE A 1068 54.46 -65.80 11.97
CA ILE A 1068 55.07 -64.72 12.75
C ILE A 1068 56.22 -64.08 11.97
N SER A 1069 56.23 -62.74 11.94
CA SER A 1069 57.29 -61.92 11.34
C SER A 1069 57.67 -60.81 12.31
N LEU A 1070 58.81 -60.97 12.97
CA LEU A 1070 59.31 -60.01 13.97
C LEU A 1070 60.41 -59.16 13.36
N GLN A 1071 60.07 -57.92 13.01
CA GLN A 1071 61.02 -56.91 12.52
C GLN A 1071 61.39 -55.87 13.58
N ASN A 1072 60.87 -55.97 14.81
CA ASN A 1072 61.21 -55.03 15.88
C ASN A 1072 62.67 -55.18 16.28
N ALA A 1073 63.43 -54.08 16.24
CA ALA A 1073 64.86 -54.06 16.54
C ALA A 1073 65.17 -54.01 18.06
N GLY A 1074 64.13 -53.89 18.92
CA GLY A 1074 64.26 -53.90 20.37
C GLY A 1074 64.39 -55.32 20.92
N GLN A 1075 63.77 -55.63 22.06
CA GLN A 1075 63.82 -56.99 22.63
C GLN A 1075 62.63 -57.82 22.18
N ALA A 1076 62.80 -59.13 21.99
CA ALA A 1076 61.71 -60.08 21.88
C ALA A 1076 61.67 -60.93 23.16
N ILE A 1077 60.61 -60.76 23.96
CA ILE A 1077 60.46 -61.36 25.29
C ILE A 1077 59.34 -62.41 25.25
N PHE A 1078 59.69 -63.65 25.60
CA PHE A 1078 58.81 -64.80 25.55
C PHE A 1078 58.53 -65.34 26.98
N GLY A 1079 57.31 -65.07 27.46
CA GLY A 1079 56.85 -65.36 28.82
C GLY A 1079 57.27 -64.30 29.84
N ASN A 1080 56.74 -64.41 31.05
CA ASN A 1080 57.17 -63.73 32.27
C ASN A 1080 57.41 -64.73 33.43
N SER A 1081 57.04 -66.00 33.25
CA SER A 1081 57.12 -67.11 34.20
C SER A 1081 57.59 -68.41 33.52
N SER A 1082 58.18 -69.34 34.27
CA SER A 1082 58.58 -70.66 33.74
C SER A 1082 57.40 -71.57 33.39
N ALA A 1083 56.21 -71.24 33.89
CA ALA A 1083 54.98 -71.96 33.58
C ALA A 1083 54.37 -71.57 32.21
N ASP A 1084 54.82 -70.47 31.60
CA ASP A 1084 54.19 -69.96 30.39
C ASP A 1084 54.40 -70.88 29.20
N ILE A 1085 53.34 -71.08 28.43
CA ILE A 1085 53.38 -71.88 27.20
C ILE A 1085 52.96 -71.01 26.02
N LEU A 1086 53.87 -70.81 25.08
CA LEU A 1086 53.64 -70.08 23.84
C LEU A 1086 53.73 -71.08 22.67
N LEU A 1087 52.62 -71.30 21.98
CA LEU A 1087 52.52 -72.22 20.85
C LEU A 1087 52.59 -71.46 19.53
N PHE A 1088 53.57 -71.81 18.69
CA PHE A 1088 53.70 -71.31 17.32
C PHE A 1088 53.37 -72.42 16.32
N LEU A 1089 52.39 -72.17 15.45
CA LEU A 1089 51.90 -73.15 14.47
C LEU A 1089 52.70 -73.10 13.15
N ALA A 1090 53.54 -72.09 12.96
CA ALA A 1090 54.46 -71.93 11.83
C ALA A 1090 55.91 -71.79 12.33
N PRO A 1091 56.92 -71.81 11.44
CA PRO A 1091 58.31 -71.56 11.81
C PRO A 1091 58.48 -70.25 12.59
N LEU A 1092 59.17 -70.32 13.72
CA LEU A 1092 59.54 -69.16 14.52
C LEU A 1092 60.94 -68.72 14.14
N SER A 1093 61.08 -67.53 13.56
CA SER A 1093 62.38 -66.94 13.22
C SER A 1093 62.52 -65.56 13.85
N VAL A 1094 63.48 -65.40 14.75
CA VAL A 1094 63.67 -64.19 15.56
C VAL A 1094 65.10 -63.68 15.38
N THR A 1095 65.39 -63.01 14.26
CA THR A 1095 66.76 -62.61 13.89
C THR A 1095 67.00 -61.10 13.94
N VAL A 1096 65.94 -60.28 13.92
CA VAL A 1096 66.04 -58.80 13.92
C VAL A 1096 66.17 -58.18 15.32
N PRO A 1097 65.51 -58.69 16.38
CA PRO A 1097 65.61 -58.11 17.72
C PRO A 1097 67.05 -58.00 18.25
N SER A 1098 67.34 -56.97 19.05
CA SER A 1098 68.60 -56.76 19.76
C SER A 1098 68.94 -57.85 20.78
N SER A 1099 67.93 -58.51 21.36
CA SER A 1099 68.09 -59.72 22.17
C SER A 1099 66.78 -60.51 22.22
N VAL A 1100 66.91 -61.82 22.49
CA VAL A 1100 65.79 -62.71 22.80
C VAL A 1100 65.83 -63.02 24.29
N GLU A 1101 64.71 -62.80 24.99
CA GLU A 1101 64.58 -63.02 26.42
C GLU A 1101 63.60 -64.17 26.69
N LEU A 1102 64.06 -65.24 27.34
CA LEU A 1102 63.27 -66.44 27.59
C LEU A 1102 62.92 -66.58 29.07
N PHE A 1103 61.63 -66.67 29.35
CA PHE A 1103 61.09 -66.99 30.67
C PHE A 1103 60.32 -68.32 30.67
N GLY A 1104 59.60 -68.64 29.60
CA GLY A 1104 58.72 -69.81 29.58
C GLY A 1104 59.10 -70.87 28.54
N GLN A 1105 58.07 -71.46 27.97
CA GLN A 1105 58.16 -72.56 27.03
C GLN A 1105 57.72 -72.09 25.64
N ILE A 1106 58.64 -72.15 24.68
CA ILE A 1106 58.33 -72.02 23.26
C ILE A 1106 58.03 -73.42 22.73
N ARG A 1107 56.82 -73.61 22.22
CA ARG A 1107 56.42 -74.85 21.57
C ARG A 1107 56.07 -74.63 20.10
N THR A 1108 56.44 -75.57 19.24
CA THR A 1108 55.97 -75.61 17.85
C THR A 1108 55.48 -77.01 17.47
N GLN A 1109 54.72 -77.10 16.39
CA GLN A 1109 54.27 -78.38 15.82
C GLN A 1109 55.06 -78.69 14.56
N ARG A 1110 56.20 -79.38 14.67
CA ARG A 1110 57.06 -79.78 13.53
C ARG A 1110 57.58 -78.60 12.71
N SER A 1111 57.68 -77.43 13.34
CA SER A 1111 58.16 -76.21 12.71
C SER A 1111 59.49 -75.78 13.32
N THR A 1112 60.38 -75.26 12.48
CA THR A 1112 61.71 -74.84 12.90
C THR A 1112 61.64 -73.66 13.87
N VAL A 1113 62.62 -73.60 14.78
CA VAL A 1113 62.81 -72.47 15.70
C VAL A 1113 64.20 -71.91 15.48
N LEU A 1114 64.31 -70.66 15.10
CA LEU A 1114 65.55 -69.89 14.98
C LEU A 1114 65.48 -68.70 15.94
N LEU A 1115 66.33 -68.72 16.97
CA LEU A 1115 66.43 -67.64 17.96
C LEU A 1115 67.78 -66.94 17.82
N GLY A 1116 67.73 -65.68 17.43
CA GLY A 1116 68.88 -64.82 17.17
C GLY A 1116 69.59 -65.08 15.83
N ASP A 1117 70.30 -64.06 15.35
CA ASP A 1117 71.39 -64.20 14.38
C ASP A 1117 72.75 -64.20 15.09
N SER A 1118 73.87 -63.92 14.43
CA SER A 1118 75.20 -63.86 15.08
C SER A 1118 75.36 -62.75 16.14
N ASN A 1119 74.53 -61.70 16.08
CA ASN A 1119 74.61 -60.51 16.92
C ASN A 1119 73.48 -60.43 17.97
N THR A 1120 72.43 -61.25 17.85
CA THR A 1120 71.31 -61.29 18.79
C THR A 1120 71.51 -62.38 19.86
N PRO A 1121 71.93 -62.03 21.10
CA PRO A 1121 72.05 -62.99 22.18
C PRO A 1121 70.68 -63.52 22.65
N VAL A 1122 70.68 -64.75 23.17
CA VAL A 1122 69.53 -65.35 23.85
C VAL A 1122 69.79 -65.39 25.36
N ASN A 1123 69.00 -64.66 26.13
CA ASN A 1123 69.12 -64.56 27.58
C ASN A 1123 68.02 -65.36 28.27
N LEU A 1124 68.41 -66.23 29.20
CA LEU A 1124 67.47 -66.92 30.08
C LEU A 1124 67.18 -66.06 31.30
N ARG A 1125 65.91 -65.94 31.66
CA ARG A 1125 65.44 -65.05 32.73
C ARG A 1125 64.65 -65.74 33.85
N SER A 1126 64.16 -66.96 33.61
CA SER A 1126 63.47 -67.79 34.60
C SER A 1126 64.30 -69.02 34.98
N ALA A 1127 63.86 -69.73 36.03
CA ALA A 1127 64.50 -70.97 36.46
C ALA A 1127 64.47 -72.07 35.39
N ASP A 1128 63.43 -72.13 34.55
CA ASP A 1128 63.26 -73.16 33.52
C ASP A 1128 62.70 -72.56 32.23
N SER A 1129 63.49 -72.60 31.17
CA SER A 1129 63.06 -72.29 29.80
C SER A 1129 63.02 -73.56 28.97
N VAL A 1130 62.03 -73.68 28.07
CA VAL A 1130 61.88 -74.85 27.20
C VAL A 1130 61.73 -74.40 25.76
N VAL A 1131 62.43 -75.06 24.84
CA VAL A 1131 62.14 -74.99 23.40
C VAL A 1131 61.84 -76.39 22.90
N ASP A 1132 60.59 -76.64 22.51
CA ASP A 1132 60.11 -77.94 22.08
C ASP A 1132 59.43 -77.83 20.72
N THR A 1133 59.94 -78.53 19.71
CA THR A 1133 59.35 -78.56 18.36
C THR A 1133 58.45 -79.78 18.13
N THR A 1134 58.21 -80.55 19.19
CA THR A 1134 57.32 -81.70 19.24
C THR A 1134 56.03 -81.35 19.98
N ASN A 1135 54.98 -82.14 19.77
CA ASN A 1135 53.74 -81.98 20.52
C ASN A 1135 53.83 -82.73 21.85
N ASN A 1136 54.23 -82.03 22.93
CA ASN A 1136 54.23 -82.41 24.35
C ASN A 1136 53.72 -83.84 24.69
N MET A 1137 54.53 -84.86 24.40
CA MET A 1137 54.26 -86.28 24.72
C MET A 1137 53.04 -86.92 24.02
N ASP A 1138 52.64 -86.42 22.84
CA ASP A 1138 51.76 -87.14 21.94
C ASP A 1138 52.57 -88.18 21.13
N PRO A 1139 52.32 -89.49 21.32
CA PRO A 1139 53.06 -90.54 20.63
C PRO A 1139 52.88 -90.53 19.10
N LEU A 1140 51.90 -89.79 18.56
CA LEU A 1140 51.71 -89.60 17.11
C LEU A 1140 52.66 -88.56 16.50
N PHE A 1141 53.37 -87.76 17.31
CA PHE A 1141 54.21 -86.64 16.85
C PHE A 1141 55.64 -86.66 17.43
N LEU A 1142 56.28 -87.85 17.45
CA LEU A 1142 57.71 -87.99 17.77
C LEU A 1142 58.66 -87.26 16.80
N ILE A 1143 58.17 -86.88 15.63
CA ILE A 1143 58.91 -86.14 14.61
C ILE A 1143 58.87 -84.67 15.00
N GLY A 1144 60.04 -84.05 15.21
CA GLY A 1144 60.20 -82.62 15.48
C GLY A 1144 60.94 -81.91 14.35
N ALA A 1145 61.41 -80.70 14.60
CA ALA A 1145 62.13 -79.86 13.63
C ALA A 1145 63.37 -79.23 14.25
N THR A 1146 64.22 -78.64 13.40
CA THR A 1146 65.50 -78.07 13.86
C THR A 1146 65.28 -76.86 14.76
N ILE A 1147 65.99 -76.85 15.90
CA ILE A 1147 66.14 -75.71 16.80
C ILE A 1147 67.52 -75.09 16.53
N THR A 1148 67.59 -73.80 16.27
CA THR A 1148 68.82 -73.06 15.99
C THR A 1148 68.93 -71.85 16.91
N PHE A 1149 70.09 -71.69 17.53
CA PHE A 1149 70.49 -70.48 18.25
C PHE A 1149 71.61 -69.79 17.45
N GLY A 1150 71.36 -68.55 17.02
CA GLY A 1150 72.27 -67.81 16.12
C GLY A 1150 73.50 -67.22 16.81
N SER A 1151 73.44 -66.96 18.10
CA SER A 1151 74.55 -66.37 18.89
C SER A 1151 74.71 -67.05 20.25
N VAL A 1152 75.31 -66.33 21.19
CA VAL A 1152 75.52 -66.73 22.58
C VAL A 1152 74.19 -66.94 23.30
N ILE A 1153 74.15 -67.98 24.14
CA ILE A 1153 73.07 -68.20 25.11
C ILE A 1153 73.60 -67.93 26.51
N GLU A 1154 72.89 -67.15 27.33
CA GLU A 1154 73.39 -66.68 28.63
C GLU A 1154 72.35 -66.76 29.76
N GLY A 1155 72.81 -67.00 30.99
CA GLY A 1155 71.98 -66.90 32.20
C GLY A 1155 71.74 -65.45 32.66
N LYS A 1156 70.94 -65.28 33.73
CA LYS A 1156 70.57 -63.95 34.25
C LYS A 1156 71.60 -63.36 35.21
N THR A 1157 72.05 -64.14 36.20
CA THR A 1157 72.78 -63.63 37.37
C THR A 1157 74.20 -64.17 37.54
N GLY A 1158 74.74 -64.90 36.57
CA GLY A 1158 76.09 -65.50 36.65
C GLY A 1158 76.22 -66.69 37.62
N ALA A 1159 75.25 -66.89 38.51
CA ALA A 1159 75.15 -68.01 39.45
C ALA A 1159 74.65 -69.34 38.79
N GLY A 1160 74.17 -69.27 37.55
CA GLY A 1160 73.74 -70.43 36.78
C GLY A 1160 72.46 -71.09 37.27
N SER A 1161 71.44 -70.34 37.69
CA SER A 1161 70.17 -70.94 38.15
C SER A 1161 69.12 -71.13 37.04
N GLU A 1162 69.38 -70.65 35.83
CA GLU A 1162 68.43 -70.67 34.72
C GLU A 1162 68.68 -71.87 33.78
N ASN A 1163 67.76 -72.84 33.77
CA ASN A 1163 67.82 -74.06 32.97
C ASN A 1163 67.26 -73.83 31.55
N LEU A 1164 67.78 -74.57 30.58
CA LEU A 1164 67.27 -74.63 29.22
C LEU A 1164 67.08 -76.08 28.78
N ALA A 1165 65.82 -76.46 28.52
CA ALA A 1165 65.50 -77.76 27.96
C ALA A 1165 65.14 -77.65 26.47
N LEU A 1166 65.75 -78.49 25.63
CA LEU A 1166 65.56 -78.48 24.18
C LEU A 1166 65.05 -79.84 23.70
N ASN A 1167 64.04 -79.83 22.84
CA ASN A 1167 63.47 -81.03 22.22
C ASN A 1167 63.19 -80.83 20.72
N ALA A 1168 63.95 -81.51 19.87
CA ALA A 1168 63.89 -81.41 18.41
C ALA A 1168 63.21 -82.64 17.75
N GLY A 1169 62.67 -83.56 18.56
CA GLY A 1169 62.15 -84.86 18.12
C GLY A 1169 63.18 -85.79 17.48
N THR A 1170 62.73 -86.84 16.81
CA THR A 1170 63.60 -87.88 16.23
C THR A 1170 64.35 -87.47 14.98
N THR A 1171 63.97 -86.34 14.35
CA THR A 1171 64.47 -85.89 13.03
C THR A 1171 65.10 -84.51 13.04
N GLY A 1172 64.77 -83.65 14.00
CA GLY A 1172 65.29 -82.29 14.09
C GLY A 1172 66.68 -82.24 14.70
N ASP A 1173 67.50 -81.30 14.24
CA ASP A 1173 68.81 -81.04 14.84
C ASP A 1173 68.71 -79.92 15.90
N VAL A 1174 69.69 -79.85 16.80
CA VAL A 1174 69.89 -78.68 17.67
C VAL A 1174 71.21 -78.03 17.27
N VAL A 1175 71.14 -76.81 16.75
CA VAL A 1175 72.27 -76.07 16.17
C VAL A 1175 72.61 -74.87 17.04
N PHE A 1176 73.88 -74.75 17.42
CA PHE A 1176 74.41 -73.61 18.16
C PHE A 1176 75.50 -72.94 17.33
N ALA A 1177 75.30 -71.67 16.96
CA ALA A 1177 76.29 -70.90 16.23
C ALA A 1177 77.23 -70.08 17.14
N GLY A 1178 76.84 -69.83 18.41
CA GLY A 1178 77.65 -69.16 19.42
C GLY A 1178 77.88 -70.03 20.66
N THR A 1179 78.76 -69.56 21.55
CA THR A 1179 79.07 -70.23 22.83
C THR A 1179 77.88 -70.27 23.79
N ILE A 1180 77.83 -71.26 24.67
CA ILE A 1180 76.77 -71.44 25.67
C ILE A 1180 77.32 -71.05 27.04
N GLY A 1181 76.68 -70.10 27.71
CA GLY A 1181 77.02 -69.62 29.06
C GLY A 1181 78.28 -68.76 29.16
N ALA A 1182 78.62 -67.97 28.12
CA ALA A 1182 79.90 -67.29 27.99
C ALA A 1182 80.20 -66.25 29.08
N ALA A 1183 79.52 -65.10 29.09
CA ALA A 1183 79.73 -64.09 30.14
C ALA A 1183 78.94 -64.42 31.42
N ARG A 1184 77.84 -65.16 31.29
CA ARG A 1184 76.93 -65.53 32.38
C ARG A 1184 76.60 -67.02 32.28
N ARG A 1185 77.11 -67.80 33.25
CA ARG A 1185 76.86 -69.24 33.38
C ARG A 1185 75.36 -69.53 33.41
N MET A 1186 74.96 -70.61 32.73
CA MET A 1186 73.59 -71.13 32.73
C MET A 1186 73.42 -72.26 33.76
N GLY A 1187 72.19 -72.67 34.05
CA GLY A 1187 71.87 -73.85 34.86
C GLY A 1187 72.11 -75.14 34.11
N THR A 1188 71.08 -75.98 34.04
CA THR A 1188 71.13 -77.23 33.27
C THR A 1188 70.82 -76.95 31.82
N LEU A 1189 71.73 -77.32 30.91
CA LEU A 1189 71.40 -77.50 29.49
C LEU A 1189 70.91 -78.93 29.31
N HIS A 1190 69.59 -79.10 29.14
CA HIS A 1190 68.95 -80.40 28.98
C HIS A 1190 68.54 -80.64 27.52
N LEU A 1191 69.25 -81.53 26.83
CA LEU A 1191 68.92 -81.96 25.48
C LEU A 1191 68.12 -83.27 25.52
N ARG A 1192 66.97 -83.30 24.84
CA ARG A 1192 66.09 -84.46 24.75
C ARG A 1192 65.64 -84.64 23.32
N GLY A 1193 65.55 -85.86 22.82
CA GLY A 1193 64.97 -86.15 21.50
C GLY A 1193 65.51 -85.24 20.40
N LEU A 1194 66.70 -85.53 19.87
CA LEU A 1194 67.29 -84.81 18.74
C LEU A 1194 68.05 -85.76 17.83
N ARG A 1195 68.19 -85.38 16.56
CA ARG A 1195 68.97 -86.10 15.55
C ARG A 1195 70.46 -85.77 15.69
N ASN A 1196 70.89 -84.55 15.39
CA ASN A 1196 72.29 -84.14 15.56
C ASN A 1196 72.42 -82.85 16.38
N THR A 1197 73.55 -82.70 17.07
CA THR A 1197 73.97 -81.41 17.63
C THR A 1197 75.47 -81.28 17.64
N ILE A 1198 75.96 -80.05 17.45
CA ILE A 1198 77.37 -79.68 17.64
C ILE A 1198 77.38 -78.67 18.79
N LEU A 1199 77.93 -79.10 19.93
CA LEU A 1199 78.09 -78.26 21.11
C LEU A 1199 79.43 -77.51 21.00
N PRO A 1200 79.41 -76.17 21.02
CA PRO A 1200 80.61 -75.33 21.06
C PRO A 1200 81.18 -75.34 22.49
N SER A 1201 81.76 -74.24 22.97
CA SER A 1201 82.11 -74.13 24.39
C SER A 1201 80.84 -73.97 25.22
N VAL A 1202 80.71 -74.76 26.28
CA VAL A 1202 79.56 -74.83 27.19
C VAL A 1202 80.01 -74.49 28.61
N THR A 1203 79.39 -73.49 29.22
CA THR A 1203 79.58 -73.13 30.64
C THR A 1203 78.22 -73.14 31.34
N ALA A 1204 77.95 -74.24 32.05
CA ALA A 1204 76.64 -74.55 32.63
C ALA A 1204 76.80 -75.09 34.06
N GLN A 1205 75.72 -75.31 34.81
CA GLN A 1205 75.79 -76.15 36.01
C GLN A 1205 75.88 -77.62 35.62
N THR A 1206 75.05 -78.05 34.67
CA THR A 1206 74.97 -79.42 34.17
C THR A 1206 74.78 -79.42 32.65
N LEU A 1207 75.48 -80.29 31.93
CA LEU A 1207 75.15 -80.66 30.55
C LEU A 1207 74.50 -82.04 30.57
N LEU A 1208 73.21 -82.11 30.26
CA LEU A 1208 72.44 -83.35 30.30
C LEU A 1208 71.82 -83.63 28.94
N GLN A 1209 72.08 -84.80 28.37
CA GLN A 1209 71.35 -85.33 27.21
C GLN A 1209 70.81 -86.71 27.54
N THR A 1210 69.48 -86.85 27.62
CA THR A 1210 68.87 -88.11 28.05
C THR A 1210 68.50 -89.04 26.90
N THR A 1211 68.31 -88.49 25.69
CA THR A 1211 67.97 -89.26 24.48
C THR A 1211 68.47 -88.54 23.20
N GLY A 1212 68.79 -89.30 22.16
CA GLY A 1212 69.17 -88.79 20.84
C GLY A 1212 69.24 -89.91 19.79
N THR A 1213 68.84 -89.62 18.55
CA THR A 1213 68.76 -90.60 17.44
C THR A 1213 69.94 -90.51 16.46
N GLY A 1214 70.85 -89.56 16.64
CA GLY A 1214 72.03 -89.39 15.79
C GLY A 1214 73.25 -88.92 16.58
N THR A 1215 73.99 -87.93 16.05
CA THR A 1215 75.34 -87.60 16.54
C THR A 1215 75.37 -86.36 17.42
N THR A 1216 75.87 -86.52 18.65
CA THR A 1216 76.26 -85.39 19.52
C THR A 1216 77.75 -85.16 19.40
N THR A 1217 78.13 -84.00 18.89
CA THR A 1217 79.53 -83.60 18.71
C THR A 1217 79.92 -82.58 19.77
N LEU A 1218 80.93 -82.86 20.58
CA LEU A 1218 81.54 -81.94 21.54
C LEU A 1218 82.76 -81.29 20.86
N ASN A 1219 82.66 -80.00 20.53
CA ASN A 1219 83.63 -79.28 19.71
C ASN A 1219 84.40 -78.17 20.46
N GLY A 1220 84.09 -77.93 21.74
CA GLY A 1220 84.73 -76.92 22.59
C GLY A 1220 84.84 -77.35 24.07
N THR A 1221 85.28 -76.42 24.93
CA THR A 1221 85.43 -76.66 26.38
C THR A 1221 84.07 -76.80 27.06
N VAL A 1222 83.91 -77.78 27.97
CA VAL A 1222 82.66 -78.00 28.73
C VAL A 1222 82.93 -77.77 30.22
N ASN A 1223 82.57 -76.61 30.75
CA ASN A 1223 82.74 -76.21 32.14
C ASN A 1223 81.43 -76.40 32.92
N THR A 1224 81.44 -77.27 33.93
CA THR A 1224 80.25 -77.63 34.75
C THR A 1224 80.55 -77.54 36.24
N THR A 1225 79.54 -77.25 37.07
CA THR A 1225 79.74 -77.04 38.53
C THR A 1225 78.89 -77.92 39.42
N SER A 1226 77.91 -78.64 38.85
CA SER A 1226 77.05 -79.59 39.57
C SER A 1226 77.69 -80.98 39.65
N ALA A 1227 77.32 -81.75 40.67
CA ALA A 1227 77.72 -83.16 40.83
C ALA A 1227 77.32 -84.04 39.63
N THR A 1228 76.22 -83.70 38.95
CA THR A 1228 75.78 -84.39 37.72
C THR A 1228 76.74 -84.16 36.55
N GLY A 1229 77.46 -83.03 36.54
CA GLY A 1229 78.50 -82.71 35.56
C GLY A 1229 78.00 -82.76 34.10
N VAL A 1230 78.51 -83.73 33.36
CA VAL A 1230 78.19 -83.98 31.95
C VAL A 1230 77.63 -85.41 31.83
N ASP A 1231 76.37 -85.56 31.43
CA ASP A 1231 75.75 -86.86 31.21
C ASP A 1231 75.06 -86.87 29.84
N VAL A 1232 75.64 -87.56 28.86
CA VAL A 1232 75.20 -87.56 27.46
C VAL A 1232 74.90 -88.97 27.00
N THR A 1233 73.64 -89.23 26.68
CA THR A 1233 73.15 -90.47 26.09
C THR A 1233 72.54 -90.19 24.70
N THR A 1234 73.10 -90.82 23.66
CA THR A 1234 72.64 -90.68 22.26
C THR A 1234 73.03 -91.90 21.41
N THR A 1235 72.74 -91.91 20.11
CA THR A 1235 73.16 -92.96 19.17
C THR A 1235 74.68 -92.92 18.97
N ASN A 1236 75.22 -91.77 18.56
CA ASN A 1236 76.65 -91.56 18.28
C ASN A 1236 77.20 -90.35 19.06
N ILE A 1237 78.43 -90.45 19.57
CA ILE A 1237 79.14 -89.34 20.23
C ILE A 1237 80.46 -89.09 19.50
N VAL A 1238 80.73 -87.84 19.17
CA VAL A 1238 81.99 -87.38 18.56
C VAL A 1238 82.61 -86.32 19.46
N VAL A 1239 83.92 -86.42 19.70
CA VAL A 1239 84.68 -85.45 20.49
C VAL A 1239 85.81 -84.90 19.61
N ASN A 1240 85.68 -83.66 19.15
CA ASN A 1240 86.58 -83.06 18.15
C ASN A 1240 87.70 -82.19 18.75
N ALA A 1241 87.61 -81.85 20.03
CA ALA A 1241 88.58 -81.03 20.76
C ALA A 1241 88.87 -81.62 22.15
N LEU A 1242 89.91 -81.12 22.84
CA LEU A 1242 90.17 -81.46 24.24
C LEU A 1242 88.96 -81.08 25.11
N ILE A 1243 88.27 -82.06 25.69
CA ILE A 1243 87.26 -81.81 26.71
C ILE A 1243 88.00 -81.57 28.03
N THR A 1244 88.08 -80.31 28.44
CA THR A 1244 88.46 -79.95 29.81
C THR A 1244 87.18 -79.74 30.59
N THR A 1245 86.84 -80.67 31.47
CA THR A 1245 85.75 -80.48 32.43
C THR A 1245 86.28 -79.83 33.68
N ILE A 1246 86.16 -78.51 33.76
CA ILE A 1246 86.56 -77.78 34.96
C ILE A 1246 85.38 -77.82 35.94
N VAL A 1247 85.54 -78.52 37.06
CA VAL A 1247 84.70 -78.28 38.24
C VAL A 1247 85.23 -77.00 38.89
N ASP A 1248 84.43 -75.93 38.81
CA ASP A 1248 84.83 -74.63 39.31
C ASP A 1248 85.04 -74.67 40.83
N ALA A 1249 86.30 -74.63 41.27
CA ALA A 1249 86.67 -74.66 42.68
C ALA A 1249 86.21 -73.41 43.45
N SER A 1250 85.76 -72.36 42.76
CA SER A 1250 85.24 -71.12 43.37
C SER A 1250 83.79 -71.22 43.85
N VAL A 1251 83.08 -72.34 43.60
CA VAL A 1251 81.70 -72.56 44.06
C VAL A 1251 81.69 -73.41 45.35
N PRO A 1252 81.16 -72.91 46.50
CA PRO A 1252 81.17 -73.67 47.75
C PRO A 1252 80.28 -74.92 47.69
N ALA A 1253 80.85 -76.07 48.01
CA ALA A 1253 80.20 -77.39 48.19
C ALA A 1253 79.65 -78.11 46.93
N SER A 1254 80.40 -78.17 45.82
CA SER A 1254 80.14 -79.14 44.74
C SER A 1254 80.92 -80.46 44.95
N ALA A 1255 80.23 -81.61 44.85
CA ALA A 1255 80.88 -82.91 44.71
C ALA A 1255 81.62 -83.00 43.36
N PRO A 1256 82.68 -83.82 43.20
CA PRO A 1256 83.37 -83.96 41.92
C PRO A 1256 82.36 -84.32 40.82
N GLY A 1257 82.29 -83.49 39.77
CA GLY A 1257 81.39 -83.68 38.64
C GLY A 1257 81.69 -84.99 37.92
N ILE A 1258 80.64 -85.72 37.52
CA ILE A 1258 80.77 -86.97 36.76
C ILE A 1258 80.68 -86.63 35.26
N VAL A 1259 81.53 -87.26 34.43
CA VAL A 1259 81.34 -87.30 32.97
C VAL A 1259 80.90 -88.71 32.56
N ARG A 1260 79.68 -88.82 32.03
CA ARG A 1260 79.09 -90.03 31.46
C ARG A 1260 78.76 -89.78 29.99
N LEU A 1261 79.40 -90.54 29.11
CA LEU A 1261 79.15 -90.50 27.66
C LEU A 1261 78.72 -91.91 27.22
N GLN A 1262 77.47 -92.07 26.80
CA GLN A 1262 76.87 -93.35 26.45
C GLN A 1262 76.30 -93.34 25.02
N ALA A 1263 76.97 -94.03 24.12
CA ALA A 1263 76.51 -94.29 22.75
C ALA A 1263 75.70 -95.60 22.69
N THR A 1264 74.53 -95.57 22.06
CA THR A 1264 73.56 -96.69 22.08
C THR A 1264 73.61 -97.59 20.85
N ALA A 1265 74.20 -97.17 19.72
CA ALA A 1265 74.43 -98.04 18.57
C ALA A 1265 75.70 -97.64 17.77
N GLY A 1266 76.83 -98.33 18.01
CA GLY A 1266 78.00 -98.38 17.12
C GLY A 1266 78.99 -97.20 17.18
N THR A 1267 80.19 -97.45 17.73
CA THR A 1267 81.42 -96.63 17.75
C THR A 1267 81.31 -95.18 18.25
N ALA A 1268 81.74 -94.92 19.49
CA ALA A 1268 82.42 -93.66 19.81
C ALA A 1268 83.70 -93.62 18.96
N SER A 1269 83.81 -92.67 18.03
CA SER A 1269 84.93 -92.62 17.08
C SER A 1269 86.25 -92.31 17.79
N ASP A 1270 87.26 -93.17 17.63
CA ASP A 1270 88.66 -92.94 18.03
C ASP A 1270 89.27 -91.82 17.17
N THR A 1271 89.19 -90.57 17.63
CA THR A 1271 90.03 -89.46 17.14
C THR A 1271 90.37 -88.48 18.28
N THR A 1272 91.61 -88.57 18.77
CA THR A 1272 92.46 -87.56 19.47
C THR A 1272 91.98 -86.76 20.70
N GLY A 1273 90.73 -86.84 21.14
CA GLY A 1273 90.28 -86.14 22.36
C GLY A 1273 90.67 -86.86 23.66
N ILE A 1274 91.62 -86.32 24.42
CA ILE A 1274 91.84 -86.72 25.83
C ILE A 1274 90.75 -86.05 26.68
N ILE A 1275 90.03 -86.81 27.52
CA ILE A 1275 89.19 -86.23 28.57
C ILE A 1275 90.11 -85.91 29.75
N THR A 1276 90.29 -84.63 30.07
CA THR A 1276 90.99 -84.22 31.30
C THR A 1276 89.93 -83.75 32.29
N MET A 1277 89.75 -84.53 33.36
CA MET A 1277 88.90 -84.18 34.50
C MET A 1277 89.69 -83.45 35.57
#